data_AF-A0A175W111-F1
#
_entry.id   AF-A0A175W111-F1
#
_cell.length_a   1.000
_cell.length_b   1.000
_cell.length_c   1.000
_cell.angle_alpha   90.00
_cell.angle_beta   90.00
_cell.angle_gamma   90.00
#
_symmetry.space_group_name_H-M   'P 1'
#
loop_
_entity.id
_entity.type
_entity.pdbx_description
1 polymer ?
#
loop_
_entity_poly.entity_id
_entity_poly.type
_entity_poly.pdbx_seq_one_letter_code
_entity_poly.pdbx_strand_id
1 'polypeptide(L)'
;MTRDAQLATPMDPAVASVPGTPLPRRSPVPSSRMQYRSRPVSVAVDPVSLVISECIAITSALQKHARSPHSSVSAILGGSPNLIQLVPPSPGARRDRKPLAADPLADNSSDLATNRWGLRGKKGKSMQDNPLISGFGRLRQELAGVKDIHRFDSLVLLYPFLQIIQAKGTAAPVTILALRAIKKFLAYGFVAPVSPRFALAMQSLSAAITHCQFDISDPAQEEVVLLMILHLMEDMMSGPGGDILSDESVCDMMGRGLTICSRPRFSEVLRRTAEASMVRMVQIIFEDLKHLEEEAGDESEALDRQTSGDMDTVKMDPEANGTDVPTSGAGQTEARETTELSAEPRASSSSEKASSTSESPARPSADPDPGRPSTSSATESSESVDLRPYSLPSVRELFRVLVSFLDPHDRKHPDQMRVMALRIIHVALEVAGPSIARHPALATIAEDQLCCYLFQLVRSDNMAVLQESLIVASTLLSTCRGVLKLQQELYLSYLVACLHPAVEIPREPGIDPSLYSGIPRSPKLVKPPPSQTSSGRSTPVSVKDRQKLGLEGGARKPEARQAMVENIGVLARMPTFMVELFVNYDCDEDRADLCEDLVGLLARNALPDSATWSTTSVPPLCLDALLRFIQFIAERLDQTPETGGYPDPETLRRRRERKKLIIKGTSKFNENPKGGLAYLQEKGVIKDAGDPVCVAKFLKGTSRINKKVLGDYLSKKGNEPVLNAFMDQFDFTGKRVDEALRVLLETFRLPGESPLIERIVISFADKYCASSVPEGVANQDSVFILTYAIIMLNTDQHNPTIKKEARMAYTDFARNLRGQNGGQDFAPEYLQGIFDAIRTNEIIVPDEHDNKHAFDYAWKELLLKTESAGPLVSCDTNVYDADLFATTWNPIVSCLFFVFMSATDDTVYARVITGFDECARIATKYGNSEALDEIIYRLAYISTLGSETLSNTSLNTEVQVADNSVMVSELAVKFGRDVRPQLATLVLFRVVTGSEHVIDKSWKHIIRIWLNLFVNSLIPPFFSTEADKLALPTIPLQPPSQVVDRGPKQNESGFFSAFTSYISSYAADDPPEPSDEELESTLCTVDCVNQCHMGDVFANIANLPSHSLEVLVDALLDQIPDDSGSTVITVKAENIPPSQANGQKPRQNTAVYDPALVYILEFCTVLALRDDSTAELLGKRVVEAIQAILRDVPRYHPILIERATFYLFTLLQASYDYDYIKVPILLHSVSSFPSDTLVKTSGLVLRGLKLCIEKPCPMRNEIMTSPDFWAILQALAAHPDSAPVVFDILESGVSATPSAIMADNYEAALALLNEFASMASVGAVAEQKNDRKQGRKVVRPVKQEKPSENAVVERGVKAINNIYRITARIPHLMKQSHLESKEAWSAYWLPIFTALTTQCTNPCREVRHLAFTSLQRSLLSPELTSNDHEEWTAIFGEVLFPLILRLLKPEVFSSDRDGMSETRVQAASLLSKVFLQYLVILSEWDGMLDLWLKIIEIMDRLMNSGQGDSLEEAVPENLKNVLLIMSTNGYLVPPSQNPEREELWNETWRRIDRFLPNLRADLALDEPVKVEDPPAPIPAPTAPPAAEAEVSGEAAP
;
A
#
# COMPACT_ATOMS: atom_id res chain seq x y z
N MET A 1 -15.54 14.47 34.05
CA MET A 1 -16.61 13.92 34.92
C MET A 1 -16.19 12.50 35.27
N THR A 2 -15.41 12.32 36.35
CA THR A 2 -15.80 11.65 37.64
C THR A 2 -16.12 10.17 37.47
N ARG A 3 -15.53 9.19 38.16
CA ARG A 3 -14.45 9.06 39.17
C ARG A 3 -14.28 7.53 39.36
N ASP A 4 -13.10 7.07 39.79
CA ASP A 4 -12.79 5.72 40.33
C ASP A 4 -11.94 4.77 39.44
N ALA A 5 -10.63 5.06 39.41
CA ALA A 5 -9.57 4.06 39.26
C ALA A 5 -8.35 4.51 40.10
N GLN A 6 -8.16 3.89 41.27
CA GLN A 6 -6.94 3.85 42.10
C GLN A 6 -7.01 2.48 42.82
N LEU A 7 -6.06 1.56 42.76
CA LEU A 7 -4.65 1.65 43.12
C LEU A 7 -3.86 0.49 42.48
N ALA A 8 -2.84 0.81 41.69
CA ALA A 8 -1.68 -0.06 41.50
C ALA A 8 -0.44 0.85 41.52
N THR A 9 0.39 0.72 42.56
CA THR A 9 1.70 1.37 42.66
C THR A 9 2.81 0.44 42.16
N PRO A 10 3.86 0.97 41.50
CA PRO A 10 4.88 0.21 40.80
C PRO A 10 6.12 -0.08 41.67
N MET A 11 6.87 -1.16 41.38
CA MET A 11 8.30 -1.25 41.71
C MET A 11 9.05 -2.22 40.79
N ASP A 12 9.94 -1.61 40.02
CA ASP A 12 11.29 -1.95 39.55
C ASP A 12 11.68 -3.31 38.90
N PRO A 13 12.47 -3.26 37.80
CA PRO A 13 13.00 -4.41 37.07
C PRO A 13 14.42 -4.81 37.50
N ALA A 14 14.83 -6.00 37.03
CA ALA A 14 16.19 -6.56 36.93
C ALA A 14 16.76 -7.31 38.14
N VAL A 15 16.76 -8.65 38.06
CA VAL A 15 17.93 -9.50 38.39
C VAL A 15 17.90 -10.77 37.51
N ALA A 16 18.98 -10.97 36.75
CA ALA A 16 19.31 -12.20 36.04
C ALA A 16 19.77 -13.31 37.00
N SER A 17 19.32 -14.55 36.81
CA SER A 17 20.06 -15.73 37.28
C SER A 17 19.70 -17.05 36.55
N VAL A 18 20.73 -17.59 35.89
CA VAL A 18 21.22 -19.00 35.81
C VAL A 18 20.24 -20.17 35.52
N PRO A 19 20.53 -21.02 34.51
CA PRO A 19 19.80 -22.26 34.25
C PRO A 19 20.39 -23.44 35.06
N GLY A 20 19.55 -24.21 35.75
CA GLY A 20 19.90 -25.56 36.18
C GLY A 20 19.33 -26.01 37.53
N THR A 21 18.18 -26.69 37.51
CA THR A 21 17.91 -27.98 38.18
C THR A 21 16.48 -28.44 37.87
N PRO A 22 16.25 -29.69 37.44
CA PRO A 22 14.90 -30.21 37.29
C PRO A 22 14.36 -30.52 38.69
N LEU A 23 13.45 -29.69 39.19
CA LEU A 23 12.67 -30.01 40.38
C LEU A 23 11.82 -31.27 40.10
N PRO A 24 11.67 -32.17 41.09
CA PRO A 24 10.92 -33.39 40.91
C PRO A 24 9.47 -33.02 40.61
N ARG A 25 8.91 -33.60 39.54
CA ARG A 25 7.48 -33.55 39.25
C ARG A 25 6.73 -33.92 40.53
N ARG A 26 6.16 -32.92 41.21
CA ARG A 26 5.09 -33.14 42.17
C ARG A 26 4.03 -33.89 41.38
N SER A 27 3.75 -35.12 41.81
CA SER A 27 2.57 -35.89 41.42
C SER A 27 1.38 -34.92 41.27
N PRO A 28 0.69 -34.90 40.11
CA PRO A 28 -0.51 -34.11 40.01
C PRO A 28 -1.47 -34.70 41.03
N VAL A 29 -1.81 -33.91 42.06
CA VAL A 29 -3.03 -34.18 42.80
C VAL A 29 -4.11 -34.15 41.72
N PRO A 30 -4.91 -35.21 41.52
CA PRO A 30 -5.98 -35.17 40.53
C PRO A 30 -6.89 -34.02 40.96
N SER A 31 -6.83 -32.92 40.22
CA SER A 31 -7.82 -31.87 40.30
C SER A 31 -9.15 -32.54 39.95
N SER A 32 -10.05 -32.65 40.93
CA SER A 32 -11.41 -33.16 40.69
C SER A 32 -12.03 -32.38 39.53
N ARG A 33 -12.60 -33.10 38.54
CA ARG A 33 -13.12 -32.56 37.27
C ARG A 33 -13.92 -31.27 37.44
N MET A 34 -14.69 -31.11 38.52
CA MET A 34 -15.47 -29.91 38.77
C MET A 34 -15.28 -29.33 40.18
N GLN A 35 -14.25 -28.50 40.37
CA GLN A 35 -14.06 -27.73 41.61
C GLN A 35 -14.48 -26.26 41.45
N TYR A 36 -15.65 -26.01 40.85
CA TYR A 36 -16.14 -24.66 40.60
C TYR A 36 -17.32 -24.27 41.51
N ARG A 37 -17.03 -23.35 42.44
CA ARG A 37 -17.94 -22.34 43.04
C ARG A 37 -18.76 -22.60 44.31
N SER A 38 -18.80 -23.78 44.93
CA SER A 38 -19.41 -23.89 46.28
C SER A 38 -18.56 -24.63 47.29
N ARG A 39 -17.72 -23.89 48.03
CA ARG A 39 -17.22 -24.39 49.32
C ARG A 39 -18.41 -24.48 50.29
N PRO A 40 -18.56 -25.57 51.05
CA PRO A 40 -19.66 -25.69 51.99
C PRO A 40 -19.62 -24.54 53.00
N VAL A 41 -20.78 -23.92 53.24
CA VAL A 41 -20.89 -22.80 54.19
C VAL A 41 -20.67 -23.33 55.60
N SER A 42 -19.75 -22.74 56.36
CA SER A 42 -19.48 -23.12 57.75
C SER A 42 -20.70 -22.84 58.63
N VAL A 43 -21.29 -23.87 59.22
CA VAL A 43 -22.48 -23.77 60.08
C VAL A 43 -22.10 -23.86 61.56
N ALA A 44 -22.58 -22.92 62.38
CA ALA A 44 -22.32 -22.86 63.82
C ALA A 44 -23.25 -23.75 64.67
N VAL A 45 -24.38 -24.18 64.12
CA VAL A 45 -25.37 -25.05 64.77
C VAL A 45 -25.08 -26.50 64.41
N ASP A 46 -25.24 -27.41 65.37
CA ASP A 46 -25.07 -28.86 65.17
C ASP A 46 -25.92 -29.37 63.96
N PRO A 47 -25.30 -30.02 62.96
CA PRO A 47 -25.99 -30.51 61.76
C PRO A 47 -27.17 -31.44 62.05
N VAL A 48 -27.05 -32.32 63.04
CA VAL A 48 -28.11 -33.29 63.40
C VAL A 48 -29.34 -32.56 63.93
N SER A 49 -29.13 -31.56 64.80
CA SER A 49 -30.19 -30.71 65.33
C SER A 49 -30.93 -29.94 64.22
N LEU A 50 -30.22 -29.46 63.20
CA LEU A 50 -30.83 -28.78 62.05
C LEU A 50 -31.69 -29.74 61.21
N VAL A 51 -31.20 -30.95 60.89
CA VAL A 51 -31.99 -31.93 60.13
C VAL A 51 -33.27 -32.32 60.89
N ILE A 52 -33.18 -32.54 62.21
CA ILE A 52 -34.34 -32.86 63.04
C ILE A 52 -35.36 -31.70 63.03
N SER A 53 -34.88 -30.45 63.08
CA SER A 53 -35.74 -29.25 62.99
C SER A 53 -36.50 -29.20 61.66
N GLU A 54 -35.83 -29.45 60.54
CA GLU A 54 -36.47 -29.50 59.22
C GLU A 54 -37.49 -30.66 59.13
N CYS A 55 -37.19 -31.84 59.70
CA CYS A 55 -38.15 -32.94 59.80
C CYS A 55 -39.43 -32.54 60.57
N ILE A 56 -39.29 -31.79 61.67
CA ILE A 56 -40.43 -31.30 62.47
C ILE A 56 -41.22 -30.25 61.69
N ALA A 57 -40.55 -29.33 61.00
CA ALA A 57 -41.21 -28.30 60.20
C ALA A 57 -42.07 -28.91 59.07
N ILE A 58 -41.52 -29.89 58.35
CA ILE A 58 -42.22 -30.59 57.25
C ILE A 58 -43.38 -31.44 57.78
N THR A 59 -43.17 -32.21 58.85
CA THR A 59 -44.26 -33.02 59.45
C THR A 59 -45.40 -32.14 59.98
N SER A 60 -45.09 -30.97 60.55
CA SER A 60 -46.09 -29.97 60.94
C SER A 60 -46.85 -29.41 59.73
N ALA A 61 -46.15 -29.12 58.62
CA ALA A 61 -46.78 -28.64 57.39
C ALA A 61 -47.67 -29.70 56.74
N LEU A 62 -47.24 -30.96 56.67
CA LEU A 62 -48.05 -32.09 56.19
C LEU A 62 -49.36 -32.21 56.98
N GLN A 63 -49.31 -32.06 58.30
CA GLN A 63 -50.51 -32.11 59.15
C GLN A 63 -51.46 -30.94 58.89
N LYS A 64 -50.92 -29.74 58.59
CA LYS A 64 -51.74 -28.56 58.26
C LYS A 64 -52.41 -28.66 56.88
N HIS A 65 -51.73 -29.23 55.88
CA HIS A 65 -52.17 -29.22 54.49
C HIS A 65 -52.89 -30.51 54.02
N ALA A 66 -52.95 -31.57 54.84
CA ALA A 66 -53.68 -32.80 54.52
C ALA A 66 -55.24 -32.65 54.47
N ARG A 67 -55.77 -31.42 54.43
CA ARG A 67 -57.21 -31.12 54.43
C ARG A 67 -57.55 -30.07 53.36
N SER A 68 -58.35 -30.44 52.35
CA SER A 68 -59.16 -29.49 51.54
C SER A 68 -60.29 -30.24 50.81
N PRO A 69 -61.44 -29.62 50.49
CA PRO A 69 -62.28 -28.79 51.36
C PRO A 69 -63.79 -29.08 51.16
N HIS A 70 -64.48 -29.72 52.12
CA HIS A 70 -65.94 -29.67 52.26
C HIS A 70 -66.36 -30.04 53.69
N SER A 71 -66.61 -29.04 54.54
CA SER A 71 -67.74 -29.01 55.49
C SER A 71 -67.61 -27.80 56.43
N SER A 72 -68.73 -27.11 56.57
CA SER A 72 -69.03 -25.91 57.33
C SER A 72 -68.94 -26.08 58.86
N VAL A 73 -68.48 -25.01 59.53
CA VAL A 73 -68.91 -24.52 60.85
C VAL A 73 -68.91 -25.56 62.00
N SER A 74 -67.85 -25.53 62.81
CA SER A 74 -67.92 -25.53 64.29
C SER A 74 -66.55 -25.26 64.92
N ALA A 75 -66.56 -24.37 65.93
CA ALA A 75 -65.52 -24.05 66.92
C ALA A 75 -64.48 -22.96 66.58
N ILE A 76 -64.98 -21.72 66.52
CA ILE A 76 -64.33 -20.52 67.03
C ILE A 76 -64.48 -20.51 68.57
N LEU A 77 -63.40 -20.12 69.30
CA LEU A 77 -63.24 -19.90 70.76
C LEU A 77 -62.97 -21.14 71.62
N GLY A 78 -61.91 -21.24 72.43
CA GLY A 78 -60.79 -20.35 72.83
C GLY A 78 -59.80 -21.22 73.66
N GLY A 79 -58.57 -20.89 74.01
CA GLY A 79 -57.85 -19.64 74.13
C GLY A 79 -56.97 -19.75 75.40
N SER A 80 -55.69 -20.12 75.24
CA SER A 80 -54.57 -19.91 76.20
C SER A 80 -54.60 -20.65 77.57
N PRO A 81 -53.45 -20.75 78.31
CA PRO A 81 -52.87 -22.06 78.59
C PRO A 81 -52.80 -22.48 80.08
N ASN A 82 -53.07 -23.78 80.30
CA ASN A 82 -52.76 -24.71 81.40
C ASN A 82 -52.86 -24.30 82.89
N LEU A 83 -53.71 -25.04 83.62
CA LEU A 83 -53.69 -25.20 85.08
C LEU A 83 -53.99 -26.66 85.50
N ILE A 84 -53.49 -26.98 86.69
CA ILE A 84 -53.22 -28.27 87.34
C ILE A 84 -54.32 -28.64 88.37
N GLN A 85 -54.57 -29.95 88.60
CA GLN A 85 -54.80 -30.65 89.91
C GLN A 85 -55.10 -32.16 89.63
N LEU A 86 -54.28 -33.19 89.93
CA LEU A 86 -53.75 -33.82 91.17
C LEU A 86 -54.79 -34.56 92.07
N VAL A 87 -54.71 -35.92 92.10
CA VAL A 87 -54.69 -36.88 93.27
C VAL A 87 -54.87 -38.36 92.78
N PRO A 88 -54.22 -39.40 93.37
CA PRO A 88 -54.00 -40.75 92.77
C PRO A 88 -54.64 -41.94 93.54
N PRO A 89 -54.48 -43.21 93.09
CA PRO A 89 -53.66 -44.16 93.89
C PRO A 89 -52.91 -45.27 93.09
N SER A 90 -51.75 -45.70 93.61
CA SER A 90 -51.20 -47.09 93.45
C SER A 90 -51.90 -48.02 94.48
N PRO A 91 -51.76 -49.37 94.53
CA PRO A 91 -50.84 -50.26 93.79
C PRO A 91 -51.44 -51.65 93.36
N GLY A 92 -50.62 -52.45 92.66
CA GLY A 92 -50.72 -53.93 92.61
C GLY A 92 -51.32 -54.46 91.31
N ALA A 93 -50.77 -55.47 90.63
CA ALA A 93 -49.70 -56.38 90.97
C ALA A 93 -49.28 -57.16 89.70
N ARG A 94 -47.98 -57.48 89.59
CA ARG A 94 -47.38 -58.76 89.10
C ARG A 94 -47.69 -59.16 87.63
N ARG A 95 -46.82 -59.76 86.82
CA ARG A 95 -45.54 -60.49 86.94
C ARG A 95 -45.10 -60.72 85.48
N ASP A 96 -43.89 -60.35 85.10
CA ASP A 96 -42.74 -61.26 84.90
C ASP A 96 -42.70 -62.11 83.61
N ARG A 97 -41.51 -62.03 82.97
CA ARG A 97 -40.75 -63.06 82.21
C ARG A 97 -40.98 -63.25 80.70
N LYS A 98 -40.07 -62.65 79.90
CA LYS A 98 -38.91 -63.26 79.16
C LYS A 98 -38.99 -64.79 78.82
N PRO A 99 -38.19 -65.30 77.86
CA PRO A 99 -37.87 -64.89 76.46
C PRO A 99 -37.64 -66.11 75.50
N LEU A 100 -36.94 -65.88 74.36
CA LEU A 100 -36.16 -66.81 73.50
C LEU A 100 -36.92 -67.57 72.38
N ALA A 101 -36.60 -67.25 71.11
CA ALA A 101 -35.74 -68.03 70.17
C ALA A 101 -36.62 -69.00 69.32
N ALA A 102 -36.44 -69.29 68.03
CA ALA A 102 -35.41 -69.08 67.01
C ALA A 102 -36.09 -69.27 65.61
N ASP A 103 -35.57 -68.62 64.56
CA ASP A 103 -35.18 -69.12 63.21
C ASP A 103 -35.76 -70.45 62.62
N PRO A 104 -35.63 -70.74 61.30
CA PRO A 104 -35.93 -69.97 60.07
C PRO A 104 -36.51 -70.87 58.91
N LEU A 105 -36.56 -70.31 57.67
CA LEU A 105 -36.42 -70.95 56.33
C LEU A 105 -37.64 -71.17 55.39
N ALA A 106 -37.46 -70.62 54.17
CA ALA A 106 -37.79 -71.13 52.80
C ALA A 106 -39.29 -71.23 52.41
N ASP A 107 -39.76 -71.02 51.16
CA ASP A 107 -39.17 -70.82 49.84
C ASP A 107 -40.26 -70.34 48.85
N ASN A 108 -39.84 -69.68 47.76
CA ASN A 108 -40.37 -69.68 46.38
C ASN A 108 -41.84 -69.36 45.94
N SER A 109 -41.91 -68.30 45.10
CA SER A 109 -42.45 -68.20 43.71
C SER A 109 -43.95 -68.28 43.33
N SER A 110 -44.30 -67.32 42.45
CA SER A 110 -45.22 -67.34 41.27
C SER A 110 -46.70 -66.96 41.38
N ASP A 111 -47.01 -65.84 40.70
CA ASP A 111 -48.03 -65.60 39.65
C ASP A 111 -49.56 -65.67 39.86
N LEU A 112 -50.14 -64.51 39.50
CA LEU A 112 -51.35 -64.22 38.70
C LEU A 112 -52.78 -64.58 39.15
N ALA A 113 -53.59 -63.51 39.11
CA ALA A 113 -54.92 -63.38 38.48
C ALA A 113 -56.21 -63.48 39.34
N THR A 114 -56.93 -62.35 39.35
CA THR A 114 -58.37 -62.13 39.05
C THR A 114 -59.31 -61.51 40.12
N ASN A 115 -59.58 -60.22 39.92
CA ASN A 115 -60.87 -59.54 39.77
C ASN A 115 -62.16 -59.96 40.55
N ARG A 116 -62.73 -58.92 41.20
CA ARG A 116 -64.15 -58.45 41.25
C ARG A 116 -64.99 -58.57 42.56
N TRP A 117 -65.25 -57.37 43.11
CA TRP A 117 -66.53 -56.79 43.60
C TRP A 117 -66.92 -56.87 45.09
N GLY A 118 -67.22 -55.69 45.68
CA GLY A 118 -68.17 -55.56 46.80
C GLY A 118 -67.88 -54.45 47.82
N LEU A 119 -68.51 -53.29 47.66
CA LEU A 119 -68.56 -52.15 48.60
C LEU A 119 -69.20 -52.50 49.97
N ARG A 120 -68.54 -52.19 51.10
CA ARG A 120 -69.12 -51.54 52.30
C ARG A 120 -68.10 -51.34 53.43
N GLY A 121 -68.08 -50.14 54.02
CA GLY A 121 -67.86 -49.99 55.48
C GLY A 121 -66.53 -49.39 55.95
N LYS A 122 -66.55 -48.06 56.12
CA LYS A 122 -65.71 -47.21 56.98
C LYS A 122 -64.92 -47.92 58.11
N LYS A 123 -63.60 -47.73 58.12
CA LYS A 123 -62.79 -47.49 59.32
C LYS A 123 -61.80 -46.37 59.01
N GLY A 124 -61.88 -45.27 59.75
CA GLY A 124 -60.94 -44.16 59.62
C GLY A 124 -59.52 -44.65 59.91
N LYS A 125 -58.63 -44.49 58.93
CA LYS A 125 -57.19 -44.67 59.17
C LYS A 125 -56.72 -43.48 59.99
N SER A 126 -56.08 -43.79 61.12
CA SER A 126 -55.41 -42.82 61.98
C SER A 126 -54.42 -42.01 61.15
N MET A 127 -54.35 -40.71 61.41
CA MET A 127 -53.41 -39.78 60.76
C MET A 127 -51.93 -40.14 61.03
N GLN A 128 -51.67 -41.09 61.94
CA GLN A 128 -50.34 -41.65 62.23
C GLN A 128 -49.86 -42.70 61.22
N ASP A 129 -50.74 -43.25 60.36
CA ASP A 129 -50.38 -44.25 59.34
C ASP A 129 -50.11 -43.64 57.95
N ASN A 130 -49.88 -42.33 57.84
CA ASN A 130 -49.44 -41.75 56.57
C ASN A 130 -47.97 -42.16 56.35
N PRO A 131 -47.66 -42.97 55.31
CA PRO A 131 -46.31 -43.48 55.07
C PRO A 131 -45.26 -42.36 55.05
N LEU A 132 -45.64 -41.17 54.56
CA LEU A 132 -44.77 -39.99 54.52
C LEU A 132 -44.40 -39.49 55.93
N ILE A 133 -45.36 -39.39 56.87
CA ILE A 133 -45.08 -38.93 58.25
C ILE A 133 -44.26 -39.97 59.02
N SER A 134 -44.53 -41.26 58.77
CA SER A 134 -43.79 -42.36 59.42
C SER A 134 -42.31 -42.37 59.01
N GLY A 135 -41.99 -42.00 57.76
CA GLY A 135 -40.63 -41.87 57.26
C GLY A 135 -39.79 -40.84 58.03
N PHE A 136 -40.34 -39.64 58.28
CA PHE A 136 -39.66 -38.63 59.12
C PHE A 136 -39.57 -39.05 60.59
N GLY A 137 -40.55 -39.80 61.09
CA GLY A 137 -40.50 -40.39 62.43
C GLY A 137 -39.33 -41.37 62.59
N ARG A 138 -39.12 -42.26 61.61
CA ARG A 138 -37.99 -43.19 61.58
C ARG A 138 -36.65 -42.45 61.46
N LEU A 139 -36.53 -41.50 60.53
CA LEU A 139 -35.30 -40.73 60.35
C LEU A 139 -34.90 -39.98 61.64
N ARG A 140 -35.87 -39.40 62.34
CA ARG A 140 -35.61 -38.74 63.64
C ARG A 140 -35.11 -39.71 64.72
N GLN A 141 -35.59 -40.96 64.73
CA GLN A 141 -35.13 -41.98 65.68
C GLN A 141 -33.70 -42.44 65.36
N GLU A 142 -33.39 -42.63 64.07
CA GLU A 142 -32.06 -43.04 63.62
C GLU A 142 -31.01 -41.95 63.84
N LEU A 143 -31.37 -40.68 63.62
CA LEU A 143 -30.48 -39.53 63.85
C LEU A 143 -30.20 -39.24 65.33
N ALA A 144 -31.07 -39.69 66.25
CA ALA A 144 -30.92 -39.39 67.69
C ALA A 144 -29.63 -39.98 68.31
N GLY A 145 -28.99 -40.97 67.67
CA GLY A 145 -27.75 -41.59 68.12
C GLY A 145 -26.47 -41.16 67.37
N VAL A 146 -26.57 -40.30 66.36
CA VAL A 146 -25.46 -39.96 65.45
C VAL A 146 -24.72 -38.71 65.96
N LYS A 147 -23.38 -38.79 66.05
CA LYS A 147 -22.52 -37.65 66.46
C LYS A 147 -21.87 -36.91 65.30
N ASP A 148 -21.66 -37.59 64.18
CA ASP A 148 -21.06 -37.05 62.96
C ASP A 148 -21.97 -37.41 61.79
N ILE A 149 -22.55 -36.38 61.17
CA ILE A 149 -23.55 -36.53 60.12
C ILE A 149 -22.95 -37.11 58.83
N HIS A 150 -21.64 -36.91 58.57
CA HIS A 150 -20.98 -37.40 57.37
C HIS A 150 -20.77 -38.91 57.36
N ARG A 151 -20.89 -39.59 58.51
CA ARG A 151 -20.87 -41.06 58.59
C ARG A 151 -22.24 -41.70 58.39
N PHE A 152 -23.29 -40.88 58.34
CA PHE A 152 -24.65 -41.35 58.15
C PHE A 152 -24.92 -41.56 56.65
N ASP A 153 -25.69 -42.59 56.31
CA ASP A 153 -26.00 -42.91 54.91
C ASP A 153 -26.78 -41.77 54.25
N SER A 154 -26.21 -41.19 53.20
CA SER A 154 -26.77 -40.00 52.53
C SER A 154 -28.10 -40.30 51.85
N LEU A 155 -28.28 -41.51 51.32
CA LEU A 155 -29.53 -41.90 50.69
C LEU A 155 -30.62 -42.04 51.76
N VAL A 156 -30.32 -42.67 52.89
CA VAL A 156 -31.28 -42.80 54.02
C VAL A 156 -31.66 -41.43 54.58
N LEU A 157 -30.72 -40.49 54.67
CA LEU A 157 -30.96 -39.12 55.13
C LEU A 157 -31.96 -38.38 54.22
N LEU A 158 -31.78 -38.48 52.91
CA LEU A 158 -32.61 -37.76 51.93
C LEU A 158 -33.93 -38.48 51.64
N TYR A 159 -34.00 -39.80 51.80
CA TYR A 159 -35.13 -40.63 51.35
C TYR A 159 -36.52 -40.12 51.77
N PRO A 160 -36.78 -39.73 53.04
CA PRO A 160 -38.10 -39.20 53.43
C PRO A 160 -38.46 -37.88 52.73
N PHE A 161 -37.46 -37.05 52.43
CA PHE A 161 -37.64 -35.79 51.69
C PHE A 161 -37.91 -36.07 50.20
N LEU A 162 -37.19 -37.02 49.60
CA LEU A 162 -37.41 -37.44 48.21
C LEU A 162 -38.83 -38.00 48.01
N GLN A 163 -39.31 -38.80 48.96
CA GLN A 163 -40.67 -39.33 48.91
C GLN A 163 -41.75 -38.25 48.91
N ILE A 164 -41.55 -37.13 49.63
CA ILE A 164 -42.49 -36.00 49.58
C ILE A 164 -42.50 -35.37 48.18
N ILE A 165 -41.32 -35.19 47.58
CA ILE A 165 -41.16 -34.53 46.28
C ILE A 165 -41.80 -35.37 45.15
N GLN A 166 -41.72 -36.69 45.25
CA GLN A 166 -42.31 -37.61 44.26
C GLN A 166 -43.78 -37.98 44.54
N ALA A 167 -44.30 -37.71 45.74
CA ALA A 167 -45.65 -38.14 46.12
C ALA A 167 -46.75 -37.33 45.42
N LYS A 168 -47.57 -38.03 44.63
CA LYS A 168 -48.75 -37.45 43.96
C LYS A 168 -49.74 -36.86 44.97
N GLY A 169 -50.12 -35.60 44.78
CA GLY A 169 -51.11 -34.91 45.63
C GLY A 169 -50.54 -34.17 46.85
N THR A 170 -49.21 -34.00 46.94
CA THR A 170 -48.59 -33.18 47.99
C THR A 170 -48.81 -31.69 47.70
N ALA A 171 -49.31 -30.94 48.69
CA ALA A 171 -49.52 -29.49 48.54
C ALA A 171 -48.21 -28.73 48.34
N ALA A 172 -48.19 -27.75 47.43
CA ALA A 172 -47.01 -26.95 47.07
C ALA A 172 -46.20 -26.38 48.27
N PRO A 173 -46.80 -25.83 49.35
CA PRO A 173 -46.03 -25.35 50.51
C PRO A 173 -45.16 -26.42 51.17
N VAL A 174 -45.64 -27.68 51.18
CA VAL A 174 -44.92 -28.82 51.78
C VAL A 174 -43.74 -29.20 50.89
N THR A 175 -43.94 -29.24 49.58
CA THR A 175 -42.89 -29.51 48.59
C THR A 175 -41.79 -28.43 48.64
N ILE A 176 -42.16 -27.16 48.78
CA ILE A 176 -41.21 -26.03 48.95
C ILE A 176 -40.33 -26.23 50.19
N LEU A 177 -40.91 -26.65 51.32
CA LEU A 177 -40.15 -26.90 52.55
C LEU A 177 -39.18 -28.07 52.39
N ALA A 178 -39.61 -29.16 51.73
CA ALA A 178 -38.75 -30.30 51.45
C ALA A 178 -37.56 -29.91 50.55
N LEU A 179 -37.81 -29.21 49.43
CA LEU A 179 -36.76 -28.73 48.54
C LEU A 179 -35.80 -27.76 49.24
N ARG A 180 -36.31 -26.86 50.09
CA ARG A 180 -35.48 -25.93 50.87
C ARG A 180 -34.59 -26.66 51.87
N ALA A 181 -35.08 -27.71 52.52
CA ALA A 181 -34.28 -28.52 53.42
C ALA A 181 -33.14 -29.22 52.68
N ILE A 182 -33.42 -29.86 51.53
CA ILE A 182 -32.41 -30.52 50.71
C ILE A 182 -31.34 -29.52 50.22
N LYS A 183 -31.78 -28.36 49.71
CA LYS A 183 -30.86 -27.29 49.28
C LYS A 183 -29.92 -26.86 50.41
N LYS A 184 -30.43 -26.71 51.65
CA LYS A 184 -29.59 -26.41 52.82
C LYS A 184 -28.60 -27.55 53.10
N PHE A 185 -29.03 -28.81 53.01
CA PHE A 185 -28.17 -29.96 53.30
C PHE A 185 -26.98 -30.05 52.34
N LEU A 186 -27.20 -29.75 51.06
CA LEU A 186 -26.12 -29.67 50.06
C LEU A 186 -25.23 -28.43 50.29
N ALA A 187 -25.83 -27.23 50.44
CA ALA A 187 -25.08 -25.98 50.61
C ALA A 187 -24.21 -25.92 51.88
N TYR A 188 -24.68 -26.55 52.97
CA TYR A 188 -23.93 -26.64 54.24
C TYR A 188 -22.98 -27.84 54.29
N GLY A 189 -22.97 -28.67 53.24
CA GLY A 189 -22.12 -29.85 53.15
C GLY A 189 -22.53 -31.00 54.08
N PHE A 190 -23.75 -31.01 54.62
CA PHE A 190 -24.23 -32.14 55.44
C PHE A 190 -24.28 -33.44 54.63
N VAL A 191 -24.52 -33.31 53.32
CA VAL A 191 -24.37 -34.36 52.32
C VAL A 191 -23.19 -33.97 51.43
N ALA A 192 -22.10 -34.71 51.53
CA ALA A 192 -20.82 -34.43 50.86
C ALA A 192 -20.22 -35.72 50.25
N PRO A 193 -19.26 -35.63 49.30
CA PRO A 193 -18.65 -36.81 48.65
C PRO A 193 -18.05 -37.85 49.60
N VAL A 194 -17.64 -37.41 50.80
CA VAL A 194 -17.08 -38.27 51.85
C VAL A 194 -18.15 -39.16 52.50
N SER A 195 -19.43 -38.88 52.26
CA SER A 195 -20.56 -39.52 52.94
C SER A 195 -20.93 -40.86 52.27
N PRO A 196 -21.33 -41.90 53.02
CA PRO A 196 -21.71 -43.19 52.46
C PRO A 196 -22.86 -43.08 51.45
N ARG A 197 -22.73 -43.77 50.31
CA ARG A 197 -23.70 -43.81 49.19
C ARG A 197 -24.07 -42.43 48.64
N PHE A 198 -23.18 -41.44 48.73
CA PHE A 198 -23.38 -40.10 48.16
C PHE A 198 -23.78 -40.15 46.68
N ALA A 199 -23.11 -40.98 45.86
CA ALA A 199 -23.40 -41.16 44.44
C ALA A 199 -24.86 -41.58 44.17
N LEU A 200 -25.32 -42.64 44.84
CA LEU A 200 -26.70 -43.14 44.73
C LEU A 200 -27.72 -42.14 45.29
N ALA A 201 -27.35 -41.39 46.33
CA ALA A 201 -28.18 -40.33 46.89
C ALA A 201 -28.36 -39.18 45.89
N MET A 202 -27.32 -38.83 45.14
CA MET A 202 -27.38 -37.79 44.11
C MET A 202 -28.19 -38.20 42.89
N GLN A 203 -28.05 -39.44 42.44
CA GLN A 203 -28.88 -39.99 41.36
C GLN A 203 -30.35 -40.15 41.76
N SER A 204 -30.62 -40.55 43.02
CA SER A 204 -32.01 -40.59 43.52
C SER A 204 -32.60 -39.19 43.66
N LEU A 205 -31.77 -38.19 44.00
CA LEU A 205 -32.20 -36.80 44.06
C LEU A 205 -32.47 -36.23 42.66
N SER A 206 -31.63 -36.50 41.66
CA SER A 206 -31.85 -36.04 40.28
C SER A 206 -33.20 -36.57 39.77
N ALA A 207 -33.43 -37.88 39.86
CA ALA A 207 -34.70 -38.52 39.48
C ALA A 207 -35.92 -37.97 40.25
N ALA A 208 -35.78 -37.67 41.54
CA ALA A 208 -36.86 -37.09 42.33
C ALA A 208 -37.22 -35.66 41.93
N ILE A 209 -36.22 -34.84 41.60
CA ILE A 209 -36.43 -33.45 41.20
C ILE A 209 -37.00 -33.37 39.77
N THR A 210 -36.48 -34.18 38.84
CA THR A 210 -36.92 -34.17 37.43
C THR A 210 -38.37 -34.65 37.29
N HIS A 211 -38.76 -35.67 38.06
CA HIS A 211 -40.11 -36.23 38.10
C HIS A 211 -40.98 -35.70 39.25
N CYS A 212 -40.66 -34.55 39.83
CA CYS A 212 -41.42 -33.95 40.92
C CYS A 212 -42.90 -33.74 40.56
N GLN A 213 -43.81 -34.25 41.40
CA GLN A 213 -45.25 -34.12 41.24
C GLN A 213 -45.86 -33.50 42.50
N PHE A 214 -46.64 -32.43 42.33
CA PHE A 214 -47.30 -31.73 43.43
C PHE A 214 -48.67 -31.23 42.98
N ASP A 215 -49.55 -30.97 43.96
CA ASP A 215 -50.90 -30.47 43.72
C ASP A 215 -50.88 -28.97 43.41
N ILE A 216 -51.53 -28.58 42.31
CA ILE A 216 -51.54 -27.20 41.81
C ILE A 216 -52.72 -26.48 42.47
N SER A 217 -52.50 -25.97 43.68
CA SER A 217 -53.51 -25.20 44.40
C SER A 217 -53.47 -23.70 44.09
N ASP A 218 -52.30 -23.16 43.73
CA ASP A 218 -52.07 -21.75 43.43
C ASP A 218 -50.94 -21.63 42.38
N PRO A 219 -51.19 -21.01 41.21
CA PRO A 219 -50.17 -20.84 40.17
C PRO A 219 -48.92 -20.08 40.66
N ALA A 220 -49.04 -19.17 41.63
CA ALA A 220 -47.86 -18.49 42.18
C ALA A 220 -46.96 -19.46 42.96
N GLN A 221 -47.55 -20.42 43.68
CA GLN A 221 -46.80 -21.44 44.40
C GLN A 221 -46.21 -22.49 43.47
N GLU A 222 -46.90 -22.81 42.36
CA GLU A 222 -46.36 -23.64 41.28
C GLU A 222 -45.04 -23.08 40.76
N GLU A 223 -45.00 -21.78 40.44
CA GLU A 223 -43.78 -21.12 39.96
C GLU A 223 -42.65 -21.12 40.99
N VAL A 224 -42.96 -20.92 42.29
CA VAL A 224 -41.94 -20.98 43.36
C VAL A 224 -41.34 -22.39 43.48
N VAL A 225 -42.14 -23.44 43.34
CA VAL A 225 -41.63 -24.82 43.34
C VAL A 225 -40.69 -25.05 42.16
N LEU A 226 -41.10 -24.65 40.94
CA LEU A 226 -40.28 -24.78 39.73
C LEU A 226 -38.96 -24.00 39.82
N LEU A 227 -38.99 -22.78 40.38
CA LEU A 227 -37.78 -21.99 40.64
C LEU A 227 -36.83 -22.71 41.61
N MET A 228 -37.37 -23.33 42.67
CA MET A 228 -36.56 -24.06 43.65
C MET A 228 -35.94 -25.32 43.05
N ILE A 229 -36.68 -26.01 42.17
CA ILE A 229 -36.20 -27.14 41.38
C ILE A 229 -35.02 -26.70 40.50
N LEU A 230 -35.17 -25.62 39.72
CA LEU A 230 -34.12 -25.08 38.85
C LEU A 230 -32.84 -24.74 39.62
N HIS A 231 -32.95 -24.00 40.72
CA HIS A 231 -31.78 -23.67 41.54
C HIS A 231 -31.13 -24.91 42.17
N LEU A 232 -31.91 -25.93 42.54
CA LEU A 232 -31.36 -27.15 43.11
C LEU A 232 -30.63 -27.98 42.05
N MET A 233 -31.14 -28.01 40.81
CA MET A 233 -30.45 -28.61 39.68
C MET A 233 -29.10 -27.92 39.41
N GLU A 234 -29.09 -26.59 39.40
CA GLU A 234 -27.87 -25.79 39.25
C GLU A 234 -26.86 -26.08 40.38
N ASP A 235 -27.30 -26.10 41.64
CA ASP A 235 -26.44 -26.42 42.80
C ASP A 235 -25.88 -27.84 42.73
N MET A 236 -26.64 -28.81 42.20
CA MET A 236 -26.20 -30.20 42.04
C MET A 236 -25.09 -30.33 41.00
N MET A 237 -25.21 -29.63 39.88
CA MET A 237 -24.23 -29.68 38.80
C MET A 237 -22.97 -28.87 39.10
N SER A 238 -23.12 -27.71 39.74
CA SER A 238 -21.97 -26.86 40.14
C SER A 238 -21.29 -27.35 41.43
N GLY A 239 -21.99 -28.11 42.25
CA GLY A 239 -21.49 -28.64 43.50
C GLY A 239 -20.62 -29.88 43.32
N PRO A 240 -20.11 -30.44 44.43
CA PRO A 240 -19.27 -31.63 44.41
C PRO A 240 -20.00 -32.93 43.98
N GLY A 241 -21.29 -32.84 43.66
CA GLY A 241 -22.07 -33.92 43.05
C GLY A 241 -21.96 -34.00 41.52
N GLY A 242 -21.46 -32.96 40.85
CA GLY A 242 -21.39 -32.88 39.39
C GLY A 242 -20.60 -34.03 38.74
N ASP A 243 -19.44 -34.36 39.31
CA ASP A 243 -18.53 -35.43 38.83
C ASP A 243 -19.12 -36.85 38.88
N ILE A 244 -20.30 -37.03 39.48
CA ILE A 244 -20.88 -38.34 39.79
C ILE A 244 -22.24 -38.52 39.11
N LEU A 245 -22.80 -37.48 38.48
CA LEU A 245 -24.04 -37.58 37.73
C LEU A 245 -23.81 -38.38 36.44
N SER A 246 -24.72 -39.30 36.14
CA SER A 246 -24.74 -40.08 34.89
C SER A 246 -25.33 -39.25 33.73
N ASP A 247 -25.02 -39.63 32.48
CA ASP A 247 -25.58 -38.99 31.27
C ASP A 247 -27.12 -38.88 31.31
N GLU A 248 -27.83 -39.93 31.73
CA GLU A 248 -29.31 -39.94 31.86
C GLU A 248 -29.81 -38.85 32.83
N SER A 249 -29.19 -38.74 34.00
CA SER A 249 -29.53 -37.73 35.01
C SER A 249 -29.32 -36.30 34.50
N VAL A 250 -28.21 -36.04 33.80
CA VAL A 250 -27.95 -34.72 33.21
C VAL A 250 -28.99 -34.41 32.14
N CYS A 251 -29.33 -35.39 31.30
CA CYS A 251 -30.33 -35.21 30.26
C CYS A 251 -31.74 -34.94 30.80
N ASP A 252 -32.17 -35.65 31.84
CA ASP A 252 -33.46 -35.39 32.47
C ASP A 252 -33.51 -34.01 33.13
N MET A 253 -32.43 -33.59 33.79
CA MET A 253 -32.33 -32.27 34.41
C MET A 253 -32.41 -31.15 33.37
N MET A 254 -31.65 -31.27 32.28
CA MET A 254 -31.65 -30.32 31.18
C MET A 254 -32.97 -30.31 30.42
N GLY A 255 -33.54 -31.47 30.11
CA GLY A 255 -34.85 -31.61 29.45
C GLY A 255 -35.98 -30.98 30.28
N ARG A 256 -35.94 -31.15 31.60
CA ARG A 256 -36.89 -30.49 32.50
C ARG A 256 -36.72 -28.97 32.51
N GLY A 257 -35.47 -28.47 32.55
CA GLY A 257 -35.18 -27.05 32.46
C GLY A 257 -35.66 -26.42 31.15
N LEU A 258 -35.38 -27.07 30.01
CA LEU A 258 -35.88 -26.65 28.69
C LEU A 258 -37.41 -26.64 28.62
N THR A 259 -38.08 -27.59 29.28
CA THR A 259 -39.55 -27.62 29.38
C THR A 259 -40.10 -26.42 30.13
N ILE A 260 -39.41 -25.95 31.17
CA ILE A 260 -39.81 -24.74 31.91
C ILE A 260 -39.59 -23.49 31.06
N CYS A 261 -38.48 -23.41 30.32
CA CYS A 261 -38.20 -22.25 29.48
C CYS A 261 -39.15 -22.13 28.26
N SER A 262 -39.57 -23.28 27.71
CA SER A 262 -40.36 -23.37 26.47
C SER A 262 -41.86 -23.15 26.61
N ARG A 263 -42.44 -23.35 27.80
CA ARG A 263 -43.89 -23.33 27.99
C ARG A 263 -44.44 -21.90 28.13
N PRO A 264 -45.31 -21.44 27.21
CA PRO A 264 -45.83 -20.07 27.25
C PRO A 264 -46.79 -19.77 28.41
N ARG A 265 -47.25 -20.81 29.14
CA ARG A 265 -48.13 -20.66 30.32
C ARG A 265 -47.41 -20.04 31.53
N PHE A 266 -46.08 -20.15 31.60
CA PHE A 266 -45.32 -19.64 32.74
C PHE A 266 -45.00 -18.15 32.60
N SER A 267 -44.86 -17.47 33.75
CA SER A 267 -44.49 -16.06 33.78
C SER A 267 -43.16 -15.79 33.06
N GLU A 268 -43.03 -14.59 32.50
CA GLU A 268 -41.78 -14.16 31.87
C GLU A 268 -40.60 -14.20 32.86
N VAL A 269 -40.83 -13.85 34.13
CA VAL A 269 -39.80 -13.91 35.18
C VAL A 269 -39.30 -15.34 35.38
N LEU A 270 -40.19 -16.32 35.47
CA LEU A 270 -39.79 -17.73 35.62
C LEU A 270 -39.05 -18.21 34.37
N ARG A 271 -39.54 -17.93 33.16
CA ARG A 271 -38.87 -18.33 31.91
C ARG A 271 -37.48 -17.71 31.78
N ARG A 272 -37.31 -16.42 32.09
CA ARG A 272 -36.01 -15.73 32.07
C ARG A 272 -35.06 -16.25 33.14
N THR A 273 -35.56 -16.59 34.33
CA THR A 273 -34.73 -17.16 35.40
C THR A 273 -34.31 -18.60 35.07
N ALA A 274 -35.21 -19.37 34.45
CA ALA A 274 -34.91 -20.68 33.92
C ALA A 274 -33.85 -20.59 32.81
N GLU A 275 -34.00 -19.68 31.85
CA GLU A 275 -32.99 -19.38 30.82
C GLU A 275 -31.61 -19.09 31.44
N ALA A 276 -31.55 -18.22 32.45
CA ALA A 276 -30.31 -17.89 33.15
C ALA A 276 -29.68 -19.10 33.89
N SER A 277 -30.51 -19.96 34.49
CA SER A 277 -30.04 -21.17 35.16
C SER A 277 -29.52 -22.21 34.14
N MET A 278 -30.24 -22.36 33.02
CA MET A 278 -29.84 -23.21 31.90
C MET A 278 -28.50 -22.79 31.31
N VAL A 279 -28.29 -21.48 31.13
CA VAL A 279 -27.00 -20.93 30.67
C VAL A 279 -25.85 -21.36 31.59
N ARG A 280 -26.03 -21.29 32.91
CA ARG A 280 -24.98 -21.72 33.87
C ARG A 280 -24.73 -23.22 33.81
N MET A 281 -25.78 -24.04 33.73
CA MET A 281 -25.65 -25.49 33.58
C MET A 281 -24.97 -25.87 32.27
N VAL A 282 -25.25 -25.16 31.17
CA VAL A 282 -24.58 -25.34 29.87
C VAL A 282 -23.10 -24.97 29.94
N GLN A 283 -22.74 -23.88 30.64
CA GLN A 283 -21.33 -23.53 30.85
C GLN A 283 -20.57 -24.68 31.52
N ILE A 284 -21.16 -25.29 32.56
CA ILE A 284 -20.58 -26.41 33.30
C ILE A 284 -20.40 -27.62 32.37
N ILE A 285 -21.46 -28.04 31.66
CA ILE A 285 -21.44 -29.21 30.77
C ILE A 285 -20.41 -29.04 29.64
N PHE A 286 -20.39 -27.87 28.99
CA PHE A 286 -19.50 -27.65 27.84
C PHE A 286 -18.06 -27.34 28.26
N GLU A 287 -17.81 -26.78 29.45
CA GLU A 287 -16.45 -26.65 29.98
C GLU A 287 -15.81 -28.03 30.21
N ASP A 288 -16.60 -29.02 30.62
CA ASP A 288 -16.13 -30.40 30.84
C ASP A 288 -15.57 -31.06 29.56
N LEU A 289 -16.00 -30.63 28.38
CA LEU A 289 -15.43 -31.12 27.11
C LEU A 289 -13.91 -30.92 27.05
N LYS A 290 -13.39 -29.82 27.59
CA LYS A 290 -11.93 -29.57 27.63
C LYS A 290 -11.21 -30.59 28.51
N HIS A 291 -11.82 -30.98 29.61
CA HIS A 291 -11.26 -31.99 30.51
C HIS A 291 -11.34 -33.39 29.89
N LEU A 292 -12.43 -33.70 29.18
CA LEU A 292 -12.55 -34.95 28.43
C LEU A 292 -11.50 -35.06 27.32
N GLU A 293 -11.13 -33.96 26.66
CA GLU A 293 -10.02 -33.94 25.69
C GLU A 293 -8.67 -34.23 26.36
N GLU A 294 -8.37 -33.58 27.48
CA GLU A 294 -7.13 -33.79 28.23
C GLU A 294 -7.00 -35.24 28.74
N GLU A 295 -8.12 -35.85 29.12
CA GLU A 295 -8.17 -37.25 29.57
C GLU A 295 -8.07 -38.26 28.42
N ALA A 296 -8.63 -37.95 27.24
CA ALA A 296 -8.62 -38.86 26.08
C ALA A 296 -7.28 -38.87 25.33
N GLY A 297 -6.48 -37.80 25.38
CA GLY A 297 -5.19 -37.72 24.71
C GLY A 297 -5.27 -37.98 23.19
N ASP A 298 -4.34 -38.77 22.65
CA ASP A 298 -4.30 -39.14 21.22
C ASP A 298 -5.44 -40.10 20.79
N GLU A 299 -6.23 -40.65 21.73
CA GLU A 299 -7.33 -41.58 21.46
C GLU A 299 -8.71 -40.89 21.32
N SER A 300 -8.77 -39.62 20.91
CA SER A 300 -10.03 -38.87 20.75
C SER A 300 -11.06 -39.61 19.86
N GLU A 301 -10.62 -40.30 18.80
CA GLU A 301 -11.51 -41.11 17.95
C GLU A 301 -12.19 -42.28 18.69
N ALA A 302 -11.58 -42.83 19.74
CA ALA A 302 -12.16 -43.91 20.52
C ALA A 302 -13.37 -43.43 21.34
N LEU A 303 -13.31 -42.18 21.82
CA LEU A 303 -14.39 -41.53 22.56
C LEU A 303 -15.63 -41.33 21.68
N ASP A 304 -15.45 -40.91 20.43
CA ASP A 304 -16.56 -40.75 19.46
C ASP A 304 -17.20 -42.09 19.06
N ARG A 305 -16.40 -43.17 18.95
CA ARG A 305 -16.93 -44.52 18.65
C ARG A 305 -17.80 -45.06 19.79
N GLN A 306 -17.38 -44.87 21.05
CA GLN A 306 -18.17 -45.24 22.21
C GLN A 306 -19.48 -44.44 22.28
N THR A 307 -19.41 -43.15 21.99
CA THR A 307 -20.56 -42.24 21.99
C THR A 307 -21.70 -42.74 21.10
N SER A 308 -21.39 -43.29 19.92
CA SER A 308 -22.43 -43.76 19.00
C SER A 308 -23.18 -45.00 19.50
N GLY A 309 -22.57 -45.83 20.36
CA GLY A 309 -23.22 -47.00 20.96
C GLY A 309 -24.11 -46.66 22.16
N ASP A 310 -23.78 -45.61 22.91
CA ASP A 310 -24.47 -45.26 24.16
C ASP A 310 -25.66 -44.28 23.96
N MET A 311 -25.81 -43.68 22.77
CA MET A 311 -26.91 -42.75 22.45
C MET A 311 -28.32 -43.35 22.61
N ASP A 312 -28.49 -44.68 22.50
CA ASP A 312 -29.80 -45.33 22.67
C ASP A 312 -30.34 -45.20 24.11
N THR A 313 -29.47 -44.90 25.09
CA THR A 313 -29.85 -44.75 26.50
C THR A 313 -30.16 -43.31 26.91
N VAL A 314 -29.86 -42.34 26.05
CA VAL A 314 -29.84 -40.92 26.40
C VAL A 314 -30.74 -40.14 25.43
N LYS A 315 -31.97 -39.81 25.85
CA LYS A 315 -32.92 -39.06 25.02
C LYS A 315 -33.58 -37.91 25.79
N MET A 316 -33.51 -36.71 25.24
CA MET A 316 -34.22 -35.55 25.78
C MET A 316 -35.47 -35.25 24.94
N ASP A 317 -36.65 -35.63 25.44
CA ASP A 317 -37.95 -35.30 24.80
C ASP A 317 -38.64 -34.15 25.57
N PRO A 318 -38.54 -32.88 25.11
CA PRO A 318 -39.32 -31.79 25.68
C PRO A 318 -40.78 -31.91 25.21
N GLU A 319 -41.64 -32.52 26.02
CA GLU A 319 -43.08 -32.64 25.69
C GLU A 319 -43.76 -31.25 25.62
N ALA A 320 -43.86 -30.75 24.39
CA ALA A 320 -44.59 -29.54 24.00
C ALA A 320 -46.08 -29.80 23.68
N ASN A 321 -46.59 -31.01 23.87
CA ASN A 321 -48.00 -31.31 23.68
C ASN A 321 -48.80 -30.99 24.94
N GLY A 322 -49.73 -30.04 24.82
CA GLY A 322 -50.79 -29.85 25.79
C GLY A 322 -51.67 -31.10 25.91
N THR A 323 -52.35 -31.19 27.06
CA THR A 323 -53.25 -32.26 27.52
C THR A 323 -52.58 -33.53 28.03
N ASP A 324 -52.05 -33.47 29.26
CA ASP A 324 -52.26 -34.53 30.24
C ASP A 324 -52.06 -34.00 31.68
N VAL A 325 -53.09 -33.34 32.19
CA VAL A 325 -53.41 -33.38 33.61
C VAL A 325 -54.42 -34.53 33.76
N PRO A 326 -54.16 -35.59 34.54
CA PRO A 326 -55.10 -36.69 34.67
C PRO A 326 -56.24 -36.28 35.62
N THR A 327 -57.21 -35.50 35.13
CA THR A 327 -58.52 -35.40 35.77
C THR A 327 -59.43 -36.50 35.21
N SER A 328 -59.36 -37.68 35.82
CA SER A 328 -60.33 -38.76 35.60
C SER A 328 -61.59 -38.53 36.42
N GLY A 329 -62.74 -38.35 35.75
CA GLY A 329 -64.04 -38.26 36.41
C GLY A 329 -65.24 -38.11 35.47
N ALA A 330 -65.70 -39.25 34.94
CA ALA A 330 -67.07 -39.57 34.47
C ALA A 330 -67.44 -39.39 32.98
N GLY A 331 -67.80 -40.53 32.35
CA GLY A 331 -68.98 -40.64 31.46
C GLY A 331 -68.73 -40.95 29.98
N GLN A 332 -68.92 -42.22 29.59
CA GLN A 332 -69.20 -42.68 28.21
C GLN A 332 -70.48 -41.96 27.67
N THR A 333 -70.68 -41.65 26.38
CA THR A 333 -71.15 -42.58 25.31
C THR A 333 -71.29 -41.83 23.96
N GLU A 334 -70.86 -42.49 22.87
CA GLU A 334 -71.21 -42.45 21.43
C GLU A 334 -72.03 -41.30 20.77
N ALA A 335 -71.53 -40.74 19.65
CA ALA A 335 -72.10 -40.87 18.28
C ALA A 335 -71.40 -39.98 17.20
N ARG A 336 -71.21 -40.60 16.00
CA ARG A 336 -71.00 -40.08 14.61
C ARG A 336 -71.52 -38.65 14.34
N GLU A 337 -70.95 -37.80 13.46
CA GLU A 337 -70.57 -38.00 12.05
C GLU A 337 -69.83 -36.75 11.45
N THR A 338 -68.91 -36.98 10.49
CA THR A 338 -68.38 -36.10 9.39
C THR A 338 -67.68 -34.76 9.75
N THR A 339 -66.44 -34.43 9.32
CA THR A 339 -65.97 -34.23 7.93
C THR A 339 -64.43 -34.00 7.89
N GLU A 340 -63.76 -34.65 6.91
CA GLU A 340 -62.53 -34.27 6.16
C GLU A 340 -61.09 -34.21 6.75
N LEU A 341 -60.30 -35.18 6.27
CA LEU A 341 -59.02 -35.09 5.52
C LEU A 341 -57.66 -34.79 6.18
N SER A 342 -56.77 -35.78 6.00
CA SER A 342 -55.31 -35.76 5.75
C SER A 342 -54.34 -35.48 6.90
N ALA A 343 -53.66 -36.53 7.39
CA ALA A 343 -52.21 -36.73 7.21
C ALA A 343 -51.73 -38.01 7.93
N GLU A 344 -51.03 -38.86 7.18
CA GLU A 344 -50.22 -39.99 7.64
C GLU A 344 -49.02 -39.53 8.48
N PRO A 345 -48.45 -40.43 9.32
CA PRO A 345 -47.03 -40.68 9.14
C PRO A 345 -46.70 -42.17 9.08
N ARG A 346 -46.01 -42.56 8.01
CA ARG A 346 -45.19 -43.78 7.97
C ARG A 346 -43.93 -43.53 8.78
N ALA A 347 -43.78 -44.25 9.89
CA ALA A 347 -42.49 -44.65 10.41
C ALA A 347 -42.26 -46.11 10.02
N SER A 348 -41.09 -46.35 9.44
CA SER A 348 -40.54 -47.64 9.07
C SER A 348 -40.45 -48.57 10.27
N SER A 349 -41.04 -49.75 10.09
CA SER A 349 -40.81 -50.96 10.84
C SER A 349 -39.35 -51.40 10.74
N SER A 350 -38.74 -51.70 11.88
CA SER A 350 -37.74 -52.76 11.98
C SER A 350 -38.23 -53.74 13.05
N SER A 351 -38.45 -55.00 12.65
CA SER A 351 -38.12 -56.12 13.53
C SER A 351 -38.09 -57.46 12.78
N GLU A 352 -37.08 -58.23 13.15
CA GLU A 352 -36.96 -59.70 13.16
C GLU A 352 -36.30 -60.46 11.98
N LYS A 353 -35.00 -60.73 12.20
CA LYS A 353 -34.34 -62.04 12.34
C LYS A 353 -34.45 -63.13 11.24
N ALA A 354 -33.26 -63.45 10.70
CA ALA A 354 -32.59 -64.77 10.69
C ALA A 354 -32.54 -65.64 9.40
N SER A 355 -31.37 -66.32 9.27
CA SER A 355 -30.96 -67.48 8.44
C SER A 355 -30.37 -67.17 7.04
N SER A 356 -29.03 -67.23 6.88
CA SER A 356 -28.20 -68.33 6.31
C SER A 356 -28.49 -68.62 4.82
N THR A 357 -27.56 -68.70 3.86
CA THR A 357 -26.33 -69.53 3.80
C THR A 357 -25.60 -69.30 2.45
N SER A 358 -24.24 -69.27 2.45
CA SER A 358 -23.24 -69.83 1.48
C SER A 358 -23.28 -69.45 -0.04
N GLU A 359 -22.19 -69.21 -0.80
CA GLU A 359 -20.82 -69.78 -0.93
C GLU A 359 -19.84 -68.71 -1.54
N SER A 360 -18.65 -68.36 -1.00
CA SER A 360 -17.28 -69.01 -1.01
C SER A 360 -16.45 -68.84 -2.31
N PRO A 361 -15.08 -68.97 -2.35
CA PRO A 361 -14.07 -69.30 -1.31
C PRO A 361 -12.65 -68.61 -1.38
N ALA A 362 -11.83 -68.92 -0.35
CA ALA A 362 -10.34 -69.13 -0.32
C ALA A 362 -9.40 -67.90 -0.16
N ARG A 363 -8.31 -67.87 0.66
CA ARG A 363 -7.55 -68.85 1.50
C ARG A 363 -6.43 -68.10 2.32
N PRO A 364 -5.58 -68.73 3.18
CA PRO A 364 -5.45 -68.36 4.62
C PRO A 364 -4.01 -68.28 5.24
N SER A 365 -3.98 -68.12 6.59
CA SER A 365 -3.08 -68.71 7.63
C SER A 365 -1.67 -68.17 7.95
N ALA A 366 -1.44 -67.91 9.26
CA ALA A 366 -0.35 -68.32 10.20
C ALA A 366 -0.08 -67.20 11.23
N ASP A 367 0.14 -67.35 12.54
CA ASP A 367 0.20 -68.47 13.51
C ASP A 367 0.10 -67.87 14.95
N PRO A 368 -0.07 -68.68 16.02
CA PRO A 368 -0.52 -68.29 17.37
C PRO A 368 0.60 -68.26 18.43
N ASP A 369 0.31 -67.73 19.63
CA ASP A 369 1.09 -68.04 20.84
C ASP A 369 0.18 -68.24 22.09
N PRO A 370 0.36 -69.32 22.89
CA PRO A 370 -0.49 -69.68 24.03
C PRO A 370 0.19 -69.44 25.40
N GLY A 371 -0.60 -69.08 26.41
CA GLY A 371 -0.26 -69.41 27.80
C GLY A 371 -0.57 -68.37 28.88
N ARG A 372 -1.69 -68.54 29.60
CA ARG A 372 -1.70 -68.66 31.08
C ARG A 372 -3.07 -69.16 31.59
N PRO A 373 -3.09 -69.96 32.67
CA PRO A 373 -4.21 -70.85 32.99
C PRO A 373 -5.25 -70.23 33.93
N SER A 374 -6.43 -70.80 33.89
CA SER A 374 -7.54 -70.63 34.83
C SER A 374 -7.18 -70.97 36.27
N THR A 375 -7.44 -70.06 37.21
CA THR A 375 -7.79 -70.39 38.60
C THR A 375 -8.87 -69.44 39.12
N SER A 376 -9.90 -70.06 39.69
CA SER A 376 -11.06 -69.56 40.40
C SER A 376 -10.82 -68.50 41.47
N SER A 377 -11.77 -67.58 41.62
CA SER A 377 -12.44 -67.34 42.91
C SER A 377 -13.76 -66.60 42.72
N ALA A 378 -14.85 -67.29 43.04
CA ALA A 378 -16.11 -66.66 43.37
C ALA A 378 -15.91 -65.77 44.60
N THR A 379 -16.27 -64.50 44.47
CA THR A 379 -16.56 -63.63 45.60
C THR A 379 -17.77 -62.81 45.21
N GLU A 380 -18.86 -63.09 45.90
CA GLU A 380 -20.04 -62.24 46.02
C GLU A 380 -19.57 -60.84 46.44
N SER A 381 -19.69 -59.87 45.55
CA SER A 381 -19.61 -58.45 45.90
C SER A 381 -20.77 -57.73 45.23
N SER A 382 -21.75 -57.39 46.06
CA SER A 382 -22.72 -56.29 45.98
C SER A 382 -22.88 -55.60 44.62
N GLU A 383 -24.11 -55.55 44.12
CA GLU A 383 -24.57 -54.68 43.01
C GLU A 383 -23.96 -53.26 43.11
N SER A 384 -22.78 -53.08 42.52
CA SER A 384 -22.26 -51.76 42.17
C SER A 384 -22.82 -51.47 40.79
N VAL A 385 -23.90 -50.69 40.74
CA VAL A 385 -24.27 -49.96 39.52
C VAL A 385 -23.01 -49.23 39.07
N ASP A 386 -22.48 -49.56 37.88
CA ASP A 386 -21.34 -48.86 37.27
C ASP A 386 -21.78 -47.41 36.97
N LEU A 387 -21.69 -46.54 37.98
CA LEU A 387 -22.00 -45.13 37.86
C LEU A 387 -20.83 -44.44 37.16
N ARG A 388 -20.92 -44.33 35.82
CA ARG A 388 -20.00 -43.52 35.02
C ARG A 388 -20.42 -42.04 35.10
N PRO A 389 -19.47 -41.11 35.31
CA PRO A 389 -19.73 -39.69 35.13
C PRO A 389 -20.24 -39.42 33.72
N TYR A 390 -21.11 -38.42 33.56
CA TYR A 390 -21.58 -37.99 32.25
C TYR A 390 -20.42 -37.63 31.33
N SER A 391 -20.61 -37.85 30.03
CA SER A 391 -19.58 -37.72 29.02
C SER A 391 -20.17 -37.19 27.69
N LEU A 392 -19.50 -37.44 26.57
CA LEU A 392 -19.90 -36.92 25.26
C LEU A 392 -21.35 -37.23 24.81
N PRO A 393 -22.02 -38.35 25.20
CA PRO A 393 -23.41 -38.62 24.84
C PRO A 393 -24.41 -37.56 25.34
N SER A 394 -24.37 -37.17 26.62
CA SER A 394 -25.28 -36.14 27.15
C SER A 394 -25.02 -34.76 26.55
N VAL A 395 -23.75 -34.41 26.32
CA VAL A 395 -23.35 -33.17 25.64
C VAL A 395 -23.92 -33.12 24.21
N ARG A 396 -23.75 -34.23 23.47
CA ARG A 396 -24.25 -34.37 22.09
C ARG A 396 -25.77 -34.27 22.03
N GLU A 397 -26.48 -34.96 22.93
CA GLU A 397 -27.94 -34.91 22.94
C GLU A 397 -28.47 -33.52 23.31
N LEU A 398 -27.83 -32.85 24.29
CA LEU A 398 -28.17 -31.47 24.63
C LEU A 398 -28.01 -30.53 23.44
N PHE A 399 -26.85 -30.63 22.76
CA PHE A 399 -26.56 -29.81 21.59
C PHE A 399 -27.57 -30.08 20.46
N ARG A 400 -27.86 -31.36 20.18
CA ARG A 400 -28.86 -31.77 19.17
C ARG A 400 -30.25 -31.20 19.47
N VAL A 401 -30.72 -31.29 20.73
CA VAL A 401 -32.04 -30.77 21.11
C VAL A 401 -32.10 -29.24 20.99
N LEU A 402 -31.07 -28.53 21.45
CA LEU A 402 -31.00 -27.08 21.30
C LEU A 402 -31.03 -26.67 19.83
N VAL A 403 -30.28 -27.37 18.96
CA VAL A 403 -30.27 -27.13 17.51
C VAL A 403 -31.64 -27.43 16.89
N SER A 404 -32.34 -28.47 17.34
CA SER A 404 -33.67 -28.80 16.81
C SER A 404 -34.71 -27.69 17.04
N PHE A 405 -34.60 -26.94 18.13
CA PHE A 405 -35.47 -25.77 18.38
C PHE A 405 -35.25 -24.63 17.39
N LEU A 406 -34.15 -24.64 16.64
CA LEU A 406 -33.85 -23.63 15.62
C LEU A 406 -34.55 -23.87 14.29
N ASP A 407 -35.15 -25.04 14.05
CA ASP A 407 -35.80 -25.34 12.76
C ASP A 407 -36.86 -24.25 12.43
N PRO A 408 -36.65 -23.45 11.37
CA PRO A 408 -37.57 -22.39 11.01
C PRO A 408 -38.89 -22.92 10.43
N HIS A 409 -38.94 -24.18 10.03
CA HIS A 409 -40.13 -24.80 9.45
C HIS A 409 -41.01 -25.49 10.50
N ASP A 410 -40.49 -25.78 11.68
CA ASP A 410 -41.33 -26.32 12.75
C ASP A 410 -42.20 -25.21 13.35
N ARG A 411 -43.49 -25.29 13.06
CA ARG A 411 -44.51 -24.36 13.59
C ARG A 411 -44.70 -24.50 15.10
N LYS A 412 -44.23 -25.58 15.71
CA LYS A 412 -44.32 -25.82 17.16
C LYS A 412 -43.32 -24.95 17.94
N HIS A 413 -42.28 -24.44 17.29
CA HIS A 413 -41.24 -23.63 17.92
C HIS A 413 -41.52 -22.14 17.66
N PRO A 414 -42.04 -21.38 18.64
CA PRO A 414 -42.23 -19.94 18.47
C PRO A 414 -40.89 -19.19 18.47
N ASP A 415 -40.84 -17.98 17.90
CA ASP A 415 -39.61 -17.18 17.81
C ASP A 415 -38.95 -16.92 19.18
N GLN A 416 -39.72 -16.83 20.26
CA GLN A 416 -39.18 -16.70 21.62
C GLN A 416 -38.34 -17.92 22.04
N MET A 417 -38.78 -19.12 21.66
CA MET A 417 -38.05 -20.36 21.91
C MET A 417 -36.78 -20.41 21.06
N ARG A 418 -36.83 -19.96 19.80
CA ARG A 418 -35.64 -19.85 18.93
C ARG A 418 -34.60 -18.91 19.53
N VAL A 419 -35.01 -17.72 19.97
CA VAL A 419 -34.12 -16.73 20.61
C VAL A 419 -33.45 -17.30 21.86
N MET A 420 -34.22 -17.98 22.72
CA MET A 420 -33.67 -18.66 23.90
C MET A 420 -32.66 -19.75 23.51
N ALA A 421 -32.99 -20.61 22.55
CA ALA A 421 -32.08 -21.66 22.09
C ALA A 421 -30.79 -21.08 21.49
N LEU A 422 -30.89 -20.02 20.67
CA LEU A 422 -29.74 -19.29 20.12
C LEU A 422 -28.82 -18.76 21.23
N ARG A 423 -29.36 -18.16 22.29
CA ARG A 423 -28.57 -17.64 23.41
C ARG A 423 -27.85 -18.74 24.19
N ILE A 424 -28.50 -19.88 24.39
CA ILE A 424 -27.88 -21.02 25.06
C ILE A 424 -26.77 -21.62 24.18
N ILE A 425 -27.02 -21.78 22.87
CA ILE A 425 -26.02 -22.24 21.90
C ILE A 425 -24.85 -21.26 21.82
N HIS A 426 -25.11 -19.95 21.84
CA HIS A 426 -24.08 -18.93 21.85
C HIS A 426 -23.08 -19.16 22.99
N VAL A 427 -23.58 -19.36 24.21
CA VAL A 427 -22.73 -19.60 25.39
C VAL A 427 -21.98 -20.93 25.27
N ALA A 428 -22.60 -21.99 24.73
CA ALA A 428 -21.93 -23.26 24.49
C ALA A 428 -20.71 -23.08 23.54
N LEU A 429 -20.88 -22.28 22.47
CA LEU A 429 -19.80 -21.97 21.53
C LEU A 429 -18.72 -21.06 22.15
N GLU A 430 -19.09 -20.07 22.96
CA GLU A 430 -18.11 -19.22 23.67
C GLU A 430 -17.24 -20.03 24.64
N VAL A 431 -17.83 -21.01 25.33
CA VAL A 431 -17.11 -21.83 26.32
C VAL A 431 -16.24 -22.89 25.64
N ALA A 432 -16.78 -23.59 24.63
CA ALA A 432 -16.20 -24.83 24.12
C ALA A 432 -16.14 -24.92 22.58
N GLY A 433 -16.28 -23.83 21.84
CA GLY A 433 -16.28 -23.85 20.36
C GLY A 433 -15.12 -24.62 19.72
N PRO A 434 -13.84 -24.36 20.07
CA PRO A 434 -12.72 -25.13 19.52
C PRO A 434 -12.74 -26.63 19.87
N SER A 435 -13.41 -26.99 20.96
CA SER A 435 -13.61 -28.38 21.39
C SER A 435 -14.75 -29.06 20.62
N ILE A 436 -15.85 -28.34 20.39
CA ILE A 436 -16.96 -28.78 19.54
C ILE A 436 -16.45 -29.12 18.13
N ALA A 437 -15.54 -28.31 17.58
CA ALA A 437 -14.97 -28.55 16.25
C ALA A 437 -13.99 -29.75 16.20
N ARG A 438 -13.40 -30.15 17.34
CA ARG A 438 -12.44 -31.27 17.43
C ARG A 438 -13.10 -32.63 17.61
N HIS A 439 -14.34 -32.68 18.10
CA HIS A 439 -15.11 -33.91 18.23
C HIS A 439 -16.04 -34.13 17.03
N PRO A 440 -15.76 -35.10 16.13
CA PRO A 440 -16.59 -35.43 14.98
C PRO A 440 -18.10 -35.48 15.25
N ALA A 441 -18.52 -36.09 16.36
CA ALA A 441 -19.94 -36.24 16.66
C ALA A 441 -20.67 -34.89 16.89
N LEU A 442 -19.96 -33.90 17.44
CA LEU A 442 -20.48 -32.53 17.64
C LEU A 442 -20.26 -31.66 16.40
N ALA A 443 -19.10 -31.79 15.76
CA ALA A 443 -18.77 -31.09 14.53
C ALA A 443 -19.79 -31.39 13.41
N THR A 444 -20.23 -32.65 13.27
CA THR A 444 -21.25 -33.03 12.26
C THR A 444 -22.59 -32.32 12.50
N ILE A 445 -22.99 -32.13 13.76
CA ILE A 445 -24.22 -31.39 14.12
C ILE A 445 -24.04 -29.90 13.80
N ALA A 446 -22.85 -29.35 14.08
CA ALA A 446 -22.51 -27.96 13.77
C ALA A 446 -22.49 -27.69 12.25
N GLU A 447 -21.83 -28.55 11.48
CA GLU A 447 -21.62 -28.45 10.04
C GLU A 447 -22.91 -28.55 9.22
N ASP A 448 -23.83 -29.42 9.63
CA ASP A 448 -25.11 -29.65 8.94
C ASP A 448 -26.26 -28.89 9.62
N GLN A 449 -26.83 -29.44 10.68
CA GLN A 449 -28.11 -28.98 11.23
C GLN A 449 -28.03 -27.55 11.77
N LEU A 450 -26.99 -27.22 12.54
CA LEU A 450 -26.84 -25.88 13.11
C LEU A 450 -26.63 -24.84 12.00
N CYS A 451 -25.64 -25.00 11.13
CA CYS A 451 -25.41 -24.03 10.06
C CYS A 451 -26.61 -23.92 9.11
N CYS A 452 -27.29 -25.03 8.78
CA CYS A 452 -28.48 -25.03 7.93
C CYS A 452 -29.58 -24.14 8.51
N TYR A 453 -29.97 -24.40 9.76
CA TYR A 453 -31.02 -23.63 10.43
C TYR A 453 -30.56 -22.20 10.70
N LEU A 454 -29.33 -21.99 11.15
CA LEU A 454 -28.79 -20.68 11.45
C LEU A 454 -28.79 -19.77 10.21
N PHE A 455 -28.33 -20.26 9.07
CA PHE A 455 -28.27 -19.46 7.85
C PHE A 455 -29.67 -19.22 7.25
N GLN A 456 -30.65 -20.09 7.51
CA GLN A 456 -32.06 -19.79 7.23
C GLN A 456 -32.61 -18.72 8.18
N LEU A 457 -32.27 -18.76 9.48
CA LEU A 457 -32.71 -17.78 10.47
C LEU A 457 -32.11 -16.38 10.25
N VAL A 458 -30.88 -16.30 9.73
CA VAL A 458 -30.25 -15.03 9.30
C VAL A 458 -31.02 -14.39 8.13
N ARG A 459 -31.90 -15.14 7.45
CA ARG A 459 -32.83 -14.58 6.44
C ARG A 459 -34.13 -14.04 7.04
N SER A 460 -34.38 -14.22 8.34
CA SER A 460 -35.62 -13.79 9.02
C SER A 460 -35.82 -12.27 9.01
N ASP A 461 -37.09 -11.83 8.93
CA ASP A 461 -37.48 -10.42 9.08
C ASP A 461 -37.69 -10.02 10.55
N ASN A 462 -37.68 -10.98 11.48
CA ASN A 462 -37.75 -10.73 12.91
C ASN A 462 -36.37 -10.32 13.44
N MET A 463 -36.25 -9.07 13.89
CA MET A 463 -34.97 -8.50 14.36
C MET A 463 -34.37 -9.28 15.53
N ALA A 464 -35.18 -9.76 16.48
CA ALA A 464 -34.66 -10.48 17.64
C ALA A 464 -34.03 -11.83 17.24
N VAL A 465 -34.66 -12.52 16.28
CA VAL A 465 -34.11 -13.77 15.72
C VAL A 465 -32.88 -13.47 14.89
N LEU A 466 -32.95 -12.45 14.02
CA LEU A 466 -31.82 -12.05 13.18
C LEU A 466 -30.58 -11.70 14.01
N GLN A 467 -30.72 -10.82 15.00
CA GLN A 467 -29.58 -10.33 15.79
C GLN A 467 -28.90 -11.48 16.56
N GLU A 468 -29.68 -12.34 17.22
CA GLU A 468 -29.14 -13.49 17.96
C GLU A 468 -28.55 -14.53 16.98
N SER A 469 -29.16 -14.73 15.80
CA SER A 469 -28.62 -15.64 14.79
C SER A 469 -27.29 -15.15 14.22
N LEU A 470 -27.13 -13.83 14.01
CA LEU A 470 -25.87 -13.23 13.59
C LEU A 470 -24.81 -13.42 14.67
N ILE A 471 -25.13 -13.13 15.94
CA ILE A 471 -24.19 -13.31 17.07
C ILE A 471 -23.70 -14.76 17.14
N VAL A 472 -24.63 -15.73 17.12
CA VAL A 472 -24.28 -17.15 17.11
C VAL A 472 -23.44 -17.50 15.89
N ALA A 473 -23.77 -16.99 14.70
CA ALA A 473 -23.00 -17.25 13.48
C ALA A 473 -21.56 -16.68 13.57
N SER A 474 -21.39 -15.48 14.11
CA SER A 474 -20.05 -14.91 14.31
C SER A 474 -19.22 -15.71 15.30
N THR A 475 -19.82 -16.15 16.41
CA THR A 475 -19.10 -16.94 17.42
C THR A 475 -18.80 -18.35 16.92
N LEU A 476 -19.71 -18.94 16.13
CA LEU A 476 -19.49 -20.20 15.45
C LEU A 476 -18.32 -20.11 14.47
N LEU A 477 -18.27 -19.07 13.63
CA LEU A 477 -17.17 -18.86 12.69
C LEU A 477 -15.87 -18.45 13.40
N SER A 478 -15.92 -17.69 14.49
CA SER A 478 -14.70 -17.31 15.22
C SER A 478 -14.06 -18.51 15.92
N THR A 479 -14.84 -19.46 16.41
CA THR A 479 -14.33 -20.60 17.21
C THR A 479 -14.21 -21.91 16.43
N CYS A 480 -15.08 -22.15 15.44
CA CYS A 480 -15.20 -23.44 14.73
C CYS A 480 -14.85 -23.36 13.24
N ARG A 481 -14.33 -22.23 12.72
CA ARG A 481 -14.01 -22.06 11.27
C ARG A 481 -13.11 -23.13 10.65
N GLY A 482 -12.29 -23.82 11.44
CA GLY A 482 -11.40 -24.89 10.94
C GLY A 482 -12.13 -25.97 10.13
N VAL A 483 -13.38 -26.27 10.50
CA VAL A 483 -14.23 -27.29 9.84
C VAL A 483 -15.35 -26.69 8.97
N LEU A 484 -15.58 -25.37 9.06
CA LEU A 484 -16.72 -24.69 8.43
C LEU A 484 -16.35 -23.94 7.14
N LYS A 485 -15.37 -24.41 6.38
CA LYS A 485 -14.84 -23.71 5.20
C LYS A 485 -15.93 -23.35 4.19
N LEU A 486 -16.78 -24.30 3.79
CA LEU A 486 -17.80 -24.03 2.76
C LEU A 486 -19.02 -23.29 3.33
N GLN A 487 -19.37 -23.58 4.58
CA GLN A 487 -20.42 -22.89 5.30
C GLN A 487 -20.08 -21.40 5.48
N GLN A 488 -18.81 -21.08 5.76
CA GLN A 488 -18.30 -19.72 5.82
C GLN A 488 -18.40 -19.00 4.47
N GLU A 489 -18.03 -19.67 3.36
CA GLU A 489 -18.18 -19.12 2.01
C GLU A 489 -19.64 -18.73 1.74
N LEU A 490 -20.59 -19.62 2.04
CA LEU A 490 -22.01 -19.36 1.83
C LEU A 490 -22.51 -18.19 2.68
N TYR A 491 -22.17 -18.18 3.97
CA TYR A 491 -22.60 -17.15 4.90
C TYR A 491 -22.10 -15.75 4.49
N LEU A 492 -20.80 -15.62 4.24
CA LEU A 492 -20.19 -14.34 3.85
C LEU A 492 -20.70 -13.87 2.49
N SER A 493 -20.84 -14.79 1.52
CA SER A 493 -21.42 -14.49 0.21
C SER A 493 -22.84 -13.92 0.32
N TYR A 494 -23.67 -14.51 1.20
CA TYR A 494 -25.02 -14.03 1.45
C TYR A 494 -25.03 -12.63 2.08
N LEU A 495 -24.18 -12.38 3.09
CA LEU A 495 -24.09 -11.06 3.71
C LEU A 495 -23.62 -9.99 2.71
N VAL A 496 -22.61 -10.30 1.91
CA VAL A 496 -22.10 -9.40 0.87
C VAL A 496 -23.19 -9.07 -0.14
N ALA A 497 -23.94 -10.06 -0.62
CA ALA A 497 -25.05 -9.85 -1.54
C ALA A 497 -26.16 -8.97 -0.92
N CYS A 498 -26.43 -9.12 0.38
CA CYS A 498 -27.44 -8.32 1.09
C CYS A 498 -26.99 -6.89 1.38
N LEU A 499 -25.70 -6.67 1.60
CA LEU A 499 -25.17 -5.38 2.05
C LEU A 499 -24.66 -4.52 0.89
N HIS A 500 -24.44 -5.07 -0.30
CA HIS A 500 -23.97 -4.26 -1.41
C HIS A 500 -25.06 -3.31 -1.92
N PRO A 501 -24.80 -1.98 -1.97
CA PRO A 501 -25.76 -1.03 -2.53
C PRO A 501 -25.86 -1.20 -4.05
N ALA A 502 -27.08 -1.14 -4.60
CA ALA A 502 -27.31 -1.10 -6.05
C ALA A 502 -27.28 0.34 -6.62
N VAL A 503 -26.95 1.33 -5.79
CA VAL A 503 -27.01 2.76 -6.11
C VAL A 503 -25.64 3.26 -6.55
N GLU A 504 -25.60 4.02 -7.64
CA GLU A 504 -24.37 4.66 -8.12
C GLU A 504 -23.77 5.57 -7.04
N ILE A 505 -22.44 5.62 -7.00
CA ILE A 505 -21.71 6.48 -6.06
C ILE A 505 -22.02 7.95 -6.42
N PRO A 506 -22.56 8.75 -5.48
CA PRO A 506 -22.81 10.17 -5.70
C PRO A 506 -21.52 10.87 -6.10
N ARG A 507 -21.56 11.65 -7.18
CA ARG A 507 -20.43 12.47 -7.63
C ARG A 507 -20.55 13.84 -7.02
N GLU A 508 -19.57 14.25 -6.22
CA GLU A 508 -19.54 15.62 -5.71
C GLU A 508 -19.10 16.59 -6.82
N PRO A 509 -19.76 17.76 -6.94
CA PRO A 509 -19.41 18.75 -7.95
C PRO A 509 -17.99 19.30 -7.68
N GLY A 510 -17.10 19.18 -8.67
CA GLY A 510 -15.71 19.65 -8.60
C GLY A 510 -14.66 18.59 -8.28
N ILE A 511 -15.05 17.31 -8.13
CA ILE A 511 -14.12 16.19 -7.91
C ILE A 511 -14.06 15.32 -9.18
N ASP A 512 -12.84 15.01 -9.64
CA ASP A 512 -12.65 14.14 -10.82
C ASP A 512 -13.27 12.74 -10.58
N PRO A 513 -14.20 12.28 -11.45
CA PRO A 513 -14.78 10.95 -11.35
C PRO A 513 -13.77 9.80 -11.34
N SER A 514 -12.57 10.00 -11.91
CA SER A 514 -11.49 9.00 -11.93
C SER A 514 -11.07 8.56 -10.53
N LEU A 515 -11.18 9.46 -9.54
CA LEU A 515 -10.80 9.26 -8.14
C LEU A 515 -11.70 8.25 -7.42
N TYR A 516 -12.90 8.00 -7.96
CA TYR A 516 -13.85 7.01 -7.42
C TYR A 516 -13.72 5.62 -8.06
N SER A 517 -12.84 5.45 -9.06
CA SER A 517 -12.80 4.23 -9.89
C SER A 517 -12.44 2.94 -9.13
N GLY A 518 -11.77 3.06 -7.99
CA GLY A 518 -11.34 1.93 -7.16
C GLY A 518 -12.45 1.25 -6.35
N ILE A 519 -13.59 1.91 -6.10
CA ILE A 519 -14.67 1.35 -5.27
C ILE A 519 -15.62 0.53 -6.15
N PRO A 520 -15.78 -0.78 -5.89
CA PRO A 520 -16.65 -1.62 -6.71
C PRO A 520 -18.11 -1.18 -6.62
N ARG A 521 -18.79 -1.19 -7.77
CA ARG A 521 -20.23 -0.88 -7.90
C ARG A 521 -21.14 -2.08 -7.68
N SER A 522 -20.60 -3.28 -7.79
CA SER A 522 -21.28 -4.54 -7.53
C SER A 522 -20.25 -5.57 -7.05
N PRO A 523 -20.63 -6.51 -6.17
CA PRO A 523 -19.76 -7.64 -5.81
C PRO A 523 -19.43 -8.44 -7.06
N LYS A 524 -18.23 -9.03 -7.15
CA LYS A 524 -17.90 -9.92 -8.27
C LYS A 524 -18.81 -11.15 -8.30
N LEU A 525 -19.29 -11.59 -7.13
CA LEU A 525 -20.27 -12.69 -7.00
C LEU A 525 -21.61 -12.40 -7.66
N VAL A 526 -22.07 -11.14 -7.69
CA VAL A 526 -23.41 -10.79 -8.17
C VAL A 526 -23.31 -10.38 -9.61
N LYS A 527 -23.68 -11.29 -10.52
CA LYS A 527 -23.79 -10.95 -11.95
C LYS A 527 -24.69 -9.72 -12.10
N PRO A 528 -24.25 -8.68 -12.83
CA PRO A 528 -25.16 -7.60 -13.19
C PRO A 528 -26.34 -8.22 -13.94
N PRO A 529 -27.57 -7.75 -13.71
CA PRO A 529 -28.71 -8.21 -14.49
C PRO A 529 -28.36 -8.01 -15.97
N PRO A 530 -28.60 -9.00 -16.85
CA PRO A 530 -28.25 -8.88 -18.25
C PRO A 530 -28.87 -7.60 -18.78
N SER A 531 -28.02 -6.67 -19.21
CA SER A 531 -28.43 -5.43 -19.84
C SER A 531 -29.34 -5.81 -21.01
N GLN A 532 -30.64 -5.54 -20.85
CA GLN A 532 -31.62 -5.83 -21.88
C GLN A 532 -31.35 -4.94 -23.10
N THR A 533 -30.54 -5.46 -24.00
CA THR A 533 -30.60 -5.10 -25.41
C THR A 533 -31.65 -6.02 -26.04
N SER A 534 -32.84 -5.48 -26.28
CA SER A 534 -33.74 -5.92 -27.35
C SER A 534 -34.04 -7.43 -27.45
N SER A 535 -35.02 -7.93 -26.70
CA SER A 535 -35.93 -8.99 -27.19
C SER A 535 -37.08 -9.18 -26.21
N GLY A 536 -38.27 -8.70 -26.59
CA GLY A 536 -39.50 -8.98 -25.88
C GLY A 536 -39.89 -10.45 -26.04
N ARG A 537 -40.51 -10.99 -24.98
CA ARG A 537 -41.20 -12.29 -24.92
C ARG A 537 -40.34 -13.46 -24.41
N SER A 538 -40.03 -13.43 -23.12
CA SER A 538 -39.97 -14.63 -22.26
C SER A 538 -40.20 -14.17 -20.81
N THR A 539 -41.14 -14.83 -20.14
CA THR A 539 -41.83 -14.42 -18.89
C THR A 539 -40.90 -13.97 -17.76
N PRO A 540 -41.05 -12.75 -17.22
CA PRO A 540 -40.38 -12.37 -15.98
C PRO A 540 -41.32 -12.65 -14.79
N VAL A 541 -40.84 -13.44 -13.85
CA VAL A 541 -41.36 -13.47 -12.47
C VAL A 541 -41.47 -12.03 -11.96
N SER A 542 -42.58 -11.69 -11.31
CA SER A 542 -42.89 -10.30 -10.96
C SER A 542 -41.83 -9.73 -9.99
N VAL A 543 -41.56 -8.42 -10.07
CA VAL A 543 -40.64 -7.72 -9.15
C VAL A 543 -41.02 -7.94 -7.68
N LYS A 544 -42.32 -8.14 -7.41
CA LYS A 544 -42.85 -8.46 -6.08
C LYS A 544 -42.43 -9.84 -5.58
N ASP A 545 -42.20 -10.79 -6.48
CA ASP A 545 -41.79 -12.15 -6.15
C ASP A 545 -40.27 -12.23 -5.99
N ARG A 546 -39.47 -11.43 -6.73
CA ARG A 546 -38.02 -11.29 -6.47
C ARG A 546 -37.70 -10.68 -5.11
N GLN A 547 -38.53 -9.75 -4.64
CA GLN A 547 -38.41 -9.15 -3.30
C GLN A 547 -38.71 -10.14 -2.16
N LYS A 548 -39.59 -11.13 -2.38
CA LYS A 548 -39.88 -12.19 -1.39
C LYS A 548 -38.78 -13.23 -1.24
N LEU A 549 -37.83 -13.23 -2.16
CA LEU A 549 -36.82 -14.27 -2.37
C LEU A 549 -35.43 -13.86 -1.86
N GLY A 550 -35.24 -12.59 -1.51
CA GLY A 550 -34.02 -12.12 -0.82
C GLY A 550 -32.77 -12.07 -1.69
N LEU A 551 -32.90 -12.25 -3.01
CA LEU A 551 -31.81 -12.20 -4.00
C LEU A 551 -31.56 -10.78 -4.55
N GLU A 552 -32.37 -9.78 -4.17
CA GLU A 552 -32.07 -8.37 -4.39
C GLU A 552 -31.78 -7.71 -3.02
N GLY A 553 -30.48 -7.51 -2.71
CA GLY A 553 -29.96 -6.93 -1.46
C GLY A 553 -30.39 -5.48 -1.13
N GLY A 554 -31.43 -4.97 -1.77
CA GLY A 554 -31.92 -3.60 -1.59
C GLY A 554 -33.06 -3.41 -0.58
N ALA A 555 -33.62 -4.49 0.00
CA ALA A 555 -34.90 -4.41 0.74
C ALA A 555 -34.83 -4.70 2.26
N ARG A 556 -33.64 -4.87 2.84
CA ARG A 556 -33.51 -5.08 4.29
C ARG A 556 -33.72 -3.77 5.04
N LYS A 557 -34.38 -3.85 6.21
CA LYS A 557 -34.55 -2.71 7.12
C LYS A 557 -33.18 -2.10 7.49
N PRO A 558 -33.07 -0.78 7.66
CA PRO A 558 -31.82 -0.12 8.05
C PRO A 558 -31.13 -0.77 9.26
N GLU A 559 -31.89 -1.12 10.29
CA GLU A 559 -31.37 -1.75 11.51
C GLU A 559 -30.82 -3.16 11.25
N ALA A 560 -31.42 -3.89 10.31
CA ALA A 560 -30.96 -5.23 9.91
C ALA A 560 -29.62 -5.14 9.18
N ARG A 561 -29.47 -4.13 8.31
CA ARG A 561 -28.21 -3.85 7.61
C ARG A 561 -27.12 -3.48 8.61
N GLN A 562 -27.42 -2.63 9.59
CA GLN A 562 -26.48 -2.30 10.66
C GLN A 562 -26.03 -3.55 11.43
N ALA A 563 -26.96 -4.39 11.88
CA ALA A 563 -26.61 -5.62 12.61
C ALA A 563 -25.72 -6.58 11.78
N MET A 564 -25.99 -6.72 10.48
CA MET A 564 -25.16 -7.51 9.57
C MET A 564 -23.75 -6.91 9.40
N VAL A 565 -23.63 -5.59 9.30
CA VAL A 565 -22.33 -4.88 9.23
C VAL A 565 -21.55 -5.02 10.54
N GLU A 566 -22.21 -4.86 11.69
CA GLU A 566 -21.59 -5.07 13.01
C GLU A 566 -21.04 -6.50 13.13
N ASN A 567 -21.76 -7.49 12.61
CA ASN A 567 -21.31 -8.87 12.58
C ASN A 567 -20.05 -9.08 11.74
N ILE A 568 -20.02 -8.51 10.53
CA ILE A 568 -18.81 -8.50 9.68
C ILE A 568 -17.67 -7.80 10.41
N GLY A 569 -17.94 -6.68 11.09
CA GLY A 569 -16.96 -5.95 11.87
C GLY A 569 -16.35 -6.76 13.00
N VAL A 570 -17.13 -7.63 13.67
CA VAL A 570 -16.61 -8.56 14.69
C VAL A 570 -15.63 -9.56 14.07
N LEU A 571 -15.96 -10.14 12.92
CA LEU A 571 -15.07 -11.07 12.21
C LEU A 571 -13.81 -10.36 11.69
N ALA A 572 -13.95 -9.16 11.12
CA ALA A 572 -12.84 -8.37 10.59
C ALA A 572 -11.86 -7.89 11.68
N ARG A 573 -12.26 -7.88 12.96
CA ARG A 573 -11.36 -7.57 14.09
C ARG A 573 -10.41 -8.71 14.44
N MET A 574 -10.60 -9.91 13.90
CA MET A 574 -9.65 -11.01 14.05
C MET A 574 -8.43 -10.76 13.14
N PRO A 575 -7.19 -10.73 13.68
CA PRO A 575 -5.98 -10.38 12.90
C PRO A 575 -5.69 -11.29 11.70
N THR A 576 -6.12 -12.56 11.76
CA THR A 576 -5.85 -13.56 10.71
C THR A 576 -6.97 -13.68 9.69
N PHE A 577 -8.15 -13.09 9.94
CA PHE A 577 -9.37 -13.39 9.17
C PHE A 577 -9.25 -13.03 7.69
N MET A 578 -8.76 -11.83 7.35
CA MET A 578 -8.64 -11.43 5.94
C MET A 578 -7.60 -12.26 5.18
N VAL A 579 -6.48 -12.62 5.83
CA VAL A 579 -5.46 -13.50 5.25
C VAL A 579 -6.03 -14.90 5.02
N GLU A 580 -6.78 -15.42 5.99
CA GLU A 580 -7.46 -16.71 5.86
C GLU A 580 -8.47 -16.70 4.70
N LEU A 581 -9.24 -15.61 4.52
CA LEU A 581 -10.13 -15.47 3.37
C LEU A 581 -9.35 -15.47 2.04
N PHE A 582 -8.23 -14.77 2.00
CA PHE A 582 -7.40 -14.67 0.81
C PHE A 582 -6.79 -16.04 0.42
N VAL A 583 -6.19 -16.75 1.36
CA VAL A 583 -5.52 -18.03 1.11
C VAL A 583 -6.52 -19.14 0.77
N ASN A 584 -7.65 -19.21 1.47
CA ASN A 584 -8.59 -20.33 1.33
C ASN A 584 -9.62 -20.15 0.20
N TYR A 585 -9.90 -18.92 -0.25
CA TYR A 585 -10.94 -18.67 -1.25
C TYR A 585 -10.40 -17.88 -2.45
N ASP A 586 -9.78 -16.70 -2.25
CA ASP A 586 -9.29 -15.88 -3.36
C ASP A 586 -8.18 -16.60 -4.15
N CYS A 587 -7.35 -17.41 -3.48
CA CYS A 587 -6.31 -18.25 -4.08
C CYS A 587 -6.80 -19.61 -4.61
N ASP A 588 -8.06 -19.98 -4.42
CA ASP A 588 -8.64 -21.22 -4.92
C ASP A 588 -9.37 -20.99 -6.26
N GLU A 589 -9.09 -21.83 -7.26
CA GLU A 589 -9.58 -21.69 -8.63
C GLU A 589 -11.12 -21.78 -8.73
N ASP A 590 -11.76 -22.56 -7.85
CA ASP A 590 -13.20 -22.85 -7.91
C ASP A 590 -14.05 -22.03 -6.92
N ARG A 591 -13.42 -21.23 -6.05
CA ARG A 591 -14.07 -20.47 -4.96
C ARG A 591 -14.24 -18.98 -5.25
N ALA A 592 -15.13 -18.33 -4.53
CA ALA A 592 -15.31 -16.88 -4.63
C ALA A 592 -14.06 -16.07 -4.20
N ASP A 593 -13.96 -14.81 -4.66
CA ASP A 593 -12.97 -13.85 -4.18
C ASP A 593 -13.51 -13.15 -2.92
N LEU A 594 -13.69 -13.90 -1.83
CA LEU A 594 -14.36 -13.40 -0.62
C LEU A 594 -13.60 -12.26 0.05
N CYS A 595 -12.27 -12.26 0.05
CA CYS A 595 -11.49 -11.17 0.66
C CYS A 595 -11.67 -9.88 -0.14
N GLU A 596 -11.48 -9.94 -1.46
CA GLU A 596 -11.69 -8.79 -2.36
C GLU A 596 -13.14 -8.26 -2.28
N ASP A 597 -14.14 -9.14 -2.31
CA ASP A 597 -15.54 -8.75 -2.23
C ASP A 597 -15.90 -8.13 -0.87
N LEU A 598 -15.32 -8.63 0.23
CA LEU A 598 -15.55 -8.08 1.57
C LEU A 598 -14.89 -6.71 1.74
N VAL A 599 -13.65 -6.54 1.28
CA VAL A 599 -12.97 -5.23 1.29
C VAL A 599 -13.73 -4.23 0.42
N GLY A 600 -14.17 -4.66 -0.77
CA GLY A 600 -14.99 -3.85 -1.67
C GLY A 600 -16.32 -3.42 -1.04
N LEU A 601 -17.00 -4.34 -0.36
CA LEU A 601 -18.24 -4.08 0.37
C LEU A 601 -18.05 -3.05 1.49
N LEU A 602 -17.02 -3.24 2.32
CA LEU A 602 -16.69 -2.34 3.41
C LEU A 602 -16.33 -0.95 2.87
N ALA A 603 -15.54 -0.87 1.80
CA ALA A 603 -15.19 0.40 1.16
C ALA A 603 -16.44 1.14 0.62
N ARG A 604 -17.38 0.42 0.01
CA ARG A 604 -18.61 1.02 -0.51
C ARG A 604 -19.57 1.49 0.58
N ASN A 605 -19.66 0.77 1.70
CA ASN A 605 -20.52 1.11 2.83
C ASN A 605 -19.85 2.06 3.83
N ALA A 606 -18.54 2.30 3.74
CA ALA A 606 -17.85 3.34 4.51
C ALA A 606 -18.14 4.76 4.00
N LEU A 607 -18.70 4.89 2.79
CA LEU A 607 -19.09 6.17 2.23
C LEU A 607 -20.31 6.77 2.97
N PRO A 608 -20.38 8.10 3.18
CA PRO A 608 -21.48 8.76 3.90
C PRO A 608 -22.87 8.52 3.32
N ASP A 609 -22.98 8.28 2.01
CA ASP A 609 -24.26 8.02 1.32
C ASP A 609 -24.92 6.72 1.79
N SER A 610 -24.15 5.77 2.32
CA SER A 610 -24.66 4.54 2.92
C SER A 610 -25.66 4.78 4.05
N ALA A 611 -25.56 5.91 4.75
CA ALA A 611 -26.49 6.30 5.79
C ALA A 611 -27.92 6.55 5.25
N THR A 612 -28.11 6.72 3.94
CA THR A 612 -29.43 6.97 3.33
C THR A 612 -30.30 5.71 3.24
N TRP A 613 -29.69 4.53 3.09
CA TRP A 613 -30.38 3.23 3.05
C TRP A 613 -30.03 2.32 4.24
N SER A 614 -29.21 2.81 5.17
CA SER A 614 -28.88 2.14 6.43
C SER A 614 -28.96 3.13 7.58
N THR A 615 -28.04 3.07 8.54
CA THR A 615 -28.00 3.98 9.70
C THR A 615 -26.71 4.80 9.67
N THR A 616 -26.70 5.93 10.38
CA THR A 616 -25.53 6.82 10.46
C THR A 616 -24.31 6.19 11.12
N SER A 617 -24.47 5.04 11.80
CA SER A 617 -23.37 4.28 12.41
C SER A 617 -22.66 3.33 11.43
N VAL A 618 -23.28 2.96 10.30
CA VAL A 618 -22.69 2.01 9.34
C VAL A 618 -21.41 2.54 8.67
N PRO A 619 -21.36 3.78 8.13
CA PRO A 619 -20.14 4.30 7.53
C PRO A 619 -18.90 4.25 8.44
N PRO A 620 -18.95 4.76 9.70
CA PRO A 620 -17.79 4.69 10.58
C PRO A 620 -17.43 3.27 10.99
N LEU A 621 -18.40 2.35 11.14
CA LEU A 621 -18.10 0.93 11.43
C LEU A 621 -17.35 0.25 10.28
N CYS A 622 -17.74 0.51 9.03
CA CYS A 622 -17.06 -0.04 7.87
C CYS A 622 -15.64 0.54 7.71
N LEU A 623 -15.49 1.86 7.91
CA LEU A 623 -14.19 2.52 7.88
C LEU A 623 -13.26 1.95 8.97
N ASP A 624 -13.78 1.74 10.18
CA ASP A 624 -13.01 1.15 11.28
C ASP A 624 -12.55 -0.27 10.98
N ALA A 625 -13.38 -1.09 10.34
CA ALA A 625 -12.99 -2.44 9.93
C ALA A 625 -11.85 -2.41 8.88
N LEU A 626 -11.91 -1.50 7.90
CA LEU A 626 -10.84 -1.34 6.90
C LEU A 626 -9.54 -0.83 7.51
N LEU A 627 -9.62 0.20 8.37
CA LEU A 627 -8.44 0.75 9.05
C LEU A 627 -7.79 -0.29 9.96
N ARG A 628 -8.59 -1.08 10.69
CA ARG A 628 -8.08 -2.17 11.53
C ARG A 628 -7.37 -3.24 10.70
N PHE A 629 -7.92 -3.60 9.54
CA PHE A 629 -7.29 -4.55 8.62
C PHE A 629 -5.92 -4.05 8.14
N ILE A 630 -5.82 -2.81 7.68
CA ILE A 630 -4.55 -2.20 7.27
C ILE A 630 -3.58 -2.11 8.45
N GLN A 631 -4.07 -1.73 9.63
CA GLN A 631 -3.26 -1.66 10.85
C GLN A 631 -2.65 -3.02 11.20
N PHE A 632 -3.39 -4.13 11.06
CA PHE A 632 -2.83 -5.47 11.31
C PHE A 632 -1.69 -5.84 10.36
N ILE A 633 -1.76 -5.41 9.09
CA ILE A 633 -0.65 -5.61 8.15
C ILE A 633 0.53 -4.72 8.56
N ALA A 634 0.26 -3.45 8.88
CA ALA A 634 1.27 -2.48 9.27
C ALA A 634 2.05 -2.88 10.54
N GLU A 635 1.37 -3.38 11.56
CA GLU A 635 1.96 -3.85 12.83
C GLU A 635 2.92 -5.04 12.64
N ARG A 636 2.82 -5.77 11.52
CA ARG A 636 3.65 -6.94 11.21
C ARG A 636 4.74 -6.69 10.16
N LEU A 637 4.91 -5.46 9.67
CA LEU A 637 5.90 -5.12 8.62
C LEU A 637 7.36 -5.40 9.02
N ASP A 638 7.66 -5.34 10.32
CA ASP A 638 9.01 -5.56 10.86
C ASP A 638 9.20 -6.96 11.46
N GLN A 639 8.18 -7.83 11.37
CA GLN A 639 8.28 -9.22 11.83
C GLN A 639 8.98 -10.10 10.79
N THR A 640 9.70 -11.11 11.25
CA THR A 640 10.37 -12.07 10.37
C THR A 640 9.37 -12.99 9.67
N PRO A 641 9.56 -13.33 8.38
CA PRO A 641 8.64 -14.18 7.64
C PRO A 641 8.57 -15.61 8.19
N GLU A 642 7.39 -16.03 8.65
CA GLU A 642 7.13 -17.39 9.14
C GLU A 642 6.55 -18.27 8.04
N THR A 643 7.34 -19.22 7.54
CA THR A 643 6.97 -20.12 6.42
C THR A 643 6.62 -21.54 6.86
N GLY A 644 6.88 -21.92 8.11
CA GLY A 644 6.71 -23.29 8.61
C GLY A 644 5.24 -23.71 8.66
N GLY A 645 4.86 -24.72 7.86
CA GLY A 645 3.51 -25.32 7.88
C GLY A 645 2.47 -24.62 7.01
N TYR A 646 2.85 -23.58 6.27
CA TYR A 646 1.94 -22.79 5.44
C TYR A 646 2.10 -23.07 3.93
N PRO A 647 1.04 -22.85 3.12
CA PRO A 647 1.14 -22.92 1.67
C PRO A 647 2.24 -22.01 1.08
N ASP A 648 2.94 -22.50 0.06
CA ASP A 648 3.96 -21.72 -0.63
C ASP A 648 3.33 -20.51 -1.37
N PRO A 649 3.75 -19.26 -1.10
CA PRO A 649 3.18 -18.07 -1.73
C PRO A 649 3.32 -18.05 -3.26
N GLU A 650 4.41 -18.58 -3.84
CA GLU A 650 4.54 -18.65 -5.31
C GLU A 650 3.47 -19.56 -5.93
N THR A 651 3.20 -20.69 -5.29
CA THR A 651 2.13 -21.60 -5.70
C THR A 651 0.76 -20.92 -5.63
N LEU A 652 0.50 -20.10 -4.61
CA LEU A 652 -0.75 -19.33 -4.49
C LEU A 652 -0.87 -18.27 -5.58
N ARG A 653 0.19 -17.51 -5.89
CA ARG A 653 0.21 -16.55 -7.01
C ARG A 653 -0.17 -17.22 -8.32
N ARG A 654 0.46 -18.36 -8.63
CA ARG A 654 0.16 -19.13 -9.85
C ARG A 654 -1.30 -19.60 -9.90
N ARG A 655 -1.86 -20.05 -8.77
CA ARG A 655 -3.29 -20.42 -8.68
C ARG A 655 -4.20 -19.22 -8.93
N ARG A 656 -3.89 -18.03 -8.38
CA ARG A 656 -4.66 -16.80 -8.63
C ARG A 656 -4.59 -16.35 -10.09
N GLU A 657 -3.42 -16.40 -10.70
CA GLU A 657 -3.27 -16.10 -12.14
C GLU A 657 -4.11 -17.07 -12.99
N ARG A 658 -4.02 -18.37 -12.69
CA ARG A 658 -4.82 -19.39 -13.36
C ARG A 658 -6.32 -19.18 -13.15
N LYS A 659 -6.75 -18.83 -11.93
CA LYS A 659 -8.14 -18.45 -11.61
C LYS A 659 -8.61 -17.27 -12.46
N LYS A 660 -7.83 -16.19 -12.57
CA LYS A 660 -8.15 -15.04 -13.43
C LYS A 660 -8.34 -15.46 -14.90
N LEU A 661 -7.49 -16.35 -15.41
CA LEU A 661 -7.61 -16.90 -16.77
C LEU A 661 -8.88 -17.75 -16.93
N ILE A 662 -9.20 -18.61 -15.96
CA ILE A 662 -10.42 -19.44 -15.94
C ILE A 662 -11.67 -18.55 -15.90
N ILE A 663 -11.72 -17.53 -15.05
CA ILE A 663 -12.86 -16.61 -14.95
C ILE A 663 -13.08 -15.90 -16.29
N LYS A 664 -12.02 -15.36 -16.90
CA LYS A 664 -12.12 -14.68 -18.20
C LYS A 664 -12.53 -15.65 -19.32
N GLY A 665 -12.00 -16.87 -19.31
CA GLY A 665 -12.35 -17.90 -20.29
C GLY A 665 -13.78 -18.43 -20.13
N THR A 666 -14.25 -18.64 -18.91
CA THR A 666 -15.63 -19.08 -18.64
C THR A 666 -16.65 -17.96 -18.88
N SER A 667 -16.30 -16.69 -18.63
CA SER A 667 -17.13 -15.55 -19.06
C SER A 667 -17.29 -15.52 -20.58
N LYS A 668 -16.18 -15.65 -21.33
CA LYS A 668 -16.22 -15.79 -22.80
C LYS A 668 -17.00 -17.02 -23.26
N PHE A 669 -16.90 -18.15 -22.55
CA PHE A 669 -17.68 -19.35 -22.86
C PHE A 669 -19.19 -19.08 -22.69
N ASN A 670 -19.57 -18.39 -21.61
CA ASN A 670 -20.96 -18.03 -21.32
C ASN A 670 -21.55 -17.08 -22.37
N GLU A 671 -20.72 -16.28 -23.05
CA GLU A 671 -21.12 -15.45 -24.21
C GLU A 671 -21.09 -16.24 -25.53
N ASN A 672 -19.96 -16.90 -25.84
CA ASN A 672 -19.73 -17.71 -27.03
C ASN A 672 -18.87 -18.94 -26.67
N PRO A 673 -19.47 -20.15 -26.58
CA PRO A 673 -18.78 -21.37 -26.14
C PRO A 673 -17.50 -21.70 -26.92
N LYS A 674 -17.53 -21.57 -28.26
CA LYS A 674 -16.36 -21.89 -29.11
C LYS A 674 -15.23 -20.89 -28.90
N GLY A 675 -15.55 -19.61 -28.76
CA GLY A 675 -14.56 -18.56 -28.47
C GLY A 675 -13.96 -18.71 -27.07
N GLY A 676 -14.77 -19.09 -26.08
CA GLY A 676 -14.32 -19.39 -24.73
C GLY A 676 -13.35 -20.56 -24.66
N LEU A 677 -13.67 -21.69 -25.31
CA LEU A 677 -12.79 -22.86 -25.36
C LEU A 677 -11.47 -22.57 -26.08
N ALA A 678 -11.51 -21.85 -27.21
CA ALA A 678 -10.30 -21.45 -27.93
C ALA A 678 -9.38 -20.58 -27.04
N TYR A 679 -9.96 -19.63 -26.29
CA TYR A 679 -9.20 -18.81 -25.35
C TYR A 679 -8.60 -19.63 -24.20
N LEU A 680 -9.35 -20.60 -23.66
CA LEU A 680 -8.87 -21.46 -22.59
C LEU A 680 -7.73 -22.39 -23.05
N GLN A 681 -7.75 -22.84 -24.31
CA GLN A 681 -6.65 -23.57 -24.92
C GLN A 681 -5.43 -22.66 -25.15
N GLU A 682 -5.63 -21.48 -25.72
CA GLU A 682 -4.54 -20.50 -25.97
C GLU A 682 -3.79 -20.15 -24.68
N LYS A 683 -4.50 -20.05 -23.56
CA LYS A 683 -3.93 -19.76 -22.24
C LYS A 683 -3.49 -20.99 -21.44
N GLY A 684 -3.52 -22.18 -22.06
CA GLY A 684 -3.01 -23.42 -21.45
C GLY A 684 -3.85 -23.97 -20.29
N VAL A 685 -5.09 -23.50 -20.11
CA VAL A 685 -6.00 -24.04 -19.09
C VAL A 685 -6.53 -25.41 -19.51
N ILE A 686 -6.82 -25.56 -20.81
CA ILE A 686 -7.22 -26.82 -21.45
C ILE A 686 -6.10 -27.21 -22.43
N LYS A 687 -5.74 -28.49 -22.49
CA LYS A 687 -4.66 -28.96 -23.38
C LYS A 687 -5.02 -28.81 -24.85
N ASP A 688 -6.24 -29.21 -25.21
CA ASP A 688 -6.75 -29.15 -26.58
C ASP A 688 -8.27 -28.96 -26.53
N ALA A 689 -8.79 -27.92 -27.19
CA ALA A 689 -10.22 -27.70 -27.34
C ALA A 689 -10.86 -28.62 -28.41
N GLY A 690 -10.04 -29.28 -29.24
CA GLY A 690 -10.47 -30.32 -30.17
C GLY A 690 -10.69 -31.68 -29.52
N ASP A 691 -10.08 -31.94 -28.37
CA ASP A 691 -10.24 -33.20 -27.62
C ASP A 691 -11.54 -33.18 -26.79
N PRO A 692 -12.55 -34.01 -27.15
CA PRO A 692 -13.83 -34.02 -26.46
C PRO A 692 -13.73 -34.41 -24.99
N VAL A 693 -12.75 -35.27 -24.63
CA VAL A 693 -12.57 -35.75 -23.25
C VAL A 693 -12.01 -34.64 -22.37
N CYS A 694 -11.02 -33.90 -22.88
CA CYS A 694 -10.43 -32.76 -22.16
C CYS A 694 -11.49 -31.67 -21.90
N VAL A 695 -12.28 -31.34 -22.92
CA VAL A 695 -13.37 -30.37 -22.81
C VAL A 695 -14.44 -30.85 -21.82
N ALA A 696 -14.91 -32.09 -21.93
CA ALA A 696 -15.93 -32.65 -21.03
C ALA A 696 -15.48 -32.62 -19.56
N LYS A 697 -14.23 -33.00 -19.28
CA LYS A 697 -13.67 -32.99 -17.92
C LYS A 697 -13.61 -31.58 -17.34
N PHE A 698 -13.21 -30.58 -18.13
CA PHE A 698 -13.21 -29.18 -17.71
C PHE A 698 -14.63 -28.65 -17.46
N LEU A 699 -15.57 -28.89 -18.40
CA LEU A 699 -16.95 -28.41 -18.31
C LEU A 699 -17.69 -28.98 -17.09
N LYS A 700 -17.42 -30.24 -16.70
CA LYS A 700 -17.98 -30.85 -15.49
C LYS A 700 -17.27 -30.37 -14.22
N GLY A 701 -15.97 -30.14 -14.27
CA GLY A 701 -15.16 -29.78 -13.10
C GLY A 701 -15.33 -28.33 -12.63
N THR A 702 -15.61 -27.39 -13.54
CA THR A 702 -15.74 -25.97 -13.19
C THR A 702 -17.17 -25.59 -12.83
N SER A 703 -17.35 -24.95 -11.67
CA SER A 703 -18.65 -24.40 -11.21
C SER A 703 -19.07 -23.09 -11.88
N ARG A 704 -18.16 -22.45 -12.63
CA ARG A 704 -18.32 -21.08 -13.18
C ARG A 704 -19.04 -21.01 -14.53
N ILE A 705 -19.36 -22.15 -15.12
CA ILE A 705 -20.07 -22.22 -16.40
C ILE A 705 -21.58 -22.13 -16.15
N ASN A 706 -22.26 -21.34 -16.98
CA ASN A 706 -23.71 -21.23 -16.90
C ASN A 706 -24.37 -22.56 -17.33
N LYS A 707 -25.11 -23.19 -16.41
CA LYS A 707 -25.79 -24.48 -16.63
C LYS A 707 -26.73 -24.48 -17.84
N LYS A 708 -27.34 -23.34 -18.18
CA LYS A 708 -28.16 -23.18 -19.40
C LYS A 708 -27.31 -23.19 -20.66
N VAL A 709 -26.24 -22.39 -20.70
CA VAL A 709 -25.34 -22.31 -21.86
C VAL A 709 -24.65 -23.65 -22.09
N LEU A 710 -24.30 -24.36 -21.02
CA LEU A 710 -23.74 -25.71 -21.09
C LEU A 710 -24.73 -26.70 -21.74
N GLY A 711 -25.99 -26.73 -21.31
CA GLY A 711 -27.02 -27.58 -21.91
C GLY A 711 -27.27 -27.30 -23.39
N ASP A 712 -27.32 -26.02 -23.77
CA ASP A 712 -27.45 -25.60 -25.18
C ASP A 712 -26.20 -25.95 -26.01
N TYR A 713 -25.01 -25.88 -25.41
CA TYR A 713 -23.77 -26.25 -26.08
C TYR A 713 -23.67 -27.76 -26.30
N LEU A 714 -23.94 -28.58 -25.28
CA LEU A 714 -23.87 -30.04 -25.35
C LEU A 714 -24.89 -30.63 -26.35
N SER A 715 -26.05 -30.00 -26.52
CA SER A 715 -27.11 -30.49 -27.41
C SER A 715 -27.01 -30.05 -28.88
N LYS A 716 -26.13 -29.08 -29.21
CA LYS A 716 -25.95 -28.57 -30.58
C LYS A 716 -25.33 -29.61 -31.53
N LYS A 717 -25.77 -29.60 -32.80
CA LYS A 717 -25.19 -30.46 -33.87
C LYS A 717 -23.68 -30.21 -34.00
N GLY A 718 -22.90 -31.28 -34.06
CA GLY A 718 -21.44 -31.25 -34.17
C GLY A 718 -20.70 -31.36 -32.83
N ASN A 719 -21.42 -31.25 -31.71
CA ASN A 719 -20.86 -31.42 -30.37
C ASN A 719 -21.17 -32.81 -29.78
N GLU A 720 -21.73 -33.74 -30.56
CA GLU A 720 -22.01 -35.12 -30.10
C GLU A 720 -20.81 -35.82 -29.44
N PRO A 721 -19.56 -35.70 -29.93
CA PRO A 721 -18.40 -36.31 -29.27
C PRO A 721 -18.18 -35.77 -27.85
N VAL A 722 -18.42 -34.47 -27.63
CA VAL A 722 -18.26 -33.82 -26.32
C VAL A 722 -19.39 -34.27 -25.39
N LEU A 723 -20.62 -34.39 -25.90
CA LEU A 723 -21.75 -34.91 -25.13
C LEU A 723 -21.50 -36.35 -24.66
N ASN A 724 -21.01 -37.24 -25.54
CA ASN A 724 -20.71 -38.62 -25.16
C ASN A 724 -19.57 -38.67 -24.12
N ALA A 725 -18.49 -37.92 -24.33
CA ALA A 725 -17.41 -37.82 -23.34
C ALA A 725 -17.86 -37.22 -22.00
N PHE A 726 -18.86 -36.32 -22.03
CA PHE A 726 -19.49 -35.77 -20.83
C PHE A 726 -20.35 -36.80 -20.11
N MET A 727 -21.14 -37.58 -20.85
CA MET A 727 -21.94 -38.70 -20.30
C MET A 727 -21.05 -39.79 -19.68
N ASP A 728 -19.87 -40.03 -20.24
CA ASP A 728 -18.90 -40.99 -19.69
C ASP A 728 -18.34 -40.60 -18.32
N GLN A 729 -18.49 -39.34 -17.90
CA GLN A 729 -18.09 -38.90 -16.57
C GLN A 729 -19.10 -39.30 -15.47
N PHE A 730 -20.23 -39.90 -15.80
CA PHE A 730 -21.27 -40.28 -14.82
C PHE A 730 -21.25 -41.78 -14.54
N ASP A 731 -21.44 -42.11 -13.26
CA ASP A 731 -21.67 -43.48 -12.80
C ASP A 731 -23.15 -43.65 -12.39
N PHE A 732 -23.85 -44.47 -13.15
CA PHE A 732 -25.27 -44.81 -12.96
C PHE A 732 -25.47 -46.21 -12.38
N THR A 733 -24.39 -46.91 -12.01
CA THR A 733 -24.44 -48.28 -11.51
C THR A 733 -25.34 -48.37 -10.26
N GLY A 734 -26.32 -49.27 -10.30
CA GLY A 734 -27.23 -49.53 -9.18
C GLY A 734 -28.30 -48.45 -8.91
N LYS A 735 -28.44 -47.43 -9.78
CA LYS A 735 -29.45 -46.36 -9.62
C LYS A 735 -30.68 -46.62 -10.49
N ARG A 736 -31.87 -46.25 -10.00
CA ARG A 736 -33.08 -46.21 -10.84
C ARG A 736 -32.98 -45.11 -11.90
N VAL A 737 -33.83 -45.17 -12.93
CA VAL A 737 -33.83 -44.18 -14.03
C VAL A 737 -34.08 -42.76 -13.50
N ASP A 738 -34.99 -42.57 -12.54
CA ASP A 738 -35.25 -41.25 -11.93
C ASP A 738 -34.05 -40.71 -11.13
N GLU A 739 -33.34 -41.59 -10.42
CA GLU A 739 -32.16 -41.24 -9.62
C GLU A 739 -30.96 -40.90 -10.51
N ALA A 740 -30.71 -41.68 -11.56
CA ALA A 740 -29.68 -41.39 -12.55
C ALA A 740 -29.98 -40.09 -13.30
N LEU A 741 -31.24 -39.87 -13.67
CA LEU A 741 -31.67 -38.64 -14.34
C LEU A 741 -31.47 -37.41 -13.45
N ARG A 742 -31.74 -37.49 -12.13
CA ARG A 742 -31.43 -36.39 -11.20
C ARG A 742 -29.96 -36.01 -11.25
N VAL A 743 -29.06 -36.97 -11.07
CA VAL A 743 -27.61 -36.73 -11.06
C VAL A 743 -27.13 -36.06 -12.36
N LEU A 744 -27.72 -36.44 -13.50
CA LEU A 744 -27.42 -35.79 -14.78
C LEU A 744 -27.92 -34.34 -14.81
N LEU A 745 -29.20 -34.12 -14.51
CA LEU A 745 -29.88 -32.82 -14.62
C LEU A 745 -29.42 -31.79 -13.57
N GLU A 746 -28.69 -32.24 -12.55
CA GLU A 746 -28.02 -31.36 -11.58
C GLU A 746 -26.85 -30.57 -12.22
N THR A 747 -26.22 -31.12 -13.27
CA THR A 747 -25.01 -30.54 -13.88
C THR A 747 -25.29 -29.50 -14.96
N PHE A 748 -26.39 -29.62 -15.70
CA PHE A 748 -26.78 -28.65 -16.72
C PHE A 748 -28.31 -28.58 -16.87
N ARG A 749 -28.80 -27.45 -17.41
CA ARG A 749 -30.23 -27.26 -17.68
C ARG A 749 -30.59 -27.88 -19.02
N LEU A 750 -31.68 -28.63 -19.08
CA LEU A 750 -32.22 -29.12 -20.35
C LEU A 750 -32.63 -27.95 -21.28
N PRO A 751 -32.31 -28.02 -22.58
CA PRO A 751 -32.78 -27.07 -23.58
C PRO A 751 -34.31 -27.05 -23.67
N GLY A 752 -34.90 -25.93 -24.05
CA GLY A 752 -36.36 -25.83 -24.23
C GLY A 752 -36.89 -26.45 -25.54
N GLU A 753 -36.01 -26.77 -26.48
CA GLU A 753 -36.38 -27.30 -27.78
C GLU A 753 -36.37 -28.83 -27.77
N SER A 754 -37.50 -29.46 -28.12
CA SER A 754 -37.66 -30.93 -28.10
C SER A 754 -36.55 -31.70 -28.85
N PRO A 755 -36.07 -31.29 -30.04
CA PRO A 755 -35.01 -32.00 -30.75
C PRO A 755 -33.64 -31.96 -30.04
N LEU A 756 -33.41 -30.95 -29.20
CA LEU A 756 -32.18 -30.81 -28.42
C LEU A 756 -32.23 -31.68 -27.15
N ILE A 757 -33.40 -31.74 -26.50
CA ILE A 757 -33.66 -32.68 -25.39
C ILE A 757 -33.47 -34.11 -25.87
N GLU A 758 -34.04 -34.47 -27.02
CA GLU A 758 -33.98 -35.81 -27.59
C GLU A 758 -32.54 -36.34 -27.70
N ARG A 759 -31.59 -35.52 -28.18
CA ARG A 759 -30.17 -35.93 -28.26
C ARG A 759 -29.56 -36.27 -26.90
N ILE A 760 -29.85 -35.47 -25.88
CA ILE A 760 -29.34 -35.71 -24.53
C ILE A 760 -29.95 -36.98 -23.96
N VAL A 761 -31.26 -37.19 -24.14
CA VAL A 761 -31.97 -38.38 -23.65
C VAL A 761 -31.50 -39.65 -24.38
N ILE A 762 -31.20 -39.60 -25.68
CA ILE A 762 -30.63 -40.73 -26.42
C ILE A 762 -29.27 -41.13 -25.83
N SER A 763 -28.34 -40.17 -25.67
CA SER A 763 -27.02 -40.47 -25.06
C SER A 763 -27.14 -40.92 -23.61
N PHE A 764 -28.09 -40.37 -22.84
CA PHE A 764 -28.37 -40.84 -21.48
C PHE A 764 -28.88 -42.28 -21.46
N ALA A 765 -29.85 -42.62 -22.31
CA ALA A 765 -30.41 -43.97 -22.38
C ALA A 765 -29.34 -45.00 -22.81
N ASP A 766 -28.48 -44.64 -23.76
CA ASP A 766 -27.34 -45.46 -24.19
C ASP A 766 -26.38 -45.71 -23.02
N LYS A 767 -25.95 -44.64 -22.33
CA LYS A 767 -25.03 -44.73 -21.19
C LYS A 767 -25.63 -45.50 -20.01
N TYR A 768 -26.90 -45.27 -19.70
CA TYR A 768 -27.61 -45.98 -18.64
C TYR A 768 -27.70 -47.48 -18.94
N CYS A 769 -28.00 -47.86 -20.19
CA CYS A 769 -28.04 -49.27 -20.60
C CYS A 769 -26.66 -49.94 -20.67
N ALA A 770 -25.60 -49.16 -20.95
CA ALA A 770 -24.23 -49.64 -20.89
C ALA A 770 -23.72 -49.86 -19.44
N SER A 771 -24.42 -49.30 -18.45
CA SER A 771 -24.17 -49.51 -17.01
C SER A 771 -24.92 -50.77 -16.52
N SER A 772 -24.90 -51.08 -15.21
CA SER A 772 -25.72 -52.20 -14.71
C SER A 772 -27.22 -51.88 -14.86
N VAL A 773 -27.90 -52.54 -15.79
CA VAL A 773 -29.34 -52.39 -16.01
C VAL A 773 -30.09 -53.04 -14.83
N PRO A 774 -30.98 -52.33 -14.12
CA PRO A 774 -31.80 -52.93 -13.07
C PRO A 774 -32.74 -54.00 -13.62
N GLU A 775 -33.00 -55.06 -12.85
CA GLU A 775 -34.01 -56.07 -13.19
C GLU A 775 -35.37 -55.40 -13.43
N GLY A 776 -35.87 -55.44 -14.67
CA GLY A 776 -37.18 -54.89 -15.05
C GLY A 776 -37.18 -53.86 -16.18
N VAL A 777 -36.03 -53.44 -16.71
CA VAL A 777 -35.94 -52.57 -17.90
C VAL A 777 -35.43 -53.36 -19.11
N ALA A 778 -36.20 -53.38 -20.20
CA ALA A 778 -35.98 -54.33 -21.30
C ALA A 778 -34.90 -53.90 -22.31
N ASN A 779 -34.89 -52.62 -22.72
CA ASN A 779 -33.97 -52.10 -23.74
C ASN A 779 -33.82 -50.57 -23.66
N GLN A 780 -32.92 -50.02 -24.50
CA GLN A 780 -32.66 -48.57 -24.59
C GLN A 780 -33.90 -47.75 -24.90
N ASP A 781 -34.77 -48.21 -25.80
CA ASP A 781 -36.03 -47.53 -26.14
C ASP A 781 -36.95 -47.42 -24.91
N SER A 782 -36.99 -48.45 -24.06
CA SER A 782 -37.76 -48.45 -22.82
C SER A 782 -37.25 -47.38 -21.85
N VAL A 783 -35.93 -47.22 -21.72
CA VAL A 783 -35.31 -46.15 -20.91
C VAL A 783 -35.61 -44.77 -21.49
N PHE A 784 -35.51 -44.62 -22.80
CA PHE A 784 -35.78 -43.37 -23.50
C PHE A 784 -37.22 -42.89 -23.25
N ILE A 785 -38.21 -43.78 -23.43
CA ILE A 785 -39.63 -43.47 -23.21
C ILE A 785 -39.89 -43.16 -21.73
N LEU A 786 -39.34 -43.98 -20.82
CA LEU A 786 -39.51 -43.77 -19.38
C LEU A 786 -38.91 -42.43 -18.93
N THR A 787 -37.77 -42.03 -19.47
CA THR A 787 -37.12 -40.75 -19.17
C THR A 787 -38.01 -39.57 -19.57
N TYR A 788 -38.60 -39.59 -20.76
CA TYR A 788 -39.56 -38.56 -21.18
C TYR A 788 -40.80 -38.54 -20.28
N ALA A 789 -41.31 -39.71 -19.90
CA ALA A 789 -42.45 -39.81 -18.98
C ALA A 789 -42.12 -39.21 -17.60
N ILE A 790 -40.90 -39.40 -17.08
CA ILE A 790 -40.45 -38.79 -15.82
C ILE A 790 -40.35 -37.27 -15.93
N ILE A 791 -39.78 -36.74 -17.03
CA ILE A 791 -39.68 -35.28 -17.25
C ILE A 791 -41.08 -34.64 -17.32
N MET A 792 -42.02 -35.28 -18.02
CA MET A 792 -43.41 -34.82 -18.08
C MET A 792 -44.11 -34.94 -16.72
N LEU A 793 -43.88 -36.03 -15.97
CA LEU A 793 -44.43 -36.21 -14.64
C LEU A 793 -43.91 -35.12 -13.68
N ASN A 794 -42.61 -34.79 -13.73
CA ASN A 794 -42.05 -33.73 -12.91
C ASN A 794 -42.71 -32.37 -13.20
N THR A 795 -42.91 -32.07 -14.48
CA THR A 795 -43.60 -30.84 -14.92
C THR A 795 -45.06 -30.83 -14.46
N ASP A 796 -45.76 -31.94 -14.56
CA ASP A 796 -47.16 -32.08 -14.12
C ASP A 796 -47.32 -31.94 -12.60
N GLN A 797 -46.45 -32.58 -11.83
CA GLN A 797 -46.54 -32.61 -10.37
C GLN A 797 -46.17 -31.28 -9.71
N HIS A 798 -45.29 -30.47 -10.31
CA HIS A 798 -44.72 -29.30 -9.63
C HIS A 798 -45.01 -27.94 -10.28
N ASN A 799 -45.48 -27.91 -11.53
CA ASN A 799 -45.82 -26.64 -12.18
C ASN A 799 -47.02 -25.96 -11.49
N PRO A 800 -46.87 -24.72 -10.97
CA PRO A 800 -47.94 -24.01 -10.25
C PRO A 800 -49.14 -23.64 -11.14
N THR A 801 -48.99 -23.67 -12.47
CA THR A 801 -50.11 -23.44 -13.39
C THR A 801 -51.10 -24.61 -13.42
N ILE A 802 -50.70 -25.80 -12.97
CA ILE A 802 -51.56 -27.00 -12.92
C ILE A 802 -52.16 -27.13 -11.51
N LYS A 803 -53.49 -27.06 -11.43
CA LYS A 803 -54.24 -27.20 -10.18
C LYS A 803 -54.05 -28.61 -9.59
N LYS A 804 -54.01 -28.73 -8.25
CA LYS A 804 -53.83 -30.02 -7.55
C LYS A 804 -54.75 -31.15 -8.03
N GLU A 805 -56.00 -30.83 -8.36
CA GLU A 805 -57.02 -31.79 -8.82
C GLU A 805 -56.75 -32.34 -10.24
N ALA A 806 -55.99 -31.60 -11.06
CA ALA A 806 -55.71 -31.94 -12.46
C ALA A 806 -54.36 -32.64 -12.64
N ARG A 807 -53.60 -32.85 -11.56
CA ARG A 807 -52.30 -33.51 -11.60
C ARG A 807 -52.48 -35.01 -11.83
N MET A 808 -51.57 -35.59 -12.61
CA MET A 808 -51.53 -37.01 -12.94
C MET A 808 -51.49 -37.87 -11.67
N ALA A 809 -52.41 -38.82 -11.54
CA ALA A 809 -52.34 -39.83 -10.48
C ALA A 809 -51.40 -40.97 -10.90
N TYR A 810 -50.94 -41.78 -9.94
CA TYR A 810 -50.12 -42.98 -10.24
C TYR A 810 -50.77 -43.89 -11.29
N THR A 811 -52.09 -44.08 -11.22
CA THR A 811 -52.84 -44.89 -12.17
C THR A 811 -52.79 -44.35 -13.60
N ASP A 812 -52.74 -43.01 -13.75
CA ASP A 812 -52.61 -42.38 -15.06
C ASP A 812 -51.19 -42.52 -15.59
N PHE A 813 -50.18 -42.34 -14.73
CA PHE A 813 -48.77 -42.53 -15.07
C PHE A 813 -48.48 -43.98 -15.53
N ALA A 814 -48.94 -44.97 -14.76
CA ALA A 814 -48.79 -46.38 -15.12
C ALA A 814 -49.52 -46.75 -16.41
N ARG A 815 -50.73 -46.19 -16.63
CA ARG A 815 -51.49 -46.39 -17.88
C ARG A 815 -50.75 -45.84 -19.11
N ASN A 816 -50.10 -44.70 -18.99
CA ASN A 816 -49.35 -44.08 -20.09
C ASN A 816 -48.12 -44.90 -20.50
N LEU A 817 -47.55 -45.69 -19.59
CA LEU A 817 -46.36 -46.52 -19.81
C LEU A 817 -46.66 -47.98 -20.17
N ARG A 818 -47.94 -48.33 -20.37
CA ARG A 818 -48.37 -49.70 -20.65
C ARG A 818 -47.83 -50.18 -22.00
N GLY A 819 -47.22 -51.37 -22.03
CA GLY A 819 -46.61 -51.98 -23.22
C GLY A 819 -45.31 -51.32 -23.70
N GLN A 820 -44.78 -50.33 -22.97
CA GLN A 820 -43.61 -49.55 -23.41
C GLN A 820 -42.26 -50.12 -22.94
N ASN A 821 -42.25 -51.27 -22.27
CA ASN A 821 -41.03 -51.93 -21.80
C ASN A 821 -40.68 -53.12 -22.70
N GLY A 822 -40.18 -52.86 -23.91
CA GLY A 822 -39.91 -53.91 -24.90
C GLY A 822 -41.15 -54.72 -25.30
N GLY A 823 -42.33 -54.09 -25.28
CA GLY A 823 -43.63 -54.73 -25.52
C GLY A 823 -44.33 -55.27 -24.27
N GLN A 824 -43.69 -55.21 -23.09
CA GLN A 824 -44.29 -55.55 -21.80
C GLN A 824 -44.58 -54.30 -20.95
N ASP A 825 -45.25 -54.50 -19.82
CA ASP A 825 -45.45 -53.46 -18.80
C ASP A 825 -44.21 -53.39 -17.89
N PHE A 826 -43.87 -52.20 -17.40
CA PHE A 826 -42.89 -52.07 -16.31
C PHE A 826 -43.49 -52.64 -15.00
N ALA A 827 -42.63 -53.11 -14.09
CA ALA A 827 -43.08 -53.60 -12.79
C ALA A 827 -43.87 -52.52 -12.03
N PRO A 828 -45.06 -52.83 -11.46
CA PRO A 828 -45.91 -51.84 -10.79
C PRO A 828 -45.19 -51.14 -9.64
N GLU A 829 -44.43 -51.89 -8.85
CA GLU A 829 -43.65 -51.39 -7.71
C GLU A 829 -42.53 -50.44 -8.15
N TYR A 830 -41.89 -50.72 -9.29
CA TYR A 830 -40.85 -49.87 -9.87
C TYR A 830 -41.42 -48.51 -10.31
N LEU A 831 -42.55 -48.51 -11.02
CA LEU A 831 -43.24 -47.27 -11.41
C LEU A 831 -43.79 -46.51 -10.21
N GLN A 832 -44.27 -47.22 -9.18
CA GLN A 832 -44.77 -46.62 -7.95
C GLN A 832 -43.63 -45.89 -7.23
N GLY A 833 -42.46 -46.53 -7.10
CA GLY A 833 -41.27 -45.93 -6.52
C GLY A 833 -40.84 -44.65 -7.24
N ILE A 834 -40.83 -44.66 -8.58
CA ILE A 834 -40.55 -43.47 -9.38
C ILE A 834 -41.60 -42.38 -9.16
N PHE A 835 -42.89 -42.71 -9.22
CA PHE A 835 -43.98 -41.74 -9.06
C PHE A 835 -43.93 -41.07 -7.68
N ASP A 836 -43.79 -41.87 -6.62
CA ASP A 836 -43.73 -41.36 -5.25
C ASP A 836 -42.47 -40.51 -5.04
N ALA A 837 -41.32 -40.92 -5.61
CA ALA A 837 -40.08 -40.15 -5.57
C ALA A 837 -40.19 -38.79 -6.27
N ILE A 838 -40.78 -38.74 -7.48
CA ILE A 838 -40.99 -37.48 -8.20
C ILE A 838 -42.04 -36.61 -7.50
N ARG A 839 -43.11 -37.20 -6.95
CA ARG A 839 -44.15 -36.45 -6.23
C ARG A 839 -43.61 -35.80 -4.95
N THR A 840 -42.80 -36.52 -4.19
CA THR A 840 -42.25 -36.05 -2.91
C THR A 840 -41.03 -35.16 -3.08
N ASN A 841 -40.19 -35.43 -4.06
CA ASN A 841 -38.97 -34.68 -4.32
C ASN A 841 -38.96 -34.21 -5.78
N GLU A 842 -39.09 -32.91 -6.03
CA GLU A 842 -39.03 -32.37 -7.40
C GLU A 842 -37.62 -32.55 -7.99
N ILE A 843 -37.51 -32.81 -9.30
CA ILE A 843 -36.24 -32.66 -10.01
C ILE A 843 -36.06 -31.18 -10.31
N ILE A 844 -35.26 -30.51 -9.48
CA ILE A 844 -35.05 -29.06 -9.50
C ILE A 844 -33.69 -28.75 -10.11
N VAL A 845 -33.65 -27.79 -11.04
CA VAL A 845 -32.41 -27.10 -11.39
C VAL A 845 -32.27 -25.89 -10.46
N PRO A 846 -31.22 -25.82 -9.60
CA PRO A 846 -31.12 -24.85 -8.49
C PRO A 846 -31.24 -23.38 -8.93
N ASP A 847 -30.75 -23.06 -10.13
CA ASP A 847 -30.70 -21.68 -10.63
C ASP A 847 -32.09 -21.07 -10.93
N GLU A 848 -33.17 -21.86 -10.86
CA GLU A 848 -34.53 -21.44 -11.29
C GLU A 848 -35.59 -21.46 -10.20
N HIS A 849 -35.32 -22.11 -9.06
CA HIS A 849 -36.29 -22.31 -8.00
C HIS A 849 -35.73 -21.73 -6.72
N ASP A 850 -36.48 -20.85 -6.06
CA ASP A 850 -36.10 -20.28 -4.76
C ASP A 850 -37.06 -20.79 -3.67
N ASN A 851 -37.27 -22.10 -3.74
CA ASN A 851 -38.17 -22.85 -2.88
C ASN A 851 -37.34 -23.59 -1.83
N LYS A 852 -37.94 -24.02 -0.71
CA LYS A 852 -37.26 -24.80 0.35
C LYS A 852 -36.41 -25.94 -0.22
N HIS A 853 -36.95 -26.68 -1.19
CA HIS A 853 -36.25 -27.80 -1.82
C HIS A 853 -34.99 -27.40 -2.59
N ALA A 854 -34.94 -26.19 -3.16
CA ALA A 854 -33.75 -25.67 -3.82
C ALA A 854 -32.65 -25.33 -2.81
N PHE A 855 -33.02 -24.74 -1.67
CA PHE A 855 -32.09 -24.53 -0.55
C PHE A 855 -31.58 -25.86 0.00
N ASP A 856 -32.49 -26.80 0.32
CA ASP A 856 -32.13 -28.12 0.86
C ASP A 856 -31.21 -28.89 -0.10
N TYR A 857 -31.43 -28.76 -1.40
CA TYR A 857 -30.55 -29.32 -2.43
C TYR A 857 -29.18 -28.63 -2.44
N ALA A 858 -29.14 -27.30 -2.52
CA ALA A 858 -27.88 -26.55 -2.52
C ALA A 858 -27.07 -26.81 -1.24
N TRP A 859 -27.77 -26.99 -0.12
CA TRP A 859 -27.19 -27.36 1.16
C TRP A 859 -26.57 -28.77 1.14
N LYS A 860 -27.29 -29.77 0.62
CA LYS A 860 -26.72 -31.12 0.44
C LYS A 860 -25.52 -31.15 -0.50
N GLU A 861 -25.57 -30.39 -1.60
CA GLU A 861 -24.46 -30.25 -2.53
C GLU A 861 -23.24 -29.60 -1.85
N LEU A 862 -23.48 -28.60 -0.99
CA LEU A 862 -22.43 -27.99 -0.18
C LEU A 862 -21.77 -29.02 0.75
N LEU A 863 -22.56 -29.81 1.49
CA LEU A 863 -22.04 -30.85 2.39
C LEU A 863 -21.22 -31.92 1.67
N LEU A 864 -21.70 -32.38 0.50
CA LEU A 864 -20.96 -33.34 -0.34
C LEU A 864 -19.59 -32.80 -0.78
N LYS A 865 -19.48 -31.49 -1.00
CA LYS A 865 -18.22 -30.84 -1.37
C LYS A 865 -17.29 -30.62 -0.19
N THR A 866 -17.80 -30.62 1.04
CA THR A 866 -16.99 -30.38 2.25
C THR A 866 -15.90 -31.44 2.40
N GLU A 867 -16.20 -32.72 2.14
CA GLU A 867 -15.22 -33.81 2.17
C GLU A 867 -14.05 -33.59 1.20
N SER A 868 -14.33 -33.01 0.03
CA SER A 868 -13.32 -32.74 -1.02
C SER A 868 -12.56 -31.42 -0.84
N ALA A 869 -13.13 -30.46 -0.10
CA ALA A 869 -12.58 -29.09 0.02
C ALA A 869 -11.42 -28.98 1.03
N GLY A 870 -11.29 -29.98 1.90
CA GLY A 870 -10.32 -30.01 3.00
C GLY A 870 -10.62 -28.99 4.12
N PRO A 871 -9.92 -29.10 5.26
CA PRO A 871 -10.06 -28.15 6.36
C PRO A 871 -9.58 -26.75 5.96
N LEU A 872 -10.07 -25.74 6.67
CA LEU A 872 -9.62 -24.35 6.51
C LEU A 872 -8.19 -24.20 7.02
N VAL A 873 -7.31 -23.60 6.21
CA VAL A 873 -5.94 -23.29 6.62
C VAL A 873 -5.95 -22.02 7.47
N SER A 874 -5.74 -22.15 8.78
CA SER A 874 -5.52 -21.01 9.68
C SER A 874 -4.14 -20.40 9.39
N CYS A 875 -4.11 -19.08 9.20
CA CYS A 875 -2.91 -18.38 8.75
C CYS A 875 -2.53 -17.30 9.77
N ASP A 876 -1.53 -17.58 10.61
CA ASP A 876 -0.89 -16.57 11.46
C ASP A 876 0.53 -16.32 10.95
N THR A 877 0.63 -15.59 9.84
CA THR A 877 1.90 -15.31 9.16
C THR A 877 1.78 -14.03 8.33
N ASN A 878 2.90 -13.32 8.16
CA ASN A 878 3.01 -12.12 7.31
C ASN A 878 3.48 -12.43 5.88
N VAL A 879 3.72 -13.71 5.53
CA VAL A 879 4.26 -14.11 4.22
C VAL A 879 3.33 -13.74 3.05
N TYR A 880 2.03 -13.61 3.29
CA TYR A 880 1.04 -13.26 2.26
C TYR A 880 0.69 -11.78 2.20
N ASP A 881 1.17 -10.97 3.14
CA ASP A 881 0.73 -9.58 3.32
C ASP A 881 1.02 -8.71 2.07
N ALA A 882 2.12 -8.98 1.37
CA ALA A 882 2.46 -8.30 0.11
C ALA A 882 1.41 -8.56 -0.99
N ASP A 883 1.07 -9.82 -1.25
CA ASP A 883 0.10 -10.22 -2.28
C ASP A 883 -1.34 -9.81 -1.92
N LEU A 884 -1.64 -9.87 -0.62
CA LEU A 884 -2.92 -9.44 -0.06
C LEU A 884 -3.09 -7.93 -0.28
N PHE A 885 -2.13 -7.11 0.17
CA PHE A 885 -2.20 -5.66 0.02
C PHE A 885 -2.23 -5.24 -1.45
N ALA A 886 -1.40 -5.85 -2.31
CA ALA A 886 -1.40 -5.59 -3.75
C ALA A 886 -2.77 -5.82 -4.42
N THR A 887 -3.60 -6.66 -3.81
CA THR A 887 -4.95 -6.94 -4.29
C THR A 887 -5.99 -5.96 -3.74
N THR A 888 -5.88 -5.59 -2.46
CA THR A 888 -6.96 -4.90 -1.74
C THR A 888 -6.78 -3.39 -1.62
N TRP A 889 -5.60 -2.83 -1.95
CA TRP A 889 -5.28 -1.43 -1.68
C TRP A 889 -6.20 -0.43 -2.41
N ASN A 890 -6.60 -0.69 -3.65
CA ASN A 890 -7.29 0.30 -4.49
C ASN A 890 -8.67 0.72 -3.91
N PRO A 891 -9.59 -0.20 -3.55
CA PRO A 891 -10.82 0.15 -2.85
C PRO A 891 -10.59 0.89 -1.53
N ILE A 892 -9.54 0.53 -0.78
CA ILE A 892 -9.22 1.13 0.52
C ILE A 892 -8.77 2.57 0.34
N VAL A 893 -7.78 2.82 -0.52
CA VAL A 893 -7.27 4.17 -0.81
C VAL A 893 -8.36 5.04 -1.42
N SER A 894 -9.27 4.49 -2.24
CA SER A 894 -10.42 5.25 -2.77
C SER A 894 -11.44 5.60 -1.71
N CYS A 895 -11.70 4.69 -0.78
CA CYS A 895 -12.54 4.97 0.37
C CYS A 895 -11.92 6.07 1.25
N LEU A 896 -10.65 5.94 1.63
CA LEU A 896 -9.94 6.91 2.46
C LEU A 896 -9.98 8.30 1.82
N PHE A 897 -9.74 8.39 0.52
CA PHE A 897 -9.82 9.64 -0.22
C PHE A 897 -11.21 10.27 -0.19
N PHE A 898 -12.27 9.49 -0.47
CA PHE A 898 -13.64 10.00 -0.43
C PHE A 898 -13.99 10.53 0.96
N VAL A 899 -13.67 9.76 2.01
CA VAL A 899 -13.95 10.16 3.38
C VAL A 899 -13.15 11.42 3.73
N PHE A 900 -11.89 11.55 3.28
CA PHE A 900 -11.09 12.76 3.47
C PHE A 900 -11.73 14.00 2.82
N MET A 901 -12.30 13.85 1.63
CA MET A 901 -12.93 14.96 0.92
C MET A 901 -14.26 15.41 1.53
N SER A 902 -15.01 14.47 2.10
CA SER A 902 -16.37 14.70 2.63
C SER A 902 -16.43 14.93 4.14
N ALA A 903 -15.38 14.60 4.90
CA ALA A 903 -15.34 14.77 6.35
C ALA A 903 -15.27 16.24 6.78
N THR A 904 -15.87 16.54 7.92
CA THR A 904 -15.79 17.86 8.58
C THR A 904 -15.31 17.78 10.03
N ASP A 905 -14.97 16.58 10.51
CA ASP A 905 -14.58 16.31 11.89
C ASP A 905 -13.11 15.91 11.97
N ASP A 906 -12.38 16.58 12.86
CA ASP A 906 -10.95 16.36 13.13
C ASP A 906 -10.64 14.92 13.50
N THR A 907 -11.55 14.24 14.21
CA THR A 907 -11.33 12.83 14.59
C THR A 907 -11.32 11.90 13.37
N VAL A 908 -12.15 12.19 12.37
CA VAL A 908 -12.22 11.44 11.12
C VAL A 908 -10.96 11.71 10.29
N TYR A 909 -10.52 12.96 10.21
CA TYR A 909 -9.26 13.32 9.56
C TYR A 909 -8.08 12.55 10.16
N ALA A 910 -7.90 12.56 11.48
CA ALA A 910 -6.80 11.86 12.14
C ALA A 910 -6.75 10.35 11.79
N ARG A 911 -7.92 9.69 11.74
CA ARG A 911 -8.02 8.26 11.41
C ARG A 911 -7.72 7.98 9.94
N VAL A 912 -8.23 8.81 9.03
CA VAL A 912 -7.98 8.67 7.59
C VAL A 912 -6.52 8.94 7.26
N ILE A 913 -5.92 9.95 7.89
CA ILE A 913 -4.49 10.29 7.78
C ILE A 913 -3.63 9.11 8.21
N THR A 914 -3.93 8.53 9.37
CA THR A 914 -3.25 7.31 9.83
C THR A 914 -3.43 6.18 8.83
N GLY A 915 -4.63 6.03 8.23
CA GLY A 915 -4.87 5.05 7.17
C GLY A 915 -3.99 5.24 5.93
N PHE A 916 -3.79 6.48 5.47
CA PHE A 916 -2.87 6.78 4.35
C PHE A 916 -1.42 6.49 4.71
N ASP A 917 -0.98 6.90 5.90
CA ASP A 917 0.38 6.64 6.41
C ASP A 917 0.68 5.14 6.44
N GLU A 918 -0.25 4.33 6.97
CA GLU A 918 -0.06 2.88 7.02
C GLU A 918 -0.11 2.24 5.64
N CYS A 919 -1.02 2.65 4.75
CA CYS A 919 -1.04 2.15 3.37
C CYS A 919 0.27 2.48 2.63
N ALA A 920 0.82 3.67 2.84
CA ALA A 920 2.09 4.08 2.26
C ALA A 920 3.27 3.27 2.82
N ARG A 921 3.35 3.08 4.14
CA ARG A 921 4.41 2.26 4.77
C ARG A 921 4.39 0.82 4.25
N ILE A 922 3.20 0.24 4.08
CA ILE A 922 3.03 -1.10 3.50
C ILE A 922 3.48 -1.11 2.04
N ALA A 923 3.04 -0.11 1.25
CA ALA A 923 3.41 0.01 -0.16
C ALA A 923 4.94 0.14 -0.35
N THR A 924 5.60 0.98 0.46
CA THR A 924 7.05 1.18 0.42
C THR A 924 7.81 -0.08 0.82
N LYS A 925 7.39 -0.76 1.90
CA LYS A 925 8.05 -2.00 2.36
C LYS A 925 8.00 -3.11 1.32
N TYR A 926 6.89 -3.24 0.60
CA TYR A 926 6.69 -4.29 -0.41
C TYR A 926 6.95 -3.84 -1.85
N GLY A 927 7.42 -2.60 -2.07
CA GLY A 927 7.74 -2.07 -3.40
C GLY A 927 6.52 -1.92 -4.33
N ASN A 928 5.32 -1.68 -3.79
CA ASN A 928 4.11 -1.45 -4.57
C ASN A 928 4.01 0.02 -5.00
N SER A 929 4.70 0.38 -6.10
CA SER A 929 4.73 1.74 -6.63
C SER A 929 3.36 2.25 -7.08
N GLU A 930 2.50 1.37 -7.62
CA GLU A 930 1.15 1.76 -8.09
C GLU A 930 0.30 2.29 -6.94
N ALA A 931 0.31 1.61 -5.78
CA ALA A 931 -0.44 2.03 -4.60
C ALA A 931 0.13 3.34 -4.03
N LEU A 932 1.46 3.45 -3.94
CA LEU A 932 2.13 4.64 -3.41
C LEU A 932 1.87 5.86 -4.31
N ASP A 933 2.04 5.71 -5.63
CA ASP A 933 1.80 6.76 -6.60
C ASP A 933 0.35 7.26 -6.54
N GLU A 934 -0.62 6.35 -6.42
CA GLU A 934 -2.04 6.72 -6.33
C GLU A 934 -2.35 7.48 -5.03
N ILE A 935 -1.73 7.10 -3.89
CA ILE A 935 -1.83 7.85 -2.63
C ILE A 935 -1.25 9.27 -2.79
N ILE A 936 -0.06 9.38 -3.38
CA ILE A 936 0.64 10.66 -3.60
C ILE A 936 -0.17 11.55 -4.55
N TYR A 937 -0.67 11.02 -5.66
CA TYR A 937 -1.51 11.76 -6.62
C TYR A 937 -2.75 12.32 -5.93
N ARG A 938 -3.43 11.50 -5.13
CA ARG A 938 -4.65 11.89 -4.43
C ARG A 938 -4.40 12.94 -3.36
N LEU A 939 -3.37 12.77 -2.54
CA LEU A 939 -3.00 13.79 -1.54
C LEU A 939 -2.55 15.10 -2.21
N ALA A 940 -1.81 15.02 -3.31
CA ALA A 940 -1.42 16.19 -4.10
C ALA A 940 -2.64 16.91 -4.71
N TYR A 941 -3.67 16.18 -5.16
CA TYR A 941 -4.93 16.78 -5.64
C TYR A 941 -5.62 17.58 -4.53
N ILE A 942 -5.72 17.02 -3.31
CA ILE A 942 -6.38 17.70 -2.17
C ILE A 942 -5.57 18.90 -1.67
N SER A 943 -4.23 18.84 -1.78
CA SER A 943 -3.37 19.95 -1.39
C SER A 943 -3.67 21.24 -2.18
N THR A 944 -4.27 21.14 -3.37
CA THR A 944 -4.46 22.23 -4.35
C THR A 944 -3.17 22.89 -4.86
N LEU A 945 -2.01 22.52 -4.31
CA LEU A 945 -0.69 23.05 -4.68
C LEU A 945 -0.15 22.43 -5.99
N GLY A 946 -0.70 21.30 -6.43
CA GLY A 946 -0.27 20.58 -7.63
C GLY A 946 -0.94 21.02 -8.95
N SER A 947 -1.54 22.20 -9.01
CA SER A 947 -2.25 22.70 -10.21
C SER A 947 -1.30 22.87 -11.41
N GLU A 948 -1.81 22.61 -12.62
CA GLU A 948 -1.08 22.76 -13.89
C GLU A 948 -0.82 24.22 -14.28
N THR A 949 -1.72 25.12 -13.89
CA THR A 949 -1.54 26.55 -14.15
C THR A 949 -0.69 27.16 -13.05
N LEU A 950 0.53 27.57 -13.40
CA LEU A 950 1.40 28.35 -12.52
C LEU A 950 0.66 29.60 -12.01
N SER A 951 0.74 29.82 -10.70
CA SER A 951 0.07 30.93 -10.03
C SER A 951 0.62 32.26 -10.52
N ASN A 952 -0.25 33.23 -10.83
CA ASN A 952 0.22 34.54 -11.27
C ASN A 952 0.87 35.31 -10.10
N THR A 953 2.19 35.48 -10.17
CA THR A 953 2.98 36.18 -9.16
C THR A 953 3.04 37.69 -9.35
N SER A 954 2.41 38.24 -10.39
CA SER A 954 2.49 39.68 -10.71
C SER A 954 1.95 40.61 -9.63
N LEU A 955 1.15 40.09 -8.69
CA LEU A 955 0.51 40.83 -7.61
C LEU A 955 1.04 40.43 -6.22
N ASN A 956 2.12 39.66 -6.13
CA ASN A 956 2.68 39.24 -4.85
C ASN A 956 3.23 40.45 -4.09
N THR A 957 2.82 40.61 -2.83
CA THR A 957 3.18 41.77 -1.98
C THR A 957 4.08 41.31 -0.84
N GLU A 958 5.18 42.00 -0.61
CA GLU A 958 6.09 41.71 0.51
C GLU A 958 5.66 42.54 1.72
N VAL A 959 5.44 41.88 2.86
CA VAL A 959 5.12 42.55 4.13
C VAL A 959 6.26 42.31 5.12
N GLN A 960 6.83 43.39 5.66
CA GLN A 960 7.82 43.27 6.73
C GLN A 960 7.10 43.14 8.07
N VAL A 961 7.31 42.00 8.75
CA VAL A 961 6.76 41.71 10.08
C VAL A 961 7.93 41.52 11.04
N ALA A 962 8.22 42.56 11.84
CA ALA A 962 9.40 42.64 12.70
C ALA A 962 10.72 42.52 11.89
N ASP A 963 11.46 41.42 12.06
CA ASP A 963 12.76 41.19 11.40
C ASP A 963 12.67 40.25 10.17
N ASN A 964 11.50 39.65 9.90
CA ASN A 964 11.29 38.71 8.80
C ASN A 964 10.38 39.33 7.73
N SER A 965 10.74 39.18 6.45
CA SER A 965 9.86 39.52 5.35
C SER A 965 9.03 38.31 4.93
N VAL A 966 7.73 38.54 4.69
CA VAL A 966 6.78 37.50 4.29
C VAL A 966 6.15 37.91 2.98
N MET A 967 6.25 37.03 1.97
CA MET A 967 5.61 37.23 0.67
C MET A 967 4.15 36.76 0.73
N VAL A 968 3.23 37.71 0.64
CA VAL A 968 1.79 37.45 0.56
C VAL A 968 1.42 37.22 -0.91
N SER A 969 0.99 36.00 -1.21
CA SER A 969 0.52 35.58 -2.53
C SER A 969 -0.90 35.02 -2.45
N GLU A 970 -1.63 35.05 -3.56
CA GLU A 970 -2.99 34.49 -3.64
C GLU A 970 -2.99 32.99 -3.30
N LEU A 971 -1.96 32.26 -3.72
CA LEU A 971 -1.79 30.83 -3.42
C LEU A 971 -1.60 30.61 -1.92
N ALA A 972 -0.74 31.39 -1.26
CA ALA A 972 -0.51 31.26 0.18
C ALA A 972 -1.76 31.62 0.99
N VAL A 973 -2.49 32.68 0.61
CA VAL A 973 -3.74 33.03 1.30
C VAL A 973 -4.79 31.93 1.15
N LYS A 974 -4.99 31.38 -0.06
CA LYS A 974 -5.97 30.32 -0.32
C LYS A 974 -5.64 29.04 0.45
N PHE A 975 -4.38 28.62 0.44
CA PHE A 975 -3.93 27.43 1.15
C PHE A 975 -4.03 27.60 2.68
N GLY A 976 -3.62 28.76 3.18
CA GLY A 976 -3.66 29.10 4.61
C GLY A 976 -5.06 29.17 5.23
N ARG A 977 -6.08 29.46 4.41
CA ARG A 977 -7.48 29.52 4.85
C ARG A 977 -8.15 28.16 4.99
N ASP A 978 -7.67 27.13 4.31
CA ASP A 978 -8.28 25.79 4.33
C ASP A 978 -7.36 24.77 5.04
N VAL A 979 -7.84 24.25 6.18
CA VAL A 979 -7.10 23.28 7.01
C VAL A 979 -6.95 21.93 6.29
N ARG A 980 -7.88 21.56 5.40
CA ARG A 980 -7.87 20.26 4.73
C ARG A 980 -6.71 20.12 3.72
N PRO A 981 -6.47 21.09 2.80
CA PRO A 981 -5.25 21.15 1.99
C PRO A 981 -3.97 21.15 2.81
N GLN A 982 -3.94 21.87 3.95
CA GLN A 982 -2.78 21.87 4.86
C GLN A 982 -2.49 20.47 5.40
N LEU A 983 -3.49 19.78 5.95
CA LEU A 983 -3.36 18.41 6.41
C LEU A 983 -2.95 17.45 5.30
N ALA A 984 -3.56 17.55 4.11
CA ALA A 984 -3.19 16.72 2.96
C ALA A 984 -1.72 16.89 2.56
N THR A 985 -1.20 18.12 2.64
CA THR A 985 0.20 18.44 2.29
C THR A 985 1.17 17.88 3.34
N LEU A 986 0.85 18.01 4.62
CA LEU A 986 1.65 17.41 5.70
C LEU A 986 1.75 15.88 5.54
N VAL A 987 0.62 15.23 5.22
CA VAL A 987 0.58 13.78 5.02
C VAL A 987 1.30 13.37 3.75
N LEU A 988 1.15 14.14 2.66
CA LEU A 988 1.87 13.92 1.42
C LEU A 988 3.39 13.85 1.65
N PHE A 989 3.97 14.87 2.30
CA PHE A 989 5.41 14.90 2.53
C PHE A 989 5.87 13.90 3.58
N ARG A 990 5.03 13.57 4.56
CA ARG A 990 5.30 12.46 5.48
C ARG A 990 5.36 11.11 4.75
N VAL A 991 4.46 10.87 3.80
CA VAL A 991 4.43 9.65 2.97
C VAL A 991 5.64 9.57 2.03
N VAL A 992 6.00 10.70 1.42
CA VAL A 992 7.15 10.79 0.50
C VAL A 992 8.47 10.58 1.24
N THR A 993 8.62 11.13 2.44
CA THR A 993 9.84 11.02 3.24
C THR A 993 10.13 9.55 3.59
N GLY A 994 11.22 9.00 3.06
CA GLY A 994 11.62 7.60 3.23
C GLY A 994 11.09 6.63 2.15
N SER A 995 10.19 7.09 1.27
CA SER A 995 9.60 6.29 0.19
C SER A 995 10.10 6.68 -1.20
N GLU A 996 11.07 7.59 -1.30
CA GLU A 996 11.49 8.26 -2.54
C GLU A 996 12.01 7.29 -3.61
N HIS A 997 12.60 6.17 -3.21
CA HIS A 997 13.15 5.16 -4.11
C HIS A 997 12.09 4.29 -4.81
N VAL A 998 10.84 4.30 -4.33
CA VAL A 998 9.71 3.50 -4.85
C VAL A 998 8.78 4.32 -5.75
N ILE A 999 8.81 5.65 -5.63
CA ILE A 999 7.94 6.57 -6.39
C ILE A 999 8.28 6.49 -7.88
N ASP A 1000 7.25 6.33 -8.72
CA ASP A 1000 7.41 6.23 -10.18
C ASP A 1000 6.72 7.43 -10.87
N LYS A 1001 5.40 7.35 -11.09
CA LYS A 1001 4.66 8.34 -11.89
C LYS A 1001 4.30 9.60 -11.13
N SER A 1002 4.33 9.58 -9.81
CA SER A 1002 3.82 10.69 -8.99
C SER A 1002 4.84 11.79 -8.70
N TRP A 1003 6.09 11.63 -9.13
CA TRP A 1003 7.09 12.70 -9.10
C TRP A 1003 6.59 13.97 -9.80
N LYS A 1004 5.87 13.85 -10.91
CA LYS A 1004 5.28 15.01 -11.62
C LYS A 1004 4.39 15.88 -10.71
N HIS A 1005 3.68 15.27 -9.77
CA HIS A 1005 2.80 16.00 -8.85
C HIS A 1005 3.60 16.69 -7.74
N ILE A 1006 4.60 15.99 -7.18
CA ILE A 1006 5.50 16.53 -6.16
C ILE A 1006 6.30 17.72 -6.72
N ILE A 1007 6.83 17.57 -7.93
CA ILE A 1007 7.58 18.62 -8.63
C ILE A 1007 6.69 19.84 -8.85
N ARG A 1008 5.44 19.67 -9.32
CA ARG A 1008 4.50 20.81 -9.48
C ARG A 1008 4.26 21.55 -8.18
N ILE A 1009 4.16 20.83 -7.07
CA ILE A 1009 4.03 21.45 -5.74
C ILE A 1009 5.29 22.26 -5.40
N TRP A 1010 6.49 21.68 -5.59
CA TRP A 1010 7.74 22.42 -5.37
C TRP A 1010 7.85 23.66 -6.24
N LEU A 1011 7.53 23.56 -7.53
CA LEU A 1011 7.57 24.71 -8.45
C LEU A 1011 6.59 25.79 -8.00
N ASN A 1012 5.35 25.45 -7.65
CA ASN A 1012 4.37 26.43 -7.18
C ASN A 1012 4.79 27.08 -5.85
N LEU A 1013 5.38 26.33 -4.92
CA LEU A 1013 5.90 26.87 -3.67
C LEU A 1013 7.13 27.77 -3.89
N PHE A 1014 8.06 27.35 -4.75
CA PHE A 1014 9.28 28.08 -5.07
C PHE A 1014 8.98 29.41 -5.77
N VAL A 1015 8.13 29.37 -6.81
CA VAL A 1015 7.75 30.57 -7.58
C VAL A 1015 7.03 31.60 -6.71
N ASN A 1016 6.31 31.17 -5.67
CA ASN A 1016 5.67 32.04 -4.68
C ASN A 1016 6.55 32.41 -3.47
N SER A 1017 7.86 32.10 -3.51
CA SER A 1017 8.82 32.40 -2.43
C SER A 1017 8.46 31.77 -1.07
N LEU A 1018 7.80 30.60 -1.07
CA LEU A 1018 7.45 29.84 0.14
C LEU A 1018 8.50 28.80 0.52
N ILE A 1019 9.37 28.41 -0.42
CA ILE A 1019 10.52 27.52 -0.19
C ILE A 1019 11.77 28.11 -0.84
N PRO A 1020 12.98 27.83 -0.31
CA PRO A 1020 14.21 28.13 -1.01
C PRO A 1020 14.33 27.32 -2.31
N PRO A 1021 15.14 27.77 -3.29
CA PRO A 1021 15.39 27.00 -4.52
C PRO A 1021 15.97 25.61 -4.20
N PHE A 1022 16.92 25.53 -3.29
CA PHE A 1022 17.48 24.26 -2.83
C PHE A 1022 17.67 24.30 -1.31
N PHE A 1023 17.34 23.20 -0.63
CA PHE A 1023 17.45 23.10 0.84
C PHE A 1023 18.87 22.73 1.30
N SER A 1024 19.72 22.21 0.41
CA SER A 1024 21.09 21.80 0.73
C SER A 1024 22.11 22.80 0.18
N THR A 1025 23.19 23.02 0.94
CA THR A 1025 24.39 23.77 0.53
C THR A 1025 25.14 23.13 -0.64
N GLU A 1026 24.74 21.95 -1.11
CA GLU A 1026 25.30 21.38 -2.35
C GLU A 1026 25.04 22.24 -3.60
N ALA A 1027 24.07 23.17 -3.56
CA ALA A 1027 23.90 24.18 -4.60
C ALA A 1027 25.14 25.09 -4.79
N ASP A 1028 26.03 25.16 -3.80
CA ASP A 1028 27.33 25.84 -3.95
C ASP A 1028 28.28 25.13 -4.93
N LYS A 1029 28.00 23.88 -5.35
CA LYS A 1029 28.82 23.18 -6.37
C LYS A 1029 28.92 23.98 -7.67
N LEU A 1030 27.82 24.62 -8.08
CA LEU A 1030 27.80 25.46 -9.29
C LEU A 1030 28.26 26.90 -8.99
N ALA A 1031 28.32 27.29 -7.71
CA ALA A 1031 28.70 28.63 -7.24
C ALA A 1031 27.97 29.76 -7.99
N LEU A 1032 26.68 29.56 -8.27
CA LEU A 1032 25.80 30.50 -8.97
C LEU A 1032 25.04 31.40 -8.00
N PRO A 1033 24.66 32.62 -8.41
CA PRO A 1033 23.74 33.44 -7.63
C PRO A 1033 22.39 32.72 -7.49
N THR A 1034 21.63 33.03 -6.45
CA THR A 1034 20.28 32.49 -6.25
C THR A 1034 19.39 32.76 -7.47
N ILE A 1035 18.52 31.82 -7.83
CA ILE A 1035 17.56 31.98 -8.94
C ILE A 1035 16.73 33.24 -8.67
N PRO A 1036 16.80 34.28 -9.54
CA PRO A 1036 16.05 35.50 -9.32
C PRO A 1036 14.56 35.20 -9.49
N LEU A 1037 13.74 35.62 -8.52
CA LEU A 1037 12.29 35.60 -8.59
C LEU A 1037 11.76 36.96 -9.05
N GLN A 1038 10.47 37.03 -9.40
CA GLN A 1038 9.83 38.29 -9.77
C GLN A 1038 9.81 39.24 -8.56
N PRO A 1039 10.25 40.51 -8.70
CA PRO A 1039 10.26 41.45 -7.59
C PRO A 1039 8.83 41.72 -7.11
N PRO A 1040 8.61 41.91 -5.79
CA PRO A 1040 7.28 42.15 -5.24
C PRO A 1040 6.67 43.41 -5.83
N SER A 1041 5.36 43.40 -6.06
CA SER A 1041 4.64 44.56 -6.62
C SER A 1041 4.67 45.76 -5.68
N GLN A 1042 4.59 45.50 -4.36
CA GLN A 1042 4.75 46.49 -3.31
C GLN A 1042 5.47 45.87 -2.10
N VAL A 1043 6.28 46.68 -1.41
CA VAL A 1043 6.90 46.34 -0.12
C VAL A 1043 6.24 47.21 0.93
N VAL A 1044 5.48 46.58 1.83
CA VAL A 1044 4.71 47.25 2.88
C VAL A 1044 5.45 47.09 4.21
N ASP A 1045 5.94 48.20 4.76
CA ASP A 1045 6.62 48.21 6.05
C ASP A 1045 5.61 48.45 7.18
N ARG A 1046 5.23 47.37 7.88
CA ARG A 1046 4.39 47.43 9.08
C ARG A 1046 5.27 47.56 10.32
N GLY A 1047 5.90 48.72 10.47
CA GLY A 1047 6.55 49.08 11.73
C GLY A 1047 5.57 48.99 12.91
N PRO A 1048 6.06 48.82 14.16
CA PRO A 1048 5.22 48.67 15.35
C PRO A 1048 4.44 49.96 15.64
N LYS A 1049 3.29 50.15 14.97
CA LYS A 1049 2.42 51.30 15.19
C LYS A 1049 1.55 51.05 16.40
N GLN A 1050 1.77 51.88 17.41
CA GLN A 1050 0.93 52.03 18.59
C GLN A 1050 -0.53 52.34 18.18
N ASN A 1051 -1.46 51.64 18.83
CA ASN A 1051 -2.92 51.79 18.83
C ASN A 1051 -3.46 53.22 18.59
N GLU A 1052 -3.59 53.69 17.35
CA GLU A 1052 -4.56 54.74 16.96
C GLU A 1052 -4.92 54.61 15.46
N SER A 1053 -5.83 53.71 15.10
CA SER A 1053 -6.46 53.69 13.77
C SER A 1053 -7.97 53.77 13.89
N GLY A 1054 -8.50 54.99 13.77
CA GLY A 1054 -9.94 55.24 13.65
C GLY A 1054 -10.48 54.75 12.30
N PHE A 1055 -11.75 54.35 12.30
CA PHE A 1055 -12.55 53.76 11.21
C PHE A 1055 -12.38 54.44 9.82
N PHE A 1056 -11.96 55.70 9.76
CA PHE A 1056 -11.75 56.46 8.52
C PHE A 1056 -10.41 56.21 7.82
N SER A 1057 -9.37 55.70 8.52
CA SER A 1057 -8.07 55.42 7.90
C SER A 1057 -8.14 54.23 6.94
N ALA A 1058 -8.86 53.17 7.32
CA ALA A 1058 -9.11 51.99 6.47
C ALA A 1058 -9.95 52.33 5.23
N PHE A 1059 -10.88 53.29 5.35
CA PHE A 1059 -11.69 53.73 4.22
C PHE A 1059 -10.89 54.58 3.21
N THR A 1060 -9.87 55.31 3.70
CA THR A 1060 -9.03 56.17 2.86
C THR A 1060 -7.99 55.35 2.07
N SER A 1061 -7.42 54.28 2.65
CA SER A 1061 -6.57 53.35 1.89
C SER A 1061 -7.37 52.55 0.84
N TYR A 1062 -8.60 52.15 1.16
CA TYR A 1062 -9.49 51.42 0.24
C TYR A 1062 -9.91 52.26 -0.99
N ILE A 1063 -10.07 53.58 -0.83
CA ILE A 1063 -10.37 54.49 -1.95
C ILE A 1063 -9.10 54.82 -2.75
N SER A 1064 -7.94 54.90 -2.09
CA SER A 1064 -6.68 55.24 -2.76
C SER A 1064 -6.14 54.09 -3.61
N SER A 1065 -6.34 52.83 -3.21
CA SER A 1065 -5.93 51.66 -4.01
C SER A 1065 -6.75 51.50 -5.30
N TYR A 1066 -8.06 51.76 -5.23
CA TYR A 1066 -8.95 51.68 -6.41
C TYR A 1066 -8.67 52.75 -7.48
N ALA A 1067 -8.02 53.87 -7.11
CA ALA A 1067 -7.75 54.99 -8.01
C ALA A 1067 -6.37 54.93 -8.69
N ALA A 1068 -5.47 54.04 -8.26
CA ALA A 1068 -4.07 54.03 -8.68
C ALA A 1068 -3.61 52.78 -9.45
N ASP A 1069 -4.49 51.79 -9.71
CA ASP A 1069 -4.08 50.44 -10.20
C ASP A 1069 -3.01 49.77 -9.32
N ASP A 1070 -2.87 50.23 -8.07
CA ASP A 1070 -1.97 49.68 -7.06
C ASP A 1070 -2.66 48.52 -6.34
N PRO A 1071 -2.01 47.34 -6.19
CA PRO A 1071 -2.61 46.20 -5.50
C PRO A 1071 -3.01 46.60 -4.07
N PRO A 1072 -4.20 46.20 -3.59
CA PRO A 1072 -4.66 46.56 -2.25
C PRO A 1072 -3.71 45.99 -1.19
N GLU A 1073 -3.36 46.80 -0.17
CA GLU A 1073 -2.57 46.32 0.96
C GLU A 1073 -3.20 45.06 1.57
N PRO A 1074 -2.43 43.99 1.80
CA PRO A 1074 -2.96 42.74 2.33
C PRO A 1074 -3.54 42.95 3.73
N SER A 1075 -4.71 42.38 3.97
CA SER A 1075 -5.40 42.44 5.26
C SER A 1075 -4.70 41.62 6.35
N ASP A 1076 -4.98 41.89 7.62
CA ASP A 1076 -4.42 41.12 8.75
C ASP A 1076 -4.79 39.63 8.65
N GLU A 1077 -6.00 39.32 8.17
CA GLU A 1077 -6.48 37.94 7.96
C GLU A 1077 -5.72 37.23 6.82
N GLU A 1078 -5.37 37.94 5.76
CA GLU A 1078 -4.54 37.41 4.66
C GLU A 1078 -3.10 37.16 5.10
N LEU A 1079 -2.56 38.04 5.94
CA LEU A 1079 -1.25 37.86 6.54
C LEU A 1079 -1.23 36.64 7.48
N GLU A 1080 -2.24 36.49 8.34
CA GLU A 1080 -2.36 35.33 9.24
C GLU A 1080 -2.51 34.02 8.44
N SER A 1081 -3.31 34.01 7.37
CA SER A 1081 -3.43 32.86 6.47
C SER A 1081 -2.08 32.51 5.81
N THR A 1082 -1.33 33.53 5.37
CA THR A 1082 0.00 33.32 4.78
C THR A 1082 0.97 32.72 5.80
N LEU A 1083 0.94 33.19 7.05
CA LEU A 1083 1.76 32.61 8.13
C LEU A 1083 1.41 31.14 8.40
N CYS A 1084 0.11 30.79 8.43
CA CYS A 1084 -0.31 29.37 8.51
C CYS A 1084 0.26 28.53 7.36
N THR A 1085 0.32 29.08 6.15
CA THR A 1085 0.95 28.40 4.99
C THR A 1085 2.43 28.16 5.21
N VAL A 1086 3.16 29.19 5.65
CA VAL A 1086 4.61 29.09 5.91
C VAL A 1086 4.88 28.06 7.01
N ASP A 1087 4.11 28.09 8.09
CA ASP A 1087 4.24 27.11 9.18
C ASP A 1087 3.94 25.68 8.71
N CYS A 1088 2.90 25.49 7.89
CA CYS A 1088 2.56 24.19 7.31
C CYS A 1088 3.69 23.66 6.39
N VAL A 1089 4.21 24.51 5.50
CA VAL A 1089 5.32 24.16 4.58
C VAL A 1089 6.58 23.80 5.37
N ASN A 1090 6.90 24.53 6.44
CA ASN A 1090 8.04 24.24 7.30
C ASN A 1090 7.89 22.89 8.02
N GLN A 1091 6.68 22.57 8.49
CA GLN A 1091 6.37 21.28 9.14
C GLN A 1091 6.40 20.09 8.16
N CYS A 1092 6.36 20.32 6.84
CA CYS A 1092 6.52 19.25 5.85
C CYS A 1092 7.95 18.71 5.78
N HIS A 1093 8.93 19.36 6.41
CA HIS A 1093 10.34 18.96 6.41
C HIS A 1093 10.88 18.61 5.01
N MET A 1094 10.51 19.38 3.99
CA MET A 1094 10.87 19.08 2.59
C MET A 1094 12.38 18.93 2.38
N GLY A 1095 13.20 19.62 3.18
CA GLY A 1095 14.65 19.48 3.17
C GLY A 1095 15.16 18.04 3.36
N ASP A 1096 14.45 17.22 4.16
CA ASP A 1096 14.80 15.81 4.36
C ASP A 1096 14.59 15.00 3.07
N VAL A 1097 13.53 15.30 2.30
CA VAL A 1097 13.28 14.68 0.99
C VAL A 1097 14.41 15.02 0.02
N PHE A 1098 14.85 16.29 -0.03
CA PHE A 1098 16.00 16.68 -0.88
C PHE A 1098 17.30 15.98 -0.44
N ALA A 1099 17.53 15.82 0.86
CA ALA A 1099 18.68 15.09 1.39
C ALA A 1099 18.63 13.58 1.03
N ASN A 1100 17.44 12.99 1.04
CA ASN A 1100 17.25 11.60 0.61
C ASN A 1100 17.47 11.44 -0.91
N ILE A 1101 16.97 12.39 -1.72
CA ILE A 1101 17.19 12.41 -3.17
C ILE A 1101 18.67 12.44 -3.52
N ALA A 1102 19.48 13.23 -2.80
CA ALA A 1102 20.92 13.26 -2.99
C ALA A 1102 21.57 11.87 -2.85
N ASN A 1103 20.99 10.96 -2.06
CA ASN A 1103 21.50 9.62 -1.81
C ASN A 1103 20.78 8.51 -2.61
N LEU A 1104 19.85 8.84 -3.52
CA LEU A 1104 19.08 7.84 -4.26
C LEU A 1104 19.95 7.01 -5.24
N PRO A 1105 19.57 5.75 -5.53
CA PRO A 1105 20.18 4.98 -6.61
C PRO A 1105 20.00 5.67 -7.98
N SER A 1106 20.94 5.48 -8.90
CA SER A 1106 20.92 6.12 -10.23
C SER A 1106 19.64 5.81 -11.04
N HIS A 1107 19.11 4.59 -10.96
CA HIS A 1107 17.85 4.21 -11.61
C HIS A 1107 16.63 4.96 -11.03
N SER A 1108 16.56 5.19 -9.72
CA SER A 1108 15.45 5.96 -9.13
C SER A 1108 15.55 7.45 -9.48
N LEU A 1109 16.78 7.98 -9.63
CA LEU A 1109 17.00 9.33 -10.11
C LEU A 1109 16.60 9.53 -11.57
N GLU A 1110 16.72 8.50 -12.41
CA GLU A 1110 16.30 8.54 -13.82
C GLU A 1110 14.83 8.93 -13.94
N VAL A 1111 13.96 8.29 -13.15
CA VAL A 1111 12.52 8.57 -13.15
C VAL A 1111 12.21 10.00 -12.67
N LEU A 1112 12.93 10.47 -11.63
CA LEU A 1112 12.78 11.84 -11.14
C LEU A 1112 13.21 12.89 -12.18
N VAL A 1113 14.34 12.66 -12.86
CA VAL A 1113 14.85 13.56 -13.90
C VAL A 1113 13.93 13.58 -15.11
N ASP A 1114 13.45 12.42 -15.57
CA ASP A 1114 12.47 12.36 -16.66
C ASP A 1114 11.20 13.15 -16.27
N ALA A 1115 10.69 12.98 -15.05
CA ALA A 1115 9.53 13.73 -14.56
C ALA A 1115 9.77 15.25 -14.42
N LEU A 1116 10.99 15.68 -14.09
CA LEU A 1116 11.40 17.09 -14.06
C LEU A 1116 11.44 17.68 -15.47
N LEU A 1117 12.05 16.96 -16.42
CA LEU A 1117 12.16 17.39 -17.82
C LEU A 1117 10.80 17.44 -18.51
N ASP A 1118 9.87 16.53 -18.18
CA ASP A 1118 8.49 16.53 -18.67
C ASP A 1118 7.68 17.77 -18.23
N GLN A 1119 8.14 18.54 -17.23
CA GLN A 1119 7.50 19.82 -16.88
C GLN A 1119 7.91 20.98 -17.79
N ILE A 1120 8.91 20.79 -18.67
CA ILE A 1120 9.31 21.81 -19.64
C ILE A 1120 8.25 21.86 -20.76
N PRO A 1121 7.71 23.03 -21.11
CA PRO A 1121 6.66 23.14 -22.13
C PRO A 1121 7.13 22.57 -23.48
N ASP A 1122 6.39 21.59 -24.00
CA ASP A 1122 6.65 21.00 -25.31
C ASP A 1122 6.64 22.05 -26.42
N ASP A 1123 7.60 21.93 -27.34
CA ASP A 1123 7.66 22.74 -28.55
C ASP A 1123 6.42 22.54 -29.42
N SER A 1124 5.42 23.41 -29.23
CA SER A 1124 4.31 23.61 -30.18
C SER A 1124 4.79 24.19 -31.53
N GLY A 1125 6.11 24.21 -31.77
CA GLY A 1125 6.79 24.71 -32.93
C GLY A 1125 7.89 23.77 -33.40
N SER A 1126 7.63 22.45 -33.48
CA SER A 1126 8.28 21.66 -34.54
C SER A 1126 8.07 22.43 -35.83
N THR A 1127 9.13 23.08 -36.31
CA THR A 1127 9.20 23.70 -37.61
C THR A 1127 8.86 22.63 -38.63
N VAL A 1128 7.58 22.57 -39.00
CA VAL A 1128 7.16 22.01 -40.27
C VAL A 1128 8.00 22.77 -41.28
N ILE A 1129 8.98 22.07 -41.86
CA ILE A 1129 9.73 22.51 -43.02
C ILE A 1129 8.68 22.79 -44.09
N THR A 1130 8.20 24.02 -44.09
CA THR A 1130 7.42 24.59 -45.16
C THR A 1130 8.48 24.97 -46.17
N VAL A 1131 8.67 24.07 -47.13
CA VAL A 1131 9.45 24.32 -48.33
C VAL A 1131 9.04 25.68 -48.86
N LYS A 1132 10.03 26.60 -48.94
CA LYS A 1132 9.89 27.94 -49.50
C LYS A 1132 9.01 27.89 -50.76
N ALA A 1133 7.82 28.46 -50.67
CA ALA A 1133 7.13 29.01 -51.84
C ALA A 1133 7.40 30.51 -51.85
N GLU A 1134 7.96 30.98 -52.96
CA GLU A 1134 8.31 32.36 -53.22
C GLU A 1134 7.10 33.30 -53.16
N ASN A 1135 7.36 34.53 -52.70
CA ASN A 1135 6.65 35.77 -53.01
C ASN A 1135 5.13 35.84 -52.72
N ILE A 1136 4.76 36.56 -51.66
CA ILE A 1136 3.80 37.70 -51.64
C ILE A 1136 3.82 38.28 -50.20
N PRO A 1137 4.08 39.59 -49.99
CA PRO A 1137 3.87 40.22 -48.69
C PRO A 1137 2.38 40.54 -48.49
N PRO A 1138 1.74 40.15 -47.37
CA PRO A 1138 0.37 40.56 -47.12
C PRO A 1138 0.35 42.00 -46.60
N SER A 1139 -0.58 42.75 -47.15
CA SER A 1139 -1.01 44.09 -46.75
C SER A 1139 -1.16 44.22 -45.24
N GLN A 1140 -0.50 45.22 -44.67
CA GLN A 1140 -0.76 45.74 -43.33
C GLN A 1140 -2.17 46.33 -43.30
N ALA A 1141 -3.04 45.74 -42.48
CA ALA A 1141 -4.29 46.35 -42.04
C ALA A 1141 -4.09 46.93 -40.63
N ASN A 1142 -4.44 48.21 -40.49
CA ASN A 1142 -4.38 49.03 -39.30
C ASN A 1142 -4.96 48.36 -38.05
N GLY A 1143 -4.26 48.48 -36.91
CA GLY A 1143 -4.90 48.48 -35.59
C GLY A 1143 -4.37 47.57 -34.49
N GLN A 1144 -3.21 46.93 -34.63
CA GLN A 1144 -2.61 46.18 -33.51
C GLN A 1144 -1.34 46.85 -32.98
N LYS A 1145 -1.40 47.24 -31.70
CA LYS A 1145 -0.25 47.65 -30.89
C LYS A 1145 0.91 46.67 -31.14
N PRO A 1146 2.16 47.13 -31.23
CA PRO A 1146 3.29 46.23 -31.35
C PRO A 1146 3.26 45.31 -30.13
N ARG A 1147 3.00 44.01 -30.33
CA ARG A 1147 3.26 43.00 -29.30
C ARG A 1147 4.75 43.15 -29.00
N GLN A 1148 5.07 43.72 -27.84
CA GLN A 1148 6.42 43.70 -27.32
C GLN A 1148 6.76 42.23 -27.15
N ASN A 1149 7.59 41.73 -28.08
CA ASN A 1149 8.11 40.37 -28.13
C ASN A 1149 9.21 40.22 -27.06
N THR A 1150 8.92 40.64 -25.83
CA THR A 1150 9.81 40.45 -24.70
C THR A 1150 9.54 39.07 -24.13
N ALA A 1151 10.49 38.15 -24.29
CA ALA A 1151 10.43 36.82 -23.70
C ALA A 1151 10.14 36.93 -22.20
N VAL A 1152 9.03 36.32 -21.76
CA VAL A 1152 8.62 36.32 -20.36
C VAL A 1152 9.62 35.46 -19.58
N TYR A 1153 10.17 36.00 -18.49
CA TYR A 1153 11.06 35.25 -17.61
C TYR A 1153 10.25 34.27 -16.76
N ASP A 1154 10.62 32.98 -16.83
CA ASP A 1154 10.01 31.93 -16.03
C ASP A 1154 11.07 31.30 -15.10
N PRO A 1155 11.00 31.57 -13.78
CA PRO A 1155 11.94 30.99 -12.82
C PRO A 1155 11.76 29.47 -12.64
N ALA A 1156 10.60 28.89 -12.97
CA ALA A 1156 10.38 27.45 -12.86
C ALA A 1156 11.27 26.66 -13.82
N LEU A 1157 11.45 27.14 -15.06
CA LEU A 1157 12.35 26.53 -16.03
C LEU A 1157 13.81 26.55 -15.56
N VAL A 1158 14.24 27.65 -14.95
CA VAL A 1158 15.60 27.76 -14.39
C VAL A 1158 15.78 26.73 -13.27
N TYR A 1159 14.80 26.63 -12.37
CA TYR A 1159 14.80 25.66 -11.27
C TYR A 1159 14.94 24.23 -11.77
N ILE A 1160 14.10 23.83 -12.75
CA ILE A 1160 14.10 22.47 -13.30
C ILE A 1160 15.47 22.12 -13.89
N LEU A 1161 16.01 22.98 -14.76
CA LEU A 1161 17.30 22.72 -15.42
C LEU A 1161 18.46 22.70 -14.43
N GLU A 1162 18.47 23.62 -13.47
CA GLU A 1162 19.50 23.67 -12.44
C GLU A 1162 19.46 22.40 -11.58
N PHE A 1163 18.27 21.96 -11.17
CA PHE A 1163 18.12 20.76 -10.37
C PHE A 1163 18.55 19.51 -11.14
N CYS A 1164 18.11 19.35 -12.39
CA CYS A 1164 18.54 18.26 -13.25
C CYS A 1164 20.06 18.24 -13.46
N THR A 1165 20.66 19.42 -13.60
CA THR A 1165 22.12 19.55 -13.76
C THR A 1165 22.85 19.15 -12.49
N VAL A 1166 22.38 19.57 -11.31
CA VAL A 1166 22.96 19.15 -10.01
C VAL A 1166 22.87 17.64 -9.82
N LEU A 1167 21.74 17.01 -10.19
CA LEU A 1167 21.56 15.56 -10.09
C LEU A 1167 22.45 14.80 -11.09
N ALA A 1168 22.60 15.29 -12.32
CA ALA A 1168 23.48 14.70 -13.32
C ALA A 1168 24.98 14.84 -12.97
N LEU A 1169 25.35 15.87 -12.20
CA LEU A 1169 26.73 16.12 -11.75
C LEU A 1169 27.06 15.48 -10.39
N ARG A 1170 26.18 14.64 -9.84
CA ARG A 1170 26.38 14.07 -8.51
C ARG A 1170 27.59 13.13 -8.45
N ASP A 1171 27.65 12.18 -9.40
CA ASP A 1171 28.69 11.17 -9.53
C ASP A 1171 28.82 10.68 -10.99
N ASP A 1172 29.88 9.94 -11.31
CA ASP A 1172 30.16 9.48 -12.68
C ASP A 1172 29.04 8.60 -13.26
N SER A 1173 28.36 7.81 -12.41
CA SER A 1173 27.25 6.94 -12.85
C SER A 1173 26.01 7.74 -13.24
N THR A 1174 25.73 8.82 -12.52
CA THR A 1174 24.66 9.76 -12.86
C THR A 1174 24.99 10.60 -14.08
N ALA A 1175 26.26 10.97 -14.28
CA ALA A 1175 26.70 11.68 -15.48
C ALA A 1175 26.46 10.81 -16.73
N GLU A 1176 26.81 9.53 -16.68
CA GLU A 1176 26.57 8.60 -17.80
C GLU A 1176 25.07 8.39 -18.09
N LEU A 1177 24.26 8.10 -17.05
CA LEU A 1177 22.86 7.72 -17.22
C LEU A 1177 21.94 8.92 -17.52
N LEU A 1178 22.17 10.05 -16.83
CA LEU A 1178 21.28 11.22 -16.85
C LEU A 1178 21.83 12.34 -17.73
N GLY A 1179 23.15 12.46 -17.86
CA GLY A 1179 23.81 13.59 -18.52
C GLY A 1179 23.31 13.83 -19.95
N LYS A 1180 23.15 12.76 -20.74
CA LYS A 1180 22.63 12.87 -22.12
C LYS A 1180 21.24 13.52 -22.17
N ARG A 1181 20.32 13.12 -21.29
CA ARG A 1181 18.93 13.63 -21.26
C ARG A 1181 18.90 15.11 -20.91
N VAL A 1182 19.65 15.49 -19.88
CA VAL A 1182 19.74 16.88 -19.42
C VAL A 1182 20.36 17.76 -20.52
N VAL A 1183 21.40 17.26 -21.20
CA VAL A 1183 22.02 17.95 -22.34
C VAL A 1183 21.04 18.17 -23.49
N GLU A 1184 20.27 17.13 -23.87
CA GLU A 1184 19.29 17.24 -24.94
C GLU A 1184 18.21 18.28 -24.62
N ALA A 1185 17.73 18.32 -23.38
CA ALA A 1185 16.77 19.33 -22.93
C ALA A 1185 17.33 20.76 -22.95
N ILE A 1186 18.57 20.95 -22.44
CA ILE A 1186 19.21 22.27 -22.47
C ILE A 1186 19.50 22.72 -23.92
N GLN A 1187 19.98 21.81 -24.77
CA GLN A 1187 20.21 22.11 -26.19
C GLN A 1187 18.92 22.45 -26.93
N ALA A 1188 17.78 21.82 -26.59
CA ALA A 1188 16.49 22.18 -27.18
C ALA A 1188 16.14 23.65 -26.90
N ILE A 1189 16.34 24.11 -25.66
CA ILE A 1189 16.12 25.51 -25.26
C ILE A 1189 17.08 26.45 -26.01
N LEU A 1190 18.35 26.06 -26.16
CA LEU A 1190 19.35 26.87 -26.88
C LEU A 1190 19.18 26.91 -28.40
N ARG A 1191 18.32 26.07 -29.00
CA ARG A 1191 18.00 26.15 -30.44
C ARG A 1191 17.11 27.34 -30.79
N ASP A 1192 16.26 27.80 -29.85
CA ASP A 1192 15.32 28.93 -30.06
C ASP A 1192 15.55 30.05 -29.03
N VAL A 1193 16.79 30.54 -28.98
CA VAL A 1193 17.23 31.62 -28.08
C VAL A 1193 16.29 32.84 -28.02
N PRO A 1194 15.72 33.36 -29.13
CA PRO A 1194 14.87 34.55 -29.10
C PRO A 1194 13.58 34.38 -28.30
N ARG A 1195 13.13 33.14 -28.07
CA ARG A 1195 11.88 32.84 -27.34
C ARG A 1195 12.03 32.94 -25.82
N TYR A 1196 13.25 32.80 -25.32
CA TYR A 1196 13.53 32.69 -23.89
C TYR A 1196 14.23 33.93 -23.33
N HIS A 1197 14.03 34.18 -22.03
CA HIS A 1197 14.65 35.32 -21.36
C HIS A 1197 16.18 35.12 -21.22
N PRO A 1198 17.01 36.18 -21.37
CA PRO A 1198 18.47 36.06 -21.33
C PRO A 1198 19.03 35.36 -20.07
N ILE A 1199 18.40 35.53 -18.90
CA ILE A 1199 18.82 34.85 -17.65
C ILE A 1199 18.76 33.33 -17.78
N LEU A 1200 17.72 32.79 -18.44
CA LEU A 1200 17.58 31.35 -18.66
C LEU A 1200 18.68 30.86 -19.62
N ILE A 1201 18.93 31.61 -20.70
CA ILE A 1201 19.96 31.28 -21.70
C ILE A 1201 21.36 31.33 -21.08
N GLU A 1202 21.65 32.33 -20.26
CA GLU A 1202 22.92 32.49 -19.56
C GLU A 1202 23.21 31.29 -18.64
N ARG A 1203 22.21 30.88 -17.83
CA ARG A 1203 22.32 29.72 -16.94
C ARG A 1203 22.37 28.40 -17.69
N ALA A 1204 21.49 28.20 -18.68
CA ALA A 1204 21.48 27.01 -19.54
C ALA A 1204 22.85 26.78 -20.21
N THR A 1205 23.46 27.84 -20.72
CA THR A 1205 24.78 27.76 -21.36
C THR A 1205 25.86 27.38 -20.33
N PHE A 1206 25.80 27.94 -19.12
CA PHE A 1206 26.71 27.56 -18.02
C PHE A 1206 26.54 26.10 -17.58
N TYR A 1207 25.30 25.60 -17.53
CA TYR A 1207 25.02 24.18 -17.23
C TYR A 1207 25.65 23.26 -18.27
N LEU A 1208 25.52 23.58 -19.56
CA LEU A 1208 26.17 22.81 -20.64
C LEU A 1208 27.69 22.80 -20.54
N PHE A 1209 28.33 23.92 -20.20
CA PHE A 1209 29.78 23.94 -19.98
C PHE A 1209 30.19 23.12 -18.76
N THR A 1210 29.41 23.16 -17.68
CA THR A 1210 29.72 22.38 -16.47
C THR A 1210 29.54 20.88 -16.73
N LEU A 1211 28.46 20.50 -17.43
CA LEU A 1211 28.26 19.13 -17.89
C LEU A 1211 29.37 18.69 -18.82
N LEU A 1212 29.80 19.51 -19.79
CA LEU A 1212 30.92 19.21 -20.67
C LEU A 1212 32.19 18.90 -19.89
N GLN A 1213 32.51 19.68 -18.84
CA GLN A 1213 33.68 19.41 -18.01
C GLN A 1213 33.61 18.04 -17.31
N ALA A 1214 32.44 17.67 -16.80
CA ALA A 1214 32.24 16.39 -16.10
C ALA A 1214 32.06 15.20 -17.05
N SER A 1215 31.68 15.44 -18.30
CA SER A 1215 31.26 14.40 -19.25
C SER A 1215 32.06 14.36 -20.55
N TYR A 1216 33.27 14.94 -20.57
CA TYR A 1216 34.11 14.99 -21.77
C TYR A 1216 34.42 13.61 -22.37
N ASP A 1217 34.48 12.57 -21.52
CA ASP A 1217 34.71 11.19 -21.98
C ASP A 1217 33.46 10.54 -22.62
N TYR A 1218 32.30 11.20 -22.59
CA TYR A 1218 31.05 10.72 -23.17
C TYR A 1218 30.67 11.49 -24.46
N ASP A 1219 30.14 10.78 -25.46
CA ASP A 1219 29.93 11.31 -26.82
C ASP A 1219 28.74 12.29 -26.99
N TYR A 1220 27.99 12.60 -25.93
CA TYR A 1220 26.74 13.36 -26.04
C TYR A 1220 26.91 14.89 -26.03
N ILE A 1221 28.07 15.44 -25.63
CA ILE A 1221 28.39 16.86 -25.83
C ILE A 1221 29.59 16.97 -26.77
N LYS A 1222 29.36 17.52 -27.96
CA LYS A 1222 30.43 17.84 -28.91
C LYS A 1222 30.84 19.29 -28.76
N VAL A 1223 32.11 19.52 -28.39
CA VAL A 1223 32.68 20.86 -28.19
C VAL A 1223 32.40 21.81 -29.36
N PRO A 1224 32.60 21.42 -30.63
CA PRO A 1224 32.36 22.34 -31.76
C PRO A 1224 30.89 22.73 -31.89
N ILE A 1225 29.95 21.81 -31.63
CA ILE A 1225 28.51 22.09 -31.74
C ILE A 1225 28.09 23.07 -30.65
N LEU A 1226 28.54 22.86 -29.41
CA LEU A 1226 28.24 23.75 -28.29
C LEU A 1226 28.75 25.18 -28.55
N LEU A 1227 30.01 25.31 -28.96
CA LEU A 1227 30.59 26.62 -29.26
C LEU A 1227 29.88 27.31 -30.42
N HIS A 1228 29.51 26.57 -31.47
CA HIS A 1228 28.73 27.11 -32.59
C HIS A 1228 27.34 27.59 -32.16
N SER A 1229 26.66 26.86 -31.27
CA SER A 1229 25.38 27.31 -30.72
C SER A 1229 25.53 28.65 -29.99
N VAL A 1230 26.57 28.82 -29.17
CA VAL A 1230 26.82 30.08 -28.45
C VAL A 1230 27.25 31.22 -29.39
N SER A 1231 28.11 30.94 -30.37
CA SER A 1231 28.57 31.96 -31.33
C SER A 1231 27.42 32.47 -32.23
N SER A 1232 26.39 31.66 -32.43
CA SER A 1232 25.19 32.01 -33.20
C SER A 1232 24.18 32.90 -32.46
N PHE A 1233 24.39 33.20 -31.18
CA PHE A 1233 23.48 34.05 -30.41
C PHE A 1233 23.37 35.47 -31.01
N PRO A 1234 22.18 36.10 -30.98
CA PRO A 1234 22.05 37.51 -31.32
C PRO A 1234 22.98 38.37 -30.45
N SER A 1235 23.62 39.39 -31.04
CA SER A 1235 24.65 40.19 -30.35
C SER A 1235 24.19 40.77 -29.01
N ASP A 1236 22.94 41.25 -28.92
CA ASP A 1236 22.37 41.77 -27.67
C ASP A 1236 22.21 40.67 -26.60
N THR A 1237 21.81 39.46 -26.99
CA THR A 1237 21.69 38.32 -26.08
C THR A 1237 23.06 37.82 -25.63
N LEU A 1238 24.04 37.73 -26.54
CA LEU A 1238 25.40 37.30 -26.21
C LEU A 1238 26.04 38.22 -25.16
N VAL A 1239 25.83 39.54 -25.28
CA VAL A 1239 26.33 40.52 -24.30
C VAL A 1239 25.64 40.36 -22.94
N LYS A 1240 24.31 40.23 -22.93
CA LYS A 1240 23.52 40.04 -21.71
C LYS A 1240 23.84 38.74 -20.97
N THR A 1241 24.25 37.70 -21.70
CA THR A 1241 24.59 36.39 -21.15
C THR A 1241 26.09 36.20 -20.90
N SER A 1242 26.91 37.22 -21.14
CA SER A 1242 28.37 37.12 -21.14
C SER A 1242 28.97 36.71 -19.79
N GLY A 1243 28.33 37.04 -18.68
CA GLY A 1243 28.82 36.78 -17.32
C GLY A 1243 29.05 35.29 -17.07
N LEU A 1244 27.99 34.47 -17.11
CA LEU A 1244 28.13 33.03 -16.90
C LEU A 1244 28.67 32.29 -18.13
N VAL A 1245 28.46 32.78 -19.35
CA VAL A 1245 29.05 32.15 -20.56
C VAL A 1245 30.57 32.16 -20.47
N LEU A 1246 31.18 33.32 -20.15
CA LEU A 1246 32.64 33.41 -19.99
C LEU A 1246 33.13 32.63 -18.78
N ARG A 1247 32.35 32.58 -17.69
CA ARG A 1247 32.68 31.76 -16.52
C ARG A 1247 32.70 30.26 -16.85
N GLY A 1248 31.71 29.79 -17.61
CA GLY A 1248 31.63 28.40 -18.07
C GLY A 1248 32.79 28.04 -19.00
N LEU A 1249 33.12 28.92 -19.95
CA LEU A 1249 34.30 28.76 -20.81
C LEU A 1249 35.59 28.69 -19.99
N LYS A 1250 35.77 29.61 -19.03
CA LYS A 1250 36.94 29.64 -18.14
C LYS A 1250 37.10 28.32 -17.37
N LEU A 1251 36.00 27.79 -16.84
CA LEU A 1251 35.97 26.52 -16.09
C LEU A 1251 36.41 25.32 -16.96
N CYS A 1252 36.10 25.33 -18.26
CA CYS A 1252 36.54 24.27 -19.18
C CYS A 1252 38.03 24.38 -19.59
N ILE A 1253 38.64 25.56 -19.51
CA ILE A 1253 40.02 25.78 -19.98
C ILE A 1253 41.06 25.96 -18.86
N GLU A 1254 40.61 26.07 -17.60
CA GLU A 1254 41.47 26.36 -16.45
C GLU A 1254 42.53 25.29 -16.20
N LYS A 1255 42.19 24.00 -16.38
CA LYS A 1255 43.11 22.87 -16.22
C LYS A 1255 43.67 22.42 -17.57
N PRO A 1256 44.96 22.04 -17.66
CA PRO A 1256 45.52 21.45 -18.87
C PRO A 1256 44.92 20.06 -19.13
N CYS A 1257 43.95 19.97 -20.04
CA CYS A 1257 43.31 18.73 -20.49
C CYS A 1257 43.05 18.74 -22.00
N PRO A 1258 42.73 17.60 -22.64
CA PRO A 1258 42.42 17.54 -24.07
C PRO A 1258 41.28 18.49 -24.48
N MET A 1259 40.24 18.58 -23.65
CA MET A 1259 39.11 19.50 -23.82
C MET A 1259 39.54 20.97 -23.97
N ARG A 1260 40.52 21.43 -23.16
CA ARG A 1260 41.06 22.80 -23.27
C ARG A 1260 41.60 23.07 -24.66
N ASN A 1261 42.37 22.10 -25.21
CA ASN A 1261 42.98 22.25 -26.51
C ASN A 1261 41.90 22.28 -27.60
N GLU A 1262 40.89 21.39 -27.53
CA GLU A 1262 39.77 21.33 -28.48
C GLU A 1262 38.94 22.62 -28.49
N ILE A 1263 38.63 23.19 -27.32
CA ILE A 1263 37.93 24.47 -27.19
C ILE A 1263 38.76 25.60 -27.84
N MET A 1264 40.05 25.68 -27.51
CA MET A 1264 40.90 26.79 -27.97
C MET A 1264 41.32 26.67 -29.45
N THR A 1265 41.16 25.50 -30.09
CA THR A 1265 41.31 25.36 -31.55
C THR A 1265 40.06 25.74 -32.33
N SER A 1266 38.90 25.85 -31.68
CA SER A 1266 37.66 26.14 -32.36
C SER A 1266 37.60 27.62 -32.82
N PRO A 1267 37.24 27.91 -34.08
CA PRO A 1267 37.05 29.28 -34.54
C PRO A 1267 35.89 29.98 -33.82
N ASP A 1268 34.84 29.24 -33.43
CA ASP A 1268 33.69 29.79 -32.70
C ASP A 1268 34.08 30.31 -31.32
N PHE A 1269 35.03 29.67 -30.64
CA PHE A 1269 35.57 30.15 -29.36
C PHE A 1269 36.18 31.55 -29.51
N TRP A 1270 37.02 31.74 -30.52
CA TRP A 1270 37.66 33.04 -30.79
C TRP A 1270 36.64 34.10 -31.23
N ALA A 1271 35.62 33.72 -32.01
CA ALA A 1271 34.53 34.61 -32.39
C ALA A 1271 33.73 35.12 -31.18
N ILE A 1272 33.43 34.24 -30.21
CA ILE A 1272 32.75 34.61 -28.96
C ILE A 1272 33.60 35.60 -28.16
N LEU A 1273 34.89 35.30 -27.95
CA LEU A 1273 35.78 36.19 -27.21
C LEU A 1273 35.93 37.56 -27.88
N GLN A 1274 36.06 37.59 -29.21
CA GLN A 1274 36.18 38.84 -29.96
C GLN A 1274 34.91 39.69 -29.87
N ALA A 1275 33.73 39.07 -30.02
CA ALA A 1275 32.46 39.77 -29.88
C ALA A 1275 32.30 40.39 -28.48
N LEU A 1276 32.74 39.70 -27.43
CA LEU A 1276 32.62 40.16 -26.04
C LEU A 1276 33.75 41.10 -25.60
N ALA A 1277 34.90 41.10 -26.26
CA ALA A 1277 36.05 41.94 -25.92
C ALA A 1277 35.75 43.45 -26.03
N ALA A 1278 34.85 43.84 -26.95
CA ALA A 1278 34.45 45.23 -27.14
C ALA A 1278 33.58 45.79 -26.01
N HIS A 1279 33.00 44.93 -25.15
CA HIS A 1279 32.08 45.33 -24.09
C HIS A 1279 32.79 45.53 -22.75
N PRO A 1280 32.59 46.68 -22.06
CA PRO A 1280 33.38 47.05 -20.88
C PRO A 1280 33.22 46.08 -19.70
N ASP A 1281 32.05 45.47 -19.54
CA ASP A 1281 31.74 44.55 -18.43
C ASP A 1281 32.35 43.15 -18.66
N SER A 1282 32.40 42.70 -19.92
CA SER A 1282 32.90 41.36 -20.31
C SER A 1282 34.42 41.36 -20.57
N ALA A 1283 34.97 42.49 -21.04
CA ALA A 1283 36.38 42.66 -21.40
C ALA A 1283 37.40 42.20 -20.34
N PRO A 1284 37.22 42.44 -19.02
CA PRO A 1284 38.15 41.96 -18.01
C PRO A 1284 38.26 40.43 -17.98
N VAL A 1285 37.13 39.73 -18.10
CA VAL A 1285 37.08 38.26 -18.04
C VAL A 1285 37.60 37.64 -19.34
N VAL A 1286 37.27 38.23 -20.49
CA VAL A 1286 37.86 37.82 -21.78
C VAL A 1286 39.39 37.95 -21.76
N PHE A 1287 39.91 39.05 -21.21
CA PHE A 1287 41.35 39.25 -21.09
C PHE A 1287 42.01 38.23 -20.15
N ASP A 1288 41.36 37.90 -19.04
CA ASP A 1288 41.85 36.88 -18.09
C ASP A 1288 41.87 35.46 -18.70
N ILE A 1289 40.86 35.10 -19.50
CA ILE A 1289 40.84 33.87 -20.30
C ILE A 1289 42.02 33.84 -21.29
N LEU A 1290 42.29 34.95 -21.97
CA LEU A 1290 43.39 35.06 -22.92
C LEU A 1290 44.76 34.99 -22.22
N GLU A 1291 44.93 35.70 -21.10
CA GLU A 1291 46.17 35.74 -20.32
C GLU A 1291 46.49 34.38 -19.69
N SER A 1292 45.48 33.66 -19.19
CA SER A 1292 45.64 32.30 -18.67
C SER A 1292 46.04 31.32 -19.77
N GLY A 1293 45.45 31.40 -20.97
CA GLY A 1293 45.85 30.58 -22.11
C GLY A 1293 47.31 30.79 -22.55
N VAL A 1294 47.77 32.05 -22.60
CA VAL A 1294 49.15 32.42 -22.96
C VAL A 1294 50.14 32.01 -21.86
N SER A 1295 49.79 32.26 -20.60
CA SER A 1295 50.70 32.06 -19.44
C SER A 1295 50.67 30.64 -18.86
N ALA A 1296 49.75 29.78 -19.29
CA ALA A 1296 49.64 28.40 -18.80
C ALA A 1296 50.90 27.57 -19.08
N THR A 1297 51.16 26.58 -18.23
CA THR A 1297 52.23 25.59 -18.41
C THR A 1297 51.62 24.18 -18.41
N PRO A 1298 51.58 23.45 -19.54
CA PRO A 1298 51.97 23.85 -20.90
C PRO A 1298 51.03 24.90 -21.50
N SER A 1299 51.60 25.82 -22.30
CA SER A 1299 50.85 26.90 -22.97
C SER A 1299 49.76 26.31 -23.86
N ALA A 1300 48.61 26.96 -23.87
CA ALA A 1300 47.48 26.55 -24.71
C ALA A 1300 47.55 27.15 -26.12
N ILE A 1301 48.57 27.97 -26.41
CA ILE A 1301 48.82 28.53 -27.74
C ILE A 1301 49.55 27.50 -28.61
N MET A 1302 48.89 27.10 -29.69
CA MET A 1302 49.30 26.13 -30.71
C MET A 1302 49.30 26.80 -32.08
N ALA A 1303 49.80 26.11 -33.11
CA ALA A 1303 49.80 26.62 -34.48
C ALA A 1303 48.41 27.08 -34.94
N ASP A 1304 47.38 26.29 -34.62
CA ASP A 1304 46.01 26.50 -35.10
C ASP A 1304 45.29 27.71 -34.47
N ASN A 1305 45.72 28.17 -33.29
CA ASN A 1305 45.07 29.26 -32.55
C ASN A 1305 45.96 30.48 -32.31
N TYR A 1306 47.22 30.41 -32.75
CA TYR A 1306 48.22 31.46 -32.61
C TYR A 1306 47.77 32.81 -33.20
N GLU A 1307 47.25 32.79 -34.43
CA GLU A 1307 46.85 34.01 -35.14
C GLU A 1307 45.65 34.69 -34.45
N ALA A 1308 44.66 33.91 -34.02
CA ALA A 1308 43.49 34.42 -33.32
C ALA A 1308 43.84 35.02 -31.95
N ALA A 1309 44.72 34.37 -31.19
CA ALA A 1309 45.22 34.88 -29.91
C ALA A 1309 45.95 36.22 -30.07
N LEU A 1310 46.79 36.32 -31.10
CA LEU A 1310 47.55 37.53 -31.39
C LEU A 1310 46.64 38.68 -31.83
N ALA A 1311 45.66 38.40 -32.70
CA ALA A 1311 44.69 39.37 -33.16
C ALA A 1311 43.90 39.98 -31.98
N LEU A 1312 43.43 39.13 -31.05
CA LEU A 1312 42.68 39.58 -29.88
C LEU A 1312 43.55 40.39 -28.90
N LEU A 1313 44.80 39.98 -28.64
CA LEU A 1313 45.75 40.78 -27.85
C LEU A 1313 46.00 42.16 -28.47
N ASN A 1314 46.15 42.21 -29.79
CA ASN A 1314 46.36 43.46 -30.53
C ASN A 1314 45.11 44.37 -30.48
N GLU A 1315 43.91 43.79 -30.43
CA GLU A 1315 42.67 44.52 -30.24
C GLU A 1315 42.60 45.16 -28.84
N PHE A 1316 42.93 44.43 -27.77
CA PHE A 1316 43.03 44.97 -26.41
C PHE A 1316 44.06 46.11 -26.29
N ALA A 1317 45.21 45.98 -26.94
CA ALA A 1317 46.20 47.05 -27.02
C ALA A 1317 45.65 48.29 -27.74
N SER A 1318 44.88 48.10 -28.81
CA SER A 1318 44.25 49.19 -29.56
C SER A 1318 43.17 49.92 -28.75
N MET A 1319 42.38 49.18 -27.95
CA MET A 1319 41.35 49.76 -27.07
C MET A 1319 41.92 50.67 -25.98
N ALA A 1320 43.17 50.44 -25.54
CA ALA A 1320 43.85 51.31 -24.58
C ALA A 1320 44.17 52.72 -25.10
N SER A 1321 43.92 53.00 -26.39
CA SER A 1321 44.03 54.35 -26.97
C SER A 1321 43.16 55.41 -26.26
N VAL A 1322 42.13 54.99 -25.52
CA VAL A 1322 41.32 55.86 -24.64
C VAL A 1322 42.18 56.58 -23.59
N GLY A 1323 43.29 55.97 -23.16
CA GLY A 1323 44.27 56.57 -22.25
C GLY A 1323 44.89 57.87 -22.77
N ALA A 1324 44.97 58.05 -24.09
CA ALA A 1324 45.51 59.26 -24.71
C ALA A 1324 44.74 60.52 -24.32
N VAL A 1325 43.41 60.41 -24.15
CA VAL A 1325 42.58 61.55 -23.72
C VAL A 1325 42.94 61.97 -22.28
N ALA A 1326 43.27 61.01 -21.42
CA ALA A 1326 43.70 61.28 -20.04
C ALA A 1326 45.09 61.93 -20.01
N GLU A 1327 46.05 61.40 -20.77
CA GLU A 1327 47.40 61.95 -20.92
C GLU A 1327 47.36 63.39 -21.45
N GLN A 1328 46.61 63.65 -22.53
CA GLN A 1328 46.47 64.99 -23.12
C GLN A 1328 45.77 65.99 -22.19
N LYS A 1329 44.78 65.53 -21.40
CA LYS A 1329 44.16 66.37 -20.37
C LYS A 1329 45.17 66.72 -19.27
N ASN A 1330 46.07 65.80 -18.92
CA ASN A 1330 47.11 66.03 -17.92
C ASN A 1330 48.13 67.06 -18.41
N ASP A 1331 48.58 66.95 -19.66
CA ASP A 1331 49.49 67.93 -20.30
C ASP A 1331 48.86 69.33 -20.36
N ARG A 1332 47.57 69.43 -20.72
CA ARG A 1332 46.83 70.70 -20.71
C ARG A 1332 46.69 71.33 -19.32
N LYS A 1333 46.61 70.52 -18.27
CA LYS A 1333 46.54 71.00 -16.87
C LYS A 1333 47.91 71.45 -16.36
N GLN A 1334 48.99 70.78 -16.74
CA GLN A 1334 50.35 71.17 -16.39
C GLN A 1334 50.75 72.53 -17.03
N GLY A 1335 50.18 72.88 -18.19
CA GLY A 1335 50.39 74.17 -18.86
C GLY A 1335 49.70 75.41 -18.24
N ARG A 1336 48.78 75.27 -17.28
CA ARG A 1336 48.05 76.42 -16.67
C ARG A 1336 48.14 76.44 -15.13
N LYS A 1337 49.21 77.05 -14.62
CA LYS A 1337 49.42 77.65 -13.27
C LYS A 1337 49.04 76.86 -12.00
N VAL A 1338 50.07 76.68 -11.15
CA VAL A 1338 50.13 76.94 -9.69
C VAL A 1338 48.76 77.18 -9.00
N VAL A 1339 48.25 76.18 -8.26
CA VAL A 1339 47.65 76.28 -6.89
C VAL A 1339 46.92 74.96 -6.53
N ARG A 1340 47.33 74.39 -5.38
CA ARG A 1340 46.78 73.30 -4.53
C ARG A 1340 46.79 71.84 -5.04
N PRO A 1341 47.29 70.88 -4.21
CA PRO A 1341 47.28 69.46 -4.55
C PRO A 1341 45.93 68.85 -4.13
N VAL A 1342 45.12 68.49 -5.11
CA VAL A 1342 44.10 67.44 -4.93
C VAL A 1342 44.74 66.17 -5.46
N LYS A 1343 44.71 65.08 -4.68
CA LYS A 1343 45.10 63.73 -5.14
C LYS A 1343 44.43 63.47 -6.49
N GLN A 1344 45.22 63.41 -7.56
CA GLN A 1344 44.73 63.11 -8.91
C GLN A 1344 45.25 61.74 -9.32
N GLU A 1345 44.32 60.89 -9.73
CA GLU A 1345 44.49 59.52 -10.20
C GLU A 1345 45.47 59.48 -11.39
N LYS A 1346 46.49 58.63 -11.30
CA LYS A 1346 47.44 58.41 -12.40
C LYS A 1346 46.74 57.67 -13.55
N PRO A 1347 47.21 57.79 -14.82
CA PRO A 1347 46.74 56.97 -15.93
C PRO A 1347 46.73 55.45 -15.62
N SER A 1348 47.59 55.02 -14.70
CA SER A 1348 47.66 53.66 -14.14
C SER A 1348 46.41 53.17 -13.41
N GLU A 1349 45.39 54.01 -13.20
CA GLU A 1349 44.11 53.61 -12.58
C GLU A 1349 43.02 53.27 -13.61
N ASN A 1350 43.25 53.53 -14.91
CA ASN A 1350 42.30 53.11 -15.95
C ASN A 1350 42.51 51.64 -16.31
N ALA A 1351 41.58 50.79 -15.87
CA ALA A 1351 41.62 49.34 -16.08
C ALA A 1351 41.73 48.93 -17.57
N VAL A 1352 41.26 49.77 -18.52
CA VAL A 1352 41.39 49.50 -19.96
C VAL A 1352 42.85 49.67 -20.42
N VAL A 1353 43.55 50.68 -19.91
CA VAL A 1353 44.97 50.93 -20.23
C VAL A 1353 45.84 49.85 -19.63
N GLU A 1354 45.56 49.44 -18.39
CA GLU A 1354 46.29 48.33 -17.74
C GLU A 1354 46.20 47.03 -18.55
N ARG A 1355 45.00 46.68 -19.04
CA ARG A 1355 44.81 45.53 -19.94
C ARG A 1355 45.59 45.69 -21.25
N GLY A 1356 45.58 46.86 -21.87
CA GLY A 1356 46.35 47.12 -23.09
C GLY A 1356 47.87 46.99 -22.88
N VAL A 1357 48.39 47.48 -21.76
CA VAL A 1357 49.80 47.34 -21.37
C VAL A 1357 50.17 45.86 -21.15
N LYS A 1358 49.33 45.11 -20.43
CA LYS A 1358 49.51 43.66 -20.27
C LYS A 1358 49.40 42.92 -21.61
N ALA A 1359 48.52 43.36 -22.52
CA ALA A 1359 48.38 42.76 -23.84
C ALA A 1359 49.69 42.83 -24.63
N ILE A 1360 50.36 43.98 -24.65
CA ILE A 1360 51.68 44.13 -25.29
C ILE A 1360 52.73 43.20 -24.66
N ASN A 1361 52.76 43.10 -23.32
CA ASN A 1361 53.66 42.18 -22.64
C ASN A 1361 53.40 40.72 -23.02
N ASN A 1362 52.12 40.33 -23.18
CA ASN A 1362 51.76 38.99 -23.62
C ASN A 1362 52.11 38.74 -25.09
N ILE A 1363 51.93 39.72 -26.00
CA ILE A 1363 52.41 39.64 -27.38
C ILE A 1363 53.93 39.39 -27.39
N TYR A 1364 54.68 40.13 -26.57
CA TYR A 1364 56.12 39.93 -26.45
C TYR A 1364 56.46 38.54 -25.88
N ARG A 1365 55.75 38.05 -24.86
CA ARG A 1365 55.99 36.70 -24.29
C ARG A 1365 55.81 35.58 -25.31
N ILE A 1366 54.90 35.72 -26.26
CA ILE A 1366 54.68 34.70 -27.31
C ILE A 1366 55.93 34.54 -28.20
N THR A 1367 56.79 35.57 -28.32
CA THR A 1367 58.03 35.47 -29.12
C THR A 1367 58.92 34.29 -28.71
N ALA A 1368 59.05 34.01 -27.41
CA ALA A 1368 59.83 32.89 -26.89
C ALA A 1368 59.26 31.51 -27.28
N ARG A 1369 58.02 31.44 -27.77
CA ARG A 1369 57.36 30.19 -28.19
C ARG A 1369 57.45 29.94 -29.69
N ILE A 1370 57.70 30.97 -30.50
CA ILE A 1370 57.77 30.88 -31.96
C ILE A 1370 58.73 29.79 -32.43
N PRO A 1371 59.96 29.63 -31.89
CA PRO A 1371 60.87 28.59 -32.35
C PRO A 1371 60.30 27.17 -32.19
N HIS A 1372 59.43 26.96 -31.19
CA HIS A 1372 58.75 25.69 -30.99
C HIS A 1372 57.58 25.50 -31.96
N LEU A 1373 56.79 26.55 -32.21
CA LEU A 1373 55.68 26.52 -33.17
C LEU A 1373 56.17 26.28 -34.60
N MET A 1374 57.26 26.93 -35.00
CA MET A 1374 57.89 26.71 -36.31
C MET A 1374 58.30 25.24 -36.48
N LYS A 1375 58.93 24.64 -35.46
CA LYS A 1375 59.31 23.22 -35.48
C LYS A 1375 58.12 22.26 -35.56
N GLN A 1376 56.99 22.61 -34.94
CA GLN A 1376 55.76 21.81 -34.97
C GLN A 1376 55.00 21.92 -36.30
N SER A 1377 55.11 23.06 -36.98
CA SER A 1377 54.31 23.37 -38.17
C SER A 1377 54.70 22.60 -39.44
N HIS A 1378 55.87 21.97 -39.48
CA HIS A 1378 56.43 21.31 -40.67
C HIS A 1378 56.52 22.20 -41.94
N LEU A 1379 56.37 23.52 -41.80
CA LEU A 1379 56.51 24.49 -42.88
C LEU A 1379 57.99 24.71 -43.23
N GLU A 1380 58.26 25.09 -44.48
CA GLU A 1380 59.59 25.54 -44.91
C GLU A 1380 59.98 26.82 -44.14
N SER A 1381 61.27 27.03 -43.86
CA SER A 1381 61.77 28.11 -42.97
C SER A 1381 61.16 29.49 -43.28
N LYS A 1382 61.11 29.85 -44.56
CA LYS A 1382 60.54 31.13 -45.04
C LYS A 1382 59.04 31.24 -44.79
N GLU A 1383 58.29 30.18 -45.09
CA GLU A 1383 56.84 30.14 -44.83
C GLU A 1383 56.57 30.18 -43.32
N ALA A 1384 57.33 29.42 -42.53
CA ALA A 1384 57.25 29.43 -41.08
C ALA A 1384 57.57 30.82 -40.50
N TRP A 1385 58.58 31.52 -41.02
CA TRP A 1385 58.89 32.89 -40.59
C TRP A 1385 57.75 33.84 -40.88
N SER A 1386 57.19 33.78 -42.10
CA SER A 1386 56.05 34.61 -42.50
C SER A 1386 54.78 34.30 -41.70
N ALA A 1387 54.58 33.04 -41.30
CA ALA A 1387 53.41 32.61 -40.55
C ALA A 1387 53.49 32.97 -39.05
N TYR A 1388 54.69 32.96 -38.46
CA TYR A 1388 54.84 33.16 -37.00
C TYR A 1388 55.53 34.46 -36.61
N TRP A 1389 56.63 34.88 -37.25
CA TRP A 1389 57.33 36.11 -36.85
C TRP A 1389 56.66 37.39 -37.36
N LEU A 1390 56.25 37.39 -38.64
CA LEU A 1390 55.67 38.58 -39.27
C LEU A 1390 54.39 39.10 -38.58
N PRO A 1391 53.44 38.25 -38.12
CA PRO A 1391 52.25 38.74 -37.42
C PRO A 1391 52.57 39.49 -36.13
N ILE A 1392 53.52 39.02 -35.31
CA ILE A 1392 53.92 39.70 -34.07
C ILE A 1392 54.55 41.05 -34.38
N PHE A 1393 55.43 41.10 -35.39
CA PHE A 1393 56.02 42.36 -35.81
C PHE A 1393 54.97 43.34 -36.33
N THR A 1394 53.97 42.86 -37.06
CA THR A 1394 52.85 43.67 -37.56
C THR A 1394 52.00 44.21 -36.41
N ALA A 1395 51.69 43.39 -35.41
CA ALA A 1395 50.96 43.80 -34.21
C ALA A 1395 51.74 44.87 -33.43
N LEU A 1396 53.00 44.61 -33.08
CA LEU A 1396 53.85 45.56 -32.35
C LEU A 1396 54.06 46.86 -33.14
N THR A 1397 54.26 46.79 -34.46
CA THR A 1397 54.39 47.95 -35.35
C THR A 1397 53.12 48.79 -35.37
N THR A 1398 51.95 48.15 -35.38
CA THR A 1398 50.67 48.85 -35.29
C THR A 1398 50.56 49.62 -33.97
N GLN A 1399 50.93 48.98 -32.86
CA GLN A 1399 50.87 49.58 -31.52
C GLN A 1399 51.97 50.62 -31.24
N CYS A 1400 53.07 50.63 -32.00
CA CYS A 1400 54.05 51.73 -32.00
C CYS A 1400 53.46 53.06 -32.53
N THR A 1401 52.26 53.03 -33.10
CA THR A 1401 51.51 54.24 -33.51
C THR A 1401 50.27 54.51 -32.65
N ASN A 1402 50.13 53.81 -31.51
CA ASN A 1402 48.99 53.98 -30.61
C ASN A 1402 48.98 55.39 -29.99
N PRO A 1403 47.85 56.10 -29.91
CA PRO A 1403 47.77 57.42 -29.29
C PRO A 1403 48.20 57.47 -27.81
N CYS A 1404 48.00 56.38 -27.06
CA CYS A 1404 48.40 56.30 -25.65
C CYS A 1404 49.92 56.06 -25.53
N ARG A 1405 50.62 56.97 -24.85
CA ARG A 1405 52.08 56.96 -24.70
C ARG A 1405 52.56 55.69 -24.00
N GLU A 1406 51.90 55.26 -22.92
CA GLU A 1406 52.31 54.06 -22.17
C GLU A 1406 52.35 52.80 -23.05
N VAL A 1407 51.27 52.54 -23.80
CA VAL A 1407 51.17 51.40 -24.72
C VAL A 1407 52.19 51.53 -25.85
N ARG A 1408 52.32 52.74 -26.42
CA ARG A 1408 53.25 53.01 -27.52
C ARG A 1408 54.71 52.79 -27.14
N HIS A 1409 55.15 53.31 -25.99
CA HIS A 1409 56.52 53.13 -25.51
C HIS A 1409 56.83 51.67 -25.21
N LEU A 1410 55.88 50.95 -24.60
CA LEU A 1410 56.05 49.52 -24.33
C LEU A 1410 56.09 48.70 -25.62
N ALA A 1411 55.23 48.98 -26.59
CA ALA A 1411 55.22 48.33 -27.90
C ALA A 1411 56.53 48.56 -28.64
N PHE A 1412 57.03 49.81 -28.63
CA PHE A 1412 58.31 50.15 -29.25
C PHE A 1412 59.49 49.44 -28.58
N THR A 1413 59.53 49.43 -27.25
CA THR A 1413 60.56 48.71 -26.48
C THR A 1413 60.51 47.20 -26.76
N SER A 1414 59.32 46.63 -26.85
CA SER A 1414 59.10 45.21 -27.15
C SER A 1414 59.49 44.86 -28.58
N LEU A 1415 59.17 45.73 -29.55
CA LEU A 1415 59.59 45.58 -30.94
C LEU A 1415 61.12 45.64 -31.06
N GLN A 1416 61.76 46.62 -30.41
CA GLN A 1416 63.21 46.74 -30.39
C GLN A 1416 63.88 45.49 -29.81
N ARG A 1417 63.36 44.96 -28.69
CA ARG A 1417 63.89 43.71 -28.10
C ARG A 1417 63.69 42.51 -29.00
N SER A 1418 62.53 42.41 -29.66
CA SER A 1418 62.21 41.29 -30.55
C SER A 1418 63.09 41.29 -31.81
N LEU A 1419 63.30 42.46 -32.43
CA LEU A 1419 64.13 42.61 -33.64
C LEU A 1419 65.63 42.43 -33.38
N LEU A 1420 66.07 42.68 -32.14
CA LEU A 1420 67.46 42.51 -31.69
C LEU A 1420 67.67 41.18 -30.93
N SER A 1421 66.67 40.30 -30.91
CA SER A 1421 66.77 39.02 -30.21
C SER A 1421 67.71 38.07 -30.98
N PRO A 1422 68.62 37.34 -30.31
CA PRO A 1422 69.44 36.32 -30.96
C PRO A 1422 68.60 35.15 -31.49
N GLU A 1423 67.37 34.94 -30.99
CA GLU A 1423 66.49 33.86 -31.46
C GLU A 1423 65.94 34.08 -32.87
N LEU A 1424 66.07 35.30 -33.42
CA LEU A 1424 65.70 35.60 -34.81
C LEU A 1424 66.72 35.07 -35.82
N THR A 1425 67.88 34.57 -35.35
CA THR A 1425 69.01 34.18 -36.22
C THR A 1425 68.76 32.88 -36.98
N SER A 1426 68.07 32.99 -38.11
CA SER A 1426 68.14 31.98 -39.18
C SER A 1426 69.33 32.28 -40.09
N ASN A 1427 69.93 31.22 -40.65
CA ASN A 1427 71.06 31.35 -41.58
C ASN A 1427 70.62 31.86 -42.97
N ASP A 1428 69.34 32.16 -43.18
CA ASP A 1428 68.81 32.53 -44.49
C ASP A 1428 68.63 34.06 -44.62
N HIS A 1429 69.05 34.60 -45.77
CA HIS A 1429 69.20 36.04 -45.99
C HIS A 1429 67.86 36.74 -46.28
N GLU A 1430 66.89 36.02 -46.84
CA GLU A 1430 65.61 36.58 -47.25
C GLU A 1430 64.75 37.07 -46.06
N GLU A 1431 64.81 36.39 -44.91
CA GLU A 1431 64.05 36.75 -43.70
C GLU A 1431 64.47 38.12 -43.12
N TRP A 1432 65.76 38.47 -43.20
CA TRP A 1432 66.27 39.76 -42.71
C TRP A 1432 65.81 40.94 -43.57
N THR A 1433 65.77 40.74 -44.89
CA THR A 1433 65.34 41.79 -45.81
C THR A 1433 63.85 42.13 -45.64
N ALA A 1434 63.03 41.12 -45.30
CA ALA A 1434 61.63 41.28 -44.98
C ALA A 1434 61.41 42.17 -43.74
N ILE A 1435 62.28 42.12 -42.72
CA ILE A 1435 62.18 43.01 -41.55
C ILE A 1435 62.22 44.49 -41.96
N PHE A 1436 63.11 44.86 -42.90
CA PHE A 1436 63.18 46.23 -43.37
C PHE A 1436 61.95 46.58 -44.22
N GLY A 1437 61.65 45.75 -45.23
CA GLY A 1437 60.58 45.99 -46.18
C GLY A 1437 59.17 45.97 -45.59
N GLU A 1438 58.92 45.07 -44.65
CA GLU A 1438 57.57 44.76 -44.13
C GLU A 1438 57.32 45.29 -42.71
N VAL A 1439 58.37 45.58 -41.92
CA VAL A 1439 58.23 46.03 -40.53
C VAL A 1439 58.74 47.47 -40.32
N LEU A 1440 60.04 47.72 -40.51
CA LEU A 1440 60.66 48.99 -40.17
C LEU A 1440 60.25 50.14 -41.11
N PHE A 1441 60.31 49.92 -42.43
CA PHE A 1441 59.93 50.96 -43.39
C PHE A 1441 58.43 51.29 -43.27
N PRO A 1442 57.50 50.32 -43.18
CA PRO A 1442 56.09 50.62 -42.96
C PRO A 1442 55.83 51.34 -41.63
N LEU A 1443 56.52 51.00 -40.54
CA LEU A 1443 56.41 51.70 -39.25
C LEU A 1443 56.76 53.19 -39.41
N ILE A 1444 57.92 53.49 -40.00
CA ILE A 1444 58.40 54.86 -40.17
C ILE A 1444 57.47 55.64 -41.10
N LEU A 1445 57.07 55.05 -42.22
CA LEU A 1445 56.13 55.68 -43.15
C LEU A 1445 54.77 55.95 -42.49
N ARG A 1446 54.31 55.08 -41.57
CA ARG A 1446 53.08 55.29 -40.80
C ARG A 1446 53.24 56.43 -39.78
N LEU A 1447 54.37 56.51 -39.08
CA LEU A 1447 54.69 57.61 -38.17
C LEU A 1447 54.81 58.95 -38.90
N LEU A 1448 55.19 58.96 -40.18
CA LEU A 1448 55.26 60.16 -41.03
C LEU A 1448 53.90 60.67 -41.50
N LYS A 1449 52.82 59.87 -41.39
CA LYS A 1449 51.48 60.32 -41.80
C LYS A 1449 51.02 61.48 -40.92
N PRO A 1450 50.46 62.57 -41.50
CA PRO A 1450 50.00 63.74 -40.73
C PRO A 1450 48.96 63.40 -39.67
N GLU A 1451 48.06 62.46 -39.97
CA GLU A 1451 46.98 62.01 -39.07
C GLU A 1451 47.55 61.37 -37.79
N VAL A 1452 48.54 60.50 -37.93
CA VAL A 1452 49.19 59.80 -36.80
C VAL A 1452 49.98 60.78 -35.93
N PHE A 1453 50.67 61.74 -36.54
CA PHE A 1453 51.37 62.76 -35.79
C PHE A 1453 50.42 63.67 -35.00
N SER A 1454 49.26 63.97 -35.58
CA SER A 1454 48.27 64.83 -34.93
C SER A 1454 47.59 64.19 -33.72
N SER A 1455 47.62 62.86 -33.57
CA SER A 1455 46.98 62.18 -32.45
C SER A 1455 47.70 62.42 -31.11
N ASP A 1456 49.02 62.61 -31.12
CA ASP A 1456 49.82 62.99 -29.94
C ASP A 1456 51.12 63.68 -30.38
N ARG A 1457 51.07 64.99 -30.59
CA ARG A 1457 52.18 65.75 -31.18
C ARG A 1457 53.50 65.59 -30.44
N ASP A 1458 53.48 65.75 -29.13
CA ASP A 1458 54.69 65.75 -28.31
C ASP A 1458 55.26 64.34 -28.22
N GLY A 1459 54.45 63.34 -27.89
CA GLY A 1459 54.94 61.96 -27.74
C GLY A 1459 55.27 61.25 -29.06
N MET A 1460 54.65 61.61 -30.19
CA MET A 1460 54.99 61.04 -31.50
C MET A 1460 56.32 61.58 -32.04
N SER A 1461 56.71 62.82 -31.69
CA SER A 1461 58.01 63.37 -32.05
C SER A 1461 59.16 62.54 -31.46
N GLU A 1462 59.05 62.17 -30.17
CA GLU A 1462 60.00 61.29 -29.50
C GLU A 1462 60.04 59.88 -30.13
N THR A 1463 58.87 59.32 -30.45
CA THR A 1463 58.76 57.98 -31.07
C THR A 1463 59.42 57.95 -32.45
N ARG A 1464 59.35 59.04 -33.23
CA ARG A 1464 60.05 59.16 -34.52
C ARG A 1464 61.57 59.16 -34.36
N VAL A 1465 62.11 59.85 -33.35
CA VAL A 1465 63.55 59.85 -33.03
C VAL A 1465 64.01 58.44 -32.65
N GLN A 1466 63.24 57.76 -31.81
CA GLN A 1466 63.50 56.37 -31.43
C GLN A 1466 63.48 55.43 -32.65
N ALA A 1467 62.51 55.60 -33.57
CA ALA A 1467 62.41 54.81 -34.80
C ALA A 1467 63.62 54.98 -35.73
N ALA A 1468 64.14 56.20 -35.87
CA ALA A 1468 65.38 56.46 -36.63
C ALA A 1468 66.59 55.73 -36.02
N SER A 1469 66.72 55.78 -34.69
CA SER A 1469 67.78 55.07 -33.98
C SER A 1469 67.63 53.54 -34.09
N LEU A 1470 66.40 53.02 -34.02
CA LEU A 1470 66.12 51.60 -34.17
C LEU A 1470 66.49 51.09 -35.58
N LEU A 1471 66.10 51.82 -36.64
CA LEU A 1471 66.46 51.48 -38.01
C LEU A 1471 67.98 51.33 -38.18
N SER A 1472 68.72 52.29 -37.62
CA SER A 1472 70.19 52.30 -37.65
C SER A 1472 70.79 51.11 -36.88
N LYS A 1473 70.26 50.83 -35.68
CA LYS A 1473 70.73 49.72 -34.85
C LYS A 1473 70.47 48.35 -35.48
N VAL A 1474 69.28 48.13 -36.05
CA VAL A 1474 68.93 46.86 -36.71
C VAL A 1474 69.78 46.66 -37.96
N PHE A 1475 70.00 47.71 -38.76
CA PHE A 1475 70.93 47.65 -39.90
C PHE A 1475 72.34 47.26 -39.49
N LEU A 1476 72.87 47.86 -38.42
CA LEU A 1476 74.20 47.55 -37.91
C LEU A 1476 74.31 46.13 -37.34
N GLN A 1477 73.27 45.64 -36.66
CA GLN A 1477 73.24 44.28 -36.10
C GLN A 1477 73.38 43.22 -37.20
N TYR A 1478 72.73 43.42 -38.34
CA TYR A 1478 72.75 42.47 -39.47
C TYR A 1478 73.74 42.86 -40.56
N LEU A 1479 74.59 43.87 -40.33
CA LEU A 1479 75.50 44.42 -41.34
C LEU A 1479 76.43 43.35 -41.95
N VAL A 1480 76.94 42.43 -41.13
CA VAL A 1480 77.83 41.35 -41.59
C VAL A 1480 77.11 40.45 -42.60
N ILE A 1481 75.90 39.99 -42.26
CA ILE A 1481 75.09 39.09 -43.09
C ILE A 1481 74.57 39.83 -44.34
N LEU A 1482 74.12 41.07 -44.19
CA LEU A 1482 73.64 41.89 -45.30
C LEU A 1482 74.74 42.20 -46.31
N SER A 1483 76.00 42.32 -45.87
CA SER A 1483 77.11 42.64 -46.78
C SER A 1483 77.44 41.56 -47.81
N GLU A 1484 77.00 40.32 -47.56
CA GLU A 1484 77.12 39.17 -48.44
C GLU A 1484 75.96 39.08 -49.45
N TRP A 1485 74.90 39.89 -49.28
CA TRP A 1485 73.72 39.92 -50.14
C TRP A 1485 73.83 41.02 -51.20
N ASP A 1486 73.62 40.65 -52.47
CA ASP A 1486 73.75 41.55 -53.63
C ASP A 1486 72.84 42.81 -53.53
N GLY A 1487 71.72 42.74 -52.80
CA GLY A 1487 70.79 43.85 -52.61
C GLY A 1487 71.15 44.87 -51.51
N MET A 1488 72.31 44.74 -50.85
CA MET A 1488 72.71 45.61 -49.73
C MET A 1488 72.75 47.09 -50.10
N LEU A 1489 73.23 47.41 -51.32
CA LEU A 1489 73.28 48.77 -51.84
C LEU A 1489 71.88 49.39 -51.92
N ASP A 1490 70.93 48.68 -52.53
CA ASP A 1490 69.55 49.16 -52.68
C ASP A 1490 68.86 49.38 -51.34
N LEU A 1491 69.06 48.45 -50.40
CA LEU A 1491 68.53 48.57 -49.03
C LEU A 1491 69.13 49.78 -48.31
N TRP A 1492 70.45 49.96 -48.39
CA TRP A 1492 71.15 51.08 -47.77
C TRP A 1492 70.71 52.43 -48.34
N LEU A 1493 70.57 52.53 -49.66
CA LEU A 1493 70.05 53.73 -50.31
C LEU A 1493 68.60 54.02 -49.91
N LYS A 1494 67.80 52.97 -49.64
CA LYS A 1494 66.44 53.12 -49.11
C LYS A 1494 66.43 53.63 -47.67
N ILE A 1495 67.35 53.15 -46.82
CA ILE A 1495 67.53 53.66 -45.45
C ILE A 1495 67.86 55.15 -45.48
N ILE A 1496 68.79 55.57 -46.34
CA ILE A 1496 69.14 56.99 -46.50
C ILE A 1496 67.92 57.81 -46.97
N GLU A 1497 67.14 57.32 -47.94
CA GLU A 1497 65.92 57.98 -48.40
C GLU A 1497 64.88 58.15 -47.28
N ILE A 1498 64.75 57.16 -46.39
CA ILE A 1498 63.83 57.22 -45.25
C ILE A 1498 64.34 58.19 -44.18
N MET A 1499 65.64 58.24 -43.93
CA MET A 1499 66.27 59.23 -43.04
C MET A 1499 66.08 60.67 -43.56
N ASP A 1500 66.24 60.88 -44.87
CA ASP A 1500 65.96 62.15 -45.56
C ASP A 1500 64.50 62.58 -45.31
N ARG A 1501 63.54 61.66 -45.55
CA ARG A 1501 62.11 61.93 -45.31
C ARG A 1501 61.79 62.21 -43.84
N LEU A 1502 62.44 61.52 -42.89
CA LEU A 1502 62.26 61.76 -41.45
C LEU A 1502 62.73 63.15 -41.05
N MET A 1503 63.93 63.52 -41.47
CA MET A 1503 64.52 64.83 -41.18
C MET A 1503 63.69 65.96 -41.80
N ASN A 1504 63.23 65.79 -43.05
CA ASN A 1504 62.46 66.79 -43.78
C ASN A 1504 60.94 66.75 -43.53
N SER A 1505 60.47 66.03 -42.50
CA SER A 1505 59.04 65.88 -42.20
C SER A 1505 58.37 67.08 -41.50
N GLY A 1506 59.16 68.09 -41.13
CA GLY A 1506 58.71 69.48 -40.97
C GLY A 1506 58.12 69.95 -39.64
N GLN A 1507 58.13 69.17 -38.53
CA GLN A 1507 57.59 69.63 -37.22
C GLN A 1507 58.25 68.93 -35.99
N GLY A 1508 59.07 69.67 -35.21
CA GLY A 1508 59.58 69.28 -33.87
C GLY A 1508 61.10 69.06 -33.78
N ASP A 1509 61.81 69.92 -33.06
CA ASP A 1509 63.28 70.18 -33.11
C ASP A 1509 64.24 69.00 -32.82
N SER A 1510 63.76 67.81 -32.46
CA SER A 1510 64.62 66.69 -32.02
C SER A 1510 65.14 65.78 -33.15
N LEU A 1511 64.48 65.75 -34.32
CA LEU A 1511 64.90 64.91 -35.46
C LEU A 1511 66.06 65.52 -36.27
N GLU A 1512 66.15 66.86 -36.31
CA GLU A 1512 67.23 67.57 -37.00
C GLU A 1512 68.60 67.28 -36.37
N GLU A 1513 68.65 66.99 -35.06
CA GLU A 1513 69.87 66.56 -34.37
C GLU A 1513 70.06 65.03 -34.40
N ALA A 1514 68.99 64.25 -34.23
CA ALA A 1514 69.10 62.81 -34.09
C ALA A 1514 69.41 62.05 -35.39
N VAL A 1515 68.90 62.51 -36.55
CA VAL A 1515 69.13 61.83 -37.84
C VAL A 1515 70.60 61.94 -38.27
N PRO A 1516 71.25 63.12 -38.25
CA PRO A 1516 72.68 63.24 -38.57
C PRO A 1516 73.57 62.39 -37.65
N GLU A 1517 73.32 62.40 -36.34
CA GLU A 1517 74.08 61.60 -35.37
C GLU A 1517 73.93 60.09 -35.61
N ASN A 1518 72.72 59.60 -35.91
CA ASN A 1518 72.52 58.19 -36.24
C ASN A 1518 73.22 57.80 -37.56
N LEU A 1519 73.11 58.61 -38.62
CA LEU A 1519 73.81 58.35 -39.89
C LEU A 1519 75.33 58.39 -39.71
N LYS A 1520 75.85 59.36 -38.95
CA LYS A 1520 77.27 59.47 -38.61
C LYS A 1520 77.80 58.20 -37.97
N ASN A 1521 77.07 57.67 -36.97
CA ASN A 1521 77.42 56.44 -36.28
C ASN A 1521 77.40 55.22 -37.21
N VAL A 1522 76.40 55.11 -38.09
CA VAL A 1522 76.33 53.99 -39.05
C VAL A 1522 77.50 54.04 -40.04
N LEU A 1523 77.78 55.21 -40.62
CA LEU A 1523 78.88 55.38 -41.58
C LEU A 1523 80.25 55.08 -40.96
N LEU A 1524 80.48 55.50 -39.71
CA LEU A 1524 81.69 55.18 -38.95
C LEU A 1524 81.86 53.69 -38.72
N ILE A 1525 80.78 52.97 -38.39
CA ILE A 1525 80.86 51.52 -38.18
C ILE A 1525 81.05 50.78 -39.51
N MET A 1526 80.38 51.22 -40.58
CA MET A 1526 80.58 50.67 -41.91
C MET A 1526 82.01 50.88 -42.41
N SER A 1527 82.64 52.02 -42.13
CA SER A 1527 84.04 52.27 -42.51
C SER A 1527 85.02 51.49 -41.65
N THR A 1528 84.80 51.44 -40.33
CA THR A 1528 85.64 50.68 -39.38
C THR A 1528 85.65 49.19 -39.70
N ASN A 1529 84.51 48.64 -40.12
CA ASN A 1529 84.37 47.24 -40.52
C ASN A 1529 84.74 46.98 -42.00
N GLY A 1530 85.20 47.98 -42.76
CA GLY A 1530 85.69 47.81 -44.14
C GLY A 1530 84.61 47.69 -45.22
N TYR A 1531 83.35 48.02 -44.91
CA TYR A 1531 82.25 48.01 -45.89
C TYR A 1531 82.13 49.31 -46.67
N LEU A 1532 82.40 50.46 -46.02
CA LEU A 1532 82.36 51.78 -46.65
C LEU A 1532 83.77 52.38 -46.67
N VAL A 1533 84.49 52.11 -47.75
CA VAL A 1533 85.90 52.49 -47.90
C VAL A 1533 86.04 53.33 -49.18
N PRO A 1534 86.85 54.41 -49.18
CA PRO A 1534 87.04 55.20 -50.38
C PRO A 1534 87.53 54.34 -51.57
N PRO A 1535 87.19 54.70 -52.82
CA PRO A 1535 87.52 53.93 -54.02
C PRO A 1535 89.03 53.67 -54.20
N SER A 1536 89.87 54.46 -53.51
CA SER A 1536 91.32 54.33 -53.47
C SER A 1536 91.83 53.12 -52.67
N GLN A 1537 91.05 52.59 -51.73
CA GLN A 1537 91.45 51.46 -50.87
C GLN A 1537 90.83 50.13 -51.31
N ASN A 1538 89.57 50.12 -51.76
CA ASN A 1538 88.94 48.92 -52.31
C ASN A 1538 88.04 49.29 -53.53
N PRO A 1539 88.46 48.97 -54.77
CA PRO A 1539 87.68 49.31 -55.97
C PRO A 1539 86.34 48.57 -56.05
N GLU A 1540 86.20 47.41 -55.40
CA GLU A 1540 84.94 46.63 -55.41
C GLU A 1540 83.80 47.33 -54.64
N ARG A 1541 84.12 48.35 -53.84
CA ARG A 1541 83.14 49.12 -53.06
C ARG A 1541 82.89 50.53 -53.62
N GLU A 1542 83.41 50.85 -54.81
CA GLU A 1542 83.28 52.17 -55.44
C GLU A 1542 81.83 52.60 -55.65
N GLU A 1543 80.97 51.66 -56.09
CA GLU A 1543 79.56 51.94 -56.34
C GLU A 1543 78.81 52.31 -55.05
N LEU A 1544 79.02 51.55 -53.98
CA LEU A 1544 78.46 51.82 -52.65
C LEU A 1544 78.94 53.17 -52.10
N TRP A 1545 80.22 53.49 -52.26
CA TRP A 1545 80.77 54.78 -51.83
C TRP A 1545 80.13 55.96 -52.57
N ASN A 1546 80.08 55.90 -53.90
CA ASN A 1546 79.61 57.00 -54.73
C ASN A 1546 78.10 57.25 -54.56
N GLU A 1547 77.27 56.21 -54.55
CA GLU A 1547 75.83 56.36 -54.37
C GLU A 1547 75.46 56.82 -52.94
N THR A 1548 76.18 56.36 -51.92
CA THR A 1548 75.98 56.79 -50.52
C THR A 1548 76.16 58.30 -50.38
N TRP A 1549 77.30 58.84 -50.81
CA TRP A 1549 77.55 60.29 -50.71
C TRP A 1549 76.65 61.10 -51.63
N ARG A 1550 76.32 60.61 -52.83
CA ARG A 1550 75.38 61.27 -53.75
C ARG A 1550 74.01 61.51 -53.09
N ARG A 1551 73.51 60.56 -52.30
CA ARG A 1551 72.22 60.69 -51.60
C ARG A 1551 72.33 61.52 -50.33
N ILE A 1552 73.39 61.36 -49.53
CA ILE A 1552 73.58 62.08 -48.26
C ILE A 1552 73.84 63.57 -48.51
N ASP A 1553 74.67 63.93 -49.49
CA ASP A 1553 75.02 65.33 -49.80
C ASP A 1553 73.78 66.18 -50.17
N ARG A 1554 72.67 65.54 -50.58
CA ARG A 1554 71.41 66.21 -50.90
C ARG A 1554 70.76 66.87 -49.68
N PHE A 1555 70.91 66.30 -48.49
CA PHE A 1555 70.25 66.78 -47.27
C PHE A 1555 71.20 67.02 -46.08
N LEU A 1556 72.42 66.46 -46.10
CA LEU A 1556 73.48 66.68 -45.10
C LEU A 1556 74.85 66.93 -45.77
N PRO A 1557 75.03 68.07 -46.47
CA PRO A 1557 76.24 68.34 -47.26
C PRO A 1557 77.54 68.46 -46.44
N ASN A 1558 77.45 68.70 -45.13
CA ASN A 1558 78.63 68.86 -44.27
C ASN A 1558 79.09 67.54 -43.62
N LEU A 1559 78.26 66.50 -43.62
CA LEU A 1559 78.53 65.26 -42.88
C LEU A 1559 79.79 64.53 -43.38
N ARG A 1560 80.07 64.62 -44.69
CA ARG A 1560 81.28 64.03 -45.29
C ARG A 1560 82.57 64.65 -44.76
N ALA A 1561 82.58 65.97 -44.58
CA ALA A 1561 83.73 66.70 -44.05
C ALA A 1561 83.94 66.40 -42.55
N ASP A 1562 82.85 66.24 -41.80
CA ASP A 1562 82.88 65.99 -40.35
C ASP A 1562 83.40 64.58 -39.97
N LEU A 1563 83.34 63.63 -40.90
CA LEU A 1563 83.70 62.23 -40.67
C LEU A 1563 85.15 61.87 -41.04
N ALA A 1564 85.84 62.71 -41.81
CA ALA A 1564 87.25 62.54 -42.24
C ALA A 1564 87.59 61.17 -42.88
N LEU A 1565 86.62 60.50 -43.52
CA LEU A 1565 86.77 59.15 -44.08
C LEU A 1565 87.63 59.08 -45.35
N ASP A 1566 87.98 60.24 -45.94
CA ASP A 1566 88.78 60.36 -47.15
C ASP A 1566 90.30 60.45 -46.87
N GLU A 1567 90.74 60.43 -45.59
CA GLU A 1567 92.18 60.48 -45.28
C GLU A 1567 92.85 59.11 -45.53
N PRO A 1568 93.88 59.04 -46.41
CA PRO A 1568 94.66 57.82 -46.58
C PRO A 1568 95.42 57.54 -45.27
N VAL A 1569 95.25 56.33 -44.73
CA VAL A 1569 96.07 55.81 -43.64
C VAL A 1569 97.53 56.02 -44.01
N LYS A 1570 98.20 56.96 -43.32
CA LYS A 1570 99.64 57.16 -43.43
C LYS A 1570 100.31 55.87 -42.94
N VAL A 1571 100.75 55.06 -43.88
CA VAL A 1571 101.65 53.93 -43.66
C VAL A 1571 102.98 54.50 -43.15
N GLU A 1572 103.24 54.37 -41.85
CA GLU A 1572 104.59 54.47 -41.31
C GLU A 1572 105.24 53.07 -41.34
N ASP A 1573 106.40 52.98 -42.00
CA ASP A 1573 107.24 51.78 -42.09
C ASP A 1573 107.67 51.26 -40.69
N PRO A 1574 107.63 49.94 -40.42
CA PRO A 1574 108.15 49.33 -39.19
C PRO A 1574 109.63 48.89 -39.36
N PRO A 1575 110.42 48.80 -38.26
CA PRO A 1575 110.60 47.46 -37.66
C PRO A 1575 110.83 47.41 -36.13
N ALA A 1576 110.14 46.45 -35.48
CA ALA A 1576 110.56 45.44 -34.47
C ALA A 1576 111.67 45.71 -33.42
N PRO A 1577 111.79 44.90 -32.34
CA PRO A 1577 110.81 44.46 -31.34
C PRO A 1577 111.35 44.66 -29.89
N ILE A 1578 110.48 44.98 -28.91
CA ILE A 1578 110.78 44.97 -27.46
C ILE A 1578 109.59 44.37 -26.68
N PRO A 1579 109.83 43.63 -25.57
CA PRO A 1579 109.10 42.42 -25.21
C PRO A 1579 108.13 42.55 -24.03
N ALA A 1580 107.01 41.83 -24.13
CA ALA A 1580 106.52 40.72 -23.27
C ALA A 1580 106.46 40.88 -21.70
N PRO A 1581 105.70 40.01 -20.99
CA PRO A 1581 104.45 40.37 -20.32
C PRO A 1581 104.39 39.97 -18.82
N THR A 1582 103.48 40.53 -18.03
CA THR A 1582 103.04 39.87 -16.77
C THR A 1582 101.67 40.36 -16.34
N ALA A 1583 100.65 39.52 -16.52
CA ALA A 1583 99.45 39.51 -15.67
C ALA A 1583 99.79 38.72 -14.37
N PRO A 1584 99.19 39.09 -13.23
CA PRO A 1584 98.49 38.09 -12.41
C PRO A 1584 97.31 38.69 -11.61
N PRO A 1585 96.55 37.90 -10.83
CA PRO A 1585 96.09 36.55 -11.05
C PRO A 1585 94.55 36.50 -11.13
N ALA A 1586 94.01 35.59 -11.93
CA ALA A 1586 92.66 35.09 -11.70
C ALA A 1586 92.71 34.18 -10.47
N ALA A 1587 91.89 34.50 -9.47
CA ALA A 1587 91.55 33.58 -8.39
C ALA A 1587 90.53 32.55 -8.92
N GLU A 1588 90.94 31.27 -8.82
CA GLU A 1588 90.20 30.11 -8.32
C GLU A 1588 88.76 29.93 -8.86
N ALA A 1589 88.41 28.88 -9.61
CA ALA A 1589 88.69 27.48 -9.29
C ALA A 1589 88.82 26.60 -10.54
N GLU A 1590 89.62 25.56 -10.34
CA GLU A 1590 89.90 24.43 -11.20
C GLU A 1590 88.63 23.64 -11.52
N VAL A 1591 88.53 23.19 -12.77
CA VAL A 1591 87.72 22.03 -13.15
C VAL A 1591 88.69 20.99 -13.68
N SER A 1592 88.89 19.94 -12.89
CA SER A 1592 89.37 18.64 -13.31
C SER A 1592 88.42 18.03 -14.35
N GLY A 1593 88.99 17.27 -15.30
CA GLY A 1593 88.26 16.50 -16.29
C GLY A 1593 87.59 15.22 -15.76
N GLU A 1594 86.91 14.55 -16.70
CA GLU A 1594 86.55 13.11 -16.79
C GLU A 1594 85.68 12.50 -15.65
N ALA A 1595 84.62 11.70 -15.88
CA ALA A 1595 84.11 11.05 -17.10
C ALA A 1595 82.67 10.49 -16.92
N ALA A 1596 81.94 10.46 -18.05
CA ALA A 1596 80.82 9.59 -18.49
C ALA A 1596 79.47 9.58 -17.73
N PRO A 1597 78.38 9.04 -18.32
CA PRO A 1597 77.75 9.26 -19.64
C PRO A 1597 76.58 10.29 -19.62
#